data_AF-G5Q8R8-F1
#
_entry.id   AF-G5Q8R8-F1
#
_cell.length_a   1.000
_cell.length_b   1.000
_cell.length_c   1.000
_cell.angle_alpha   90.00
_cell.angle_beta   90.00
_cell.angle_gamma   90.00
#
_symmetry.space_group_name_H-M   'P 1'
#
loop_
_entity.id
_entity.type
_entity.pdbx_description
1 polymer ?
#
loop_
_entity_poly.entity_id
_entity_poly.type
_entity_poly.pdbx_seq_one_letter_code
_entity_poly.pdbx_strand_id
1 'polypeptide(L)'
;FEQNSLIAGAGDTPLTGVTVNGANNDITLDGTFDINVGDLSTVSGQALSVIGLNVTGEGNNVDIRGGISITHSQNTDGSVSIVTGINLNGDSEVTLSGQSTIDTATMIGGAVTLAKVSNGGSLILDDNSIIDINVNYIDVSASINNALLVANGENSSIANQGDITSHGVYSIMRVDNGATISNSGEILVYATSNGGGDDRTAVARADDAGSVIHNQSGGDITIISDQQPVKYKGFSFFPLKWYNHTFYAMLASGYGDVVNDEDAAIHLQGAGVYGVSAIKGAALNAGDIYLDGFVPTLDDEGDITSTSYWHPSSLYLTSAGMVAGSTDGGDGDATATNTGTINVNNAGFGMMALNGGTAINQGTINLTADEGVTKIDDNQLVGMAALNGGTVINDTTGTINIDASYGKPFLADNNSSVINYGTVCFDSNCQSSDQYNPTDSNVSLAFADGDVITAAGETLTGETIITSPIATQTVHVTNAGIVSGGKVTVRNYGDVTNESTGSISSVGIDKGGVYTNEGTTAAVSVDGGVFNNTGTVTGKTGTTVAGSIINNSGSMNAVEQWASTMNNTGTVSAWVGASGSTVLNNYSGGEIDKLNFTGAATVNNAGIINNGSVDKGGTFNNLEGGVVTLINDGLWAGAFNNWGTVNSDADIATGGSGHTLYNGSTGVINGQITTAKNNGGSKAINDGTINIDKTGNVAMSAHGSAKMVNNGEINVGTKGTTQTGMVGMQLESDAKSDAVIENNGTINIYASNSYAFSQLGSNGHIVNNGTVYIDDSVTGSGFIKQSGKTIEGSGENGDGTEVHYVDFIEPTEPTINDGMTTVTTSDSAGSSTTNNLSGYVVGTSADGSAGKLKVSNASMNGVEINTGFAAGTADTTVSFDNVVEGSNLSDAGAIQSTTVVWKAQGSQDSNGNVDVTMTKNAYADVATDASVSGVASALDAGYTNNELYTSLNVGTTAELNNALKQVSGAQATTVFREARILSNRFNMLADAAPQIKDGLAFNVVAKGDPRAELGNDTQYDMLALRQKLDLTTSQNLTLEYGIARLDGDGSKTAGDNGLTGGYSQFFGLKHSMAFDEGLAWNNSLRYDVHNLDSSRSVSYGDTNKVADSDVRQQYLEFRSEGAKTFTLMSDTLKVTPYAGVKFRHTKEDGYKERSAGDFNLSMNSGNETAVDSLVGLKLDYAGKDGWSATATLEGGPNLSYSKSQRTASLQGAAGQSFGIDDGQKGGGVNGLATIGVKYSSNDTALHLDAYQWKEDGISDKGFMLNVKKTFR
;
A
#
# COMPACT_ATOMS: atom_id res chain seq x y z
N PHE A 1 -16.06 -12.89 60.40
CA PHE A 1 -15.94 -14.14 59.62
C PHE A 1 -16.39 -13.87 58.19
N GLU A 2 -15.70 -12.95 57.51
CA GLU A 2 -16.04 -12.49 56.15
C GLU A 2 -14.75 -12.00 55.48
N GLN A 3 -13.85 -12.91 55.06
CA GLN A 3 -12.72 -12.62 54.15
C GLN A 3 -11.94 -13.87 53.67
N ASN A 4 -12.60 -15.01 53.49
CA ASN A 4 -11.96 -16.24 52.95
C ASN A 4 -12.60 -16.66 51.62
N SER A 5 -12.32 -15.93 50.54
CA SER A 5 -12.48 -16.38 49.15
C SER A 5 -12.02 -15.29 48.16
N LEU A 6 -10.70 -15.05 48.09
CA LEU A 6 -10.12 -14.58 46.84
C LEU A 6 -10.06 -15.78 45.89
N ILE A 7 -11.21 -16.07 45.25
CA ILE A 7 -11.24 -16.99 44.09
C ILE A 7 -10.49 -16.29 42.96
N ALA A 8 -9.67 -17.07 42.28
CA ALA A 8 -8.80 -16.68 41.19
C ALA A 8 -9.51 -15.83 40.13
N GLY A 9 -8.76 -14.91 39.53
CA GLY A 9 -9.11 -14.43 38.20
C GLY A 9 -8.81 -15.51 37.17
N ALA A 10 -9.46 -15.47 36.00
CA ALA A 10 -9.15 -16.38 34.90
C ALA A 10 -7.66 -16.28 34.51
N GLY A 11 -6.83 -17.22 34.98
CA GLY A 11 -5.37 -17.22 34.78
C GLY A 11 -4.51 -17.71 35.95
N ASP A 12 -5.03 -17.89 37.17
CA ASP A 12 -4.22 -18.43 38.29
C ASP A 12 -4.00 -19.95 38.20
N THR A 13 -3.01 -20.45 38.97
CA THR A 13 -2.61 -21.87 39.01
C THR A 13 -3.74 -22.77 39.54
N PRO A 14 -4.03 -23.93 38.90
CA PRO A 14 -5.11 -24.83 39.32
C PRO A 14 -4.84 -25.46 40.70
N LEU A 15 -5.91 -25.66 41.47
CA LEU A 15 -5.87 -26.39 42.72
C LEU A 15 -5.58 -27.87 42.43
N THR A 16 -4.34 -28.30 42.67
CA THR A 16 -3.87 -29.65 42.33
C THR A 16 -3.74 -30.53 43.57
N GLY A 17 -4.27 -31.75 43.53
CA GLY A 17 -4.24 -32.71 44.64
C GLY A 17 -2.91 -33.48 44.74
N VAL A 18 -2.68 -34.40 43.79
CA VAL A 18 -1.46 -35.21 43.67
C VAL A 18 -0.69 -34.77 42.43
N THR A 19 0.64 -34.73 42.50
CA THR A 19 1.50 -34.46 41.34
C THR A 19 2.61 -35.49 41.23
N VAL A 20 2.69 -36.13 40.06
CA VAL A 20 3.79 -37.00 39.63
C VAL A 20 4.57 -36.23 38.56
N ASN A 21 5.86 -36.01 38.79
CA ASN A 21 6.72 -35.23 37.91
C ASN A 21 8.12 -35.86 37.87
N GLY A 22 8.70 -35.93 36.67
CA GLY A 22 10.02 -36.48 36.42
C GLY A 22 9.95 -37.52 35.32
N ALA A 23 10.83 -38.51 35.38
CA ALA A 23 10.83 -39.59 34.42
C ALA A 23 11.00 -40.94 35.10
N ASN A 24 10.34 -41.97 34.55
CA ASN A 24 10.42 -43.36 35.03
C ASN A 24 9.98 -43.56 36.49
N ASN A 25 8.98 -42.79 36.96
CA ASN A 25 8.31 -43.07 38.23
C ASN A 25 7.30 -44.22 38.06
N ASP A 26 7.17 -45.08 39.07
CA ASP A 26 6.19 -46.18 39.12
C ASP A 26 5.39 -46.05 40.42
N ILE A 27 4.09 -45.78 40.32
CA ILE A 27 3.22 -45.34 41.43
C ILE A 27 1.92 -46.15 41.44
N THR A 28 1.46 -46.54 42.63
CA THR A 28 0.16 -47.20 42.82
C THR A 28 -0.68 -46.45 43.86
N LEU A 29 -1.96 -46.25 43.56
CA LEU A 29 -2.98 -45.65 44.42
C LEU A 29 -4.07 -46.71 44.73
N ASP A 30 -3.89 -47.47 45.82
CA ASP A 30 -4.73 -48.61 46.23
C ASP A 30 -6.08 -48.21 46.90
N GLY A 31 -6.62 -47.01 46.65
CA GLY A 31 -7.86 -46.54 47.27
C GLY A 31 -8.57 -45.46 46.46
N THR A 32 -9.87 -45.30 46.71
CA THR A 32 -10.73 -44.34 45.99
C THR A 32 -10.26 -42.90 46.20
N PHE A 33 -10.24 -42.12 45.13
CA PHE A 33 -9.81 -40.72 45.15
C PHE A 33 -11.02 -39.79 45.06
N ASP A 34 -11.43 -39.23 46.20
CA ASP A 34 -12.58 -38.33 46.29
C ASP A 34 -12.21 -36.86 45.97
N ILE A 35 -12.97 -36.24 45.07
CA ILE A 35 -12.86 -34.83 44.65
C ILE A 35 -14.24 -34.17 44.82
N ASN A 36 -14.34 -33.13 45.64
CA ASN A 36 -15.61 -32.43 45.89
C ASN A 36 -15.45 -30.92 45.60
N VAL A 37 -16.21 -30.41 44.62
CA VAL A 37 -16.10 -29.04 44.12
C VAL A 37 -17.50 -28.43 43.95
N GLY A 38 -17.89 -27.56 44.89
CA GLY A 38 -19.06 -26.71 44.73
C GLY A 38 -18.66 -25.32 44.25
N ASP A 39 -19.18 -24.88 43.11
CA ASP A 39 -19.05 -23.50 42.66
C ASP A 39 -19.92 -22.58 43.52
N LEU A 40 -19.26 -21.72 44.30
CA LEU A 40 -19.87 -20.72 45.19
C LEU A 40 -19.57 -19.29 44.72
N SER A 41 -19.24 -19.10 43.44
CA SER A 41 -19.13 -17.78 42.80
C SER A 41 -20.40 -16.96 43.06
N THR A 42 -20.23 -15.67 43.35
CA THR A 42 -21.36 -14.74 43.53
C THR A 42 -21.20 -13.47 42.69
N VAL A 43 -20.14 -13.43 41.87
CA VAL A 43 -19.76 -12.32 41.00
C VAL A 43 -19.27 -12.92 39.69
N SER A 44 -19.87 -12.49 38.57
CA SER A 44 -19.48 -12.94 37.24
C SER A 44 -17.99 -12.73 36.98
N GLY A 45 -17.33 -13.75 36.44
CA GLY A 45 -15.88 -13.79 36.19
C GLY A 45 -15.05 -14.46 37.29
N GLN A 46 -15.67 -15.00 38.34
CA GLN A 46 -15.01 -15.87 39.32
C GLN A 46 -15.11 -17.33 38.88
N ALA A 47 -13.99 -18.04 38.77
CA ALA A 47 -13.96 -19.45 38.37
C ALA A 47 -12.89 -20.21 39.15
N LEU A 48 -13.10 -21.52 39.37
CA LEU A 48 -12.12 -22.42 39.98
C LEU A 48 -11.70 -23.51 38.99
N SER A 49 -10.40 -23.77 38.88
CA SER A 49 -9.87 -24.94 38.18
C SER A 49 -9.26 -25.90 39.19
N VAL A 50 -9.66 -27.17 39.14
CA VAL A 50 -9.22 -28.23 40.05
C VAL A 50 -8.63 -29.39 39.23
N ILE A 51 -7.48 -29.91 39.67
CA ILE A 51 -6.87 -31.13 39.13
C ILE A 51 -6.71 -32.14 40.28
N GLY A 52 -7.24 -33.35 40.14
CA GLY A 52 -7.04 -34.44 41.10
C GLY A 52 -5.59 -34.92 41.08
N LEU A 53 -5.25 -35.70 40.06
CA LEU A 53 -3.91 -36.23 39.78
C LEU A 53 -3.31 -35.50 38.58
N ASN A 54 -2.10 -34.96 38.72
CA ASN A 54 -1.35 -34.34 37.63
C ASN A 54 -0.08 -35.14 37.34
N VAL A 55 0.03 -35.76 36.17
CA VAL A 55 1.19 -36.54 35.72
C VAL A 55 1.93 -35.80 34.62
N THR A 56 3.24 -35.61 34.79
CA THR A 56 4.07 -34.81 33.87
C THR A 56 5.46 -35.43 33.68
N GLY A 57 5.99 -35.33 32.46
CA GLY A 57 7.30 -35.88 32.07
C GLY A 57 7.19 -37.20 31.30
N GLU A 58 8.24 -38.03 31.33
CA GLU A 58 8.45 -39.13 30.37
C GLU A 58 8.63 -40.52 31.04
N GLY A 59 7.97 -41.54 30.53
CA GLY A 59 8.05 -42.94 31.00
C GLY A 59 7.49 -43.19 32.40
N ASN A 60 6.62 -42.33 32.93
CA ASN A 60 5.98 -42.57 34.23
C ASN A 60 4.83 -43.58 34.07
N ASN A 61 4.60 -44.40 35.08
CA ASN A 61 3.50 -45.36 35.19
C ASN A 61 2.70 -45.09 36.48
N VAL A 62 1.38 -44.95 36.40
CA VAL A 62 0.51 -44.73 37.56
C VAL A 62 -0.73 -45.64 37.52
N ASP A 63 -0.85 -46.52 38.51
CA ASP A 63 -1.96 -47.48 38.66
C ASP A 63 -2.95 -46.99 39.75
N ILE A 64 -4.21 -46.76 39.39
CA ILE A 64 -5.29 -46.27 40.27
C ILE A 64 -6.34 -47.36 40.43
N ARG A 65 -6.32 -48.12 41.54
CA ARG A 65 -7.15 -49.33 41.70
C ARG A 65 -8.51 -49.14 42.37
N GLY A 66 -8.71 -47.98 43.00
CA GLY A 66 -9.91 -47.71 43.80
C GLY A 66 -10.94 -46.81 43.12
N GLY A 67 -10.72 -46.46 41.84
CA GLY A 67 -11.52 -45.47 41.12
C GLY A 67 -11.43 -44.03 41.63
N ILE A 68 -12.17 -43.12 40.98
CA ILE A 68 -12.21 -41.69 41.28
C ILE A 68 -13.67 -41.24 41.46
N SER A 69 -13.97 -40.61 42.59
CA SER A 69 -15.31 -40.08 42.90
C SER A 69 -15.30 -38.56 42.77
N ILE A 70 -16.08 -37.99 41.86
CA ILE A 70 -16.18 -36.53 41.67
C ILE A 70 -17.61 -36.07 41.94
N THR A 71 -17.78 -35.20 42.95
CA THR A 71 -19.03 -34.46 43.17
C THR A 71 -18.83 -33.01 42.76
N HIS A 72 -19.64 -32.52 41.82
CA HIS A 72 -19.54 -31.19 41.24
C HIS A 72 -20.90 -30.47 41.17
N SER A 73 -20.93 -29.17 41.50
CA SER A 73 -22.12 -28.32 41.28
C SER A 73 -21.77 -26.95 40.74
N GLN A 74 -22.22 -26.65 39.51
CA GLN A 74 -22.05 -25.36 38.85
C GLN A 74 -23.10 -24.32 39.30
N ASN A 75 -22.71 -23.05 39.40
CA ASN A 75 -23.63 -21.93 39.60
C ASN A 75 -24.16 -21.37 38.26
N THR A 76 -25.33 -20.71 38.29
CA THR A 76 -26.04 -20.18 37.10
C THR A 76 -25.57 -18.80 36.64
N ASP A 77 -24.47 -18.26 37.19
CA ASP A 77 -23.94 -16.94 36.83
C ASP A 77 -23.22 -16.92 35.45
N GLY A 78 -22.93 -18.10 34.90
CA GLY A 78 -22.23 -18.31 33.63
C GLY A 78 -20.70 -18.40 33.72
N SER A 79 -20.12 -18.30 34.92
CA SER A 79 -18.67 -18.49 35.15
C SER A 79 -18.39 -19.98 35.39
N VAL A 80 -17.59 -20.62 34.54
CA VAL A 80 -17.42 -22.09 34.61
C VAL A 80 -16.26 -22.49 35.53
N SER A 81 -16.53 -23.34 36.52
CA SER A 81 -15.49 -24.03 37.29
C SER A 81 -15.22 -25.41 36.70
N ILE A 82 -13.98 -25.69 36.30
CA ILE A 82 -13.61 -26.95 35.61
C ILE A 82 -12.88 -27.88 36.57
N VAL A 83 -13.33 -29.14 36.63
CA VAL A 83 -12.71 -30.21 37.41
C VAL A 83 -12.09 -31.25 36.48
N THR A 84 -10.81 -31.57 36.68
CA THR A 84 -10.10 -32.62 35.96
C THR A 84 -9.61 -33.69 36.94
N GLY A 85 -10.13 -34.92 36.86
CA GLY A 85 -9.72 -36.02 37.74
C GLY A 85 -8.26 -36.41 37.55
N ILE A 86 -7.87 -36.72 36.32
CA ILE A 86 -6.51 -37.05 35.88
C ILE A 86 -6.11 -36.05 34.78
N ASN A 87 -5.01 -35.34 34.97
CA ASN A 87 -4.35 -34.56 33.93
C ASN A 87 -3.00 -35.20 33.60
N LEU A 88 -2.93 -35.88 32.46
CA LEU A 88 -1.74 -36.56 31.94
C LEU A 88 -1.16 -35.72 30.80
N ASN A 89 0.05 -35.20 31.02
CA ASN A 89 0.69 -34.22 30.15
C ASN A 89 2.18 -34.56 29.96
N GLY A 90 2.44 -35.42 28.97
CA GLY A 90 3.75 -36.01 28.66
C GLY A 90 3.63 -37.50 28.34
N ASP A 91 4.63 -38.05 27.65
CA ASP A 91 4.76 -39.45 27.25
C ASP A 91 4.86 -40.36 28.49
N SER A 92 3.72 -40.75 29.06
CA SER A 92 3.59 -41.52 30.30
C SER A 92 2.25 -42.24 30.31
N GLU A 93 2.13 -43.31 31.09
CA GLU A 93 0.94 -44.17 31.15
C GLU A 93 0.22 -44.04 32.51
N VAL A 94 -1.11 -44.06 32.47
CA VAL A 94 -1.97 -44.17 33.64
C VAL A 94 -2.97 -45.30 33.40
N THR A 95 -3.10 -46.20 34.37
CA THR A 95 -4.17 -47.21 34.40
C THR A 95 -5.17 -46.82 35.48
N LEU A 96 -6.46 -46.80 35.11
CA LEU A 96 -7.58 -46.68 36.02
C LEU A 96 -8.29 -48.05 36.09
N SER A 97 -8.67 -48.43 37.31
CA SER A 97 -9.47 -49.61 37.62
C SER A 97 -10.45 -49.30 38.76
N GLY A 98 -11.51 -50.09 38.88
CA GLY A 98 -12.48 -50.01 39.97
C GLY A 98 -13.56 -48.95 39.79
N GLN A 99 -14.38 -48.78 40.83
CA GLN A 99 -15.57 -47.94 40.77
C GLN A 99 -15.24 -46.45 40.85
N SER A 100 -15.60 -45.72 39.80
CA SER A 100 -15.62 -44.26 39.74
C SER A 100 -17.07 -43.77 39.70
N THR A 101 -17.33 -42.57 40.22
CA THR A 101 -18.68 -41.98 40.24
C THR A 101 -18.60 -40.47 40.01
N ILE A 102 -19.41 -39.95 39.09
CA ILE A 102 -19.42 -38.54 38.67
C ILE A 102 -20.82 -37.96 38.88
N ASP A 103 -21.04 -37.31 40.02
CA ASP A 103 -22.27 -36.55 40.30
C ASP A 103 -22.08 -35.09 39.89
N THR A 104 -22.75 -34.62 38.83
CA THR A 104 -22.52 -33.26 38.30
C THR A 104 -23.78 -32.49 37.90
N ALA A 105 -23.93 -31.27 38.43
CA ALA A 105 -24.78 -30.24 37.83
C ALA A 105 -23.95 -29.36 36.87
N THR A 106 -24.31 -29.33 35.58
CA THR A 106 -23.47 -28.76 34.50
C THR A 106 -24.29 -28.06 33.40
N MET A 107 -23.59 -27.33 32.53
CA MET A 107 -24.09 -26.90 31.22
C MET A 107 -23.58 -27.83 30.09
N ILE A 108 -24.08 -27.60 28.87
CA ILE A 108 -23.66 -28.30 27.64
C ILE A 108 -22.13 -28.40 27.52
N GLY A 109 -21.65 -29.62 27.27
CA GLY A 109 -20.24 -29.97 27.16
C GLY A 109 -19.56 -30.51 28.42
N GLY A 110 -20.18 -30.39 29.61
CA GLY A 110 -19.70 -31.07 30.82
C GLY A 110 -18.50 -30.39 31.51
N ALA A 111 -18.71 -29.86 32.72
CA ALA A 111 -17.67 -29.17 33.50
C ALA A 111 -16.68 -30.12 34.21
N VAL A 112 -16.92 -31.44 34.15
CA VAL A 112 -16.08 -32.47 34.76
C VAL A 112 -15.44 -33.32 33.67
N THR A 113 -14.12 -33.43 33.71
CA THR A 113 -13.33 -34.36 32.94
C THR A 113 -12.74 -35.36 33.91
N LEU A 114 -13.10 -36.65 33.81
CA LEU A 114 -12.43 -37.70 34.59
C LEU A 114 -10.95 -37.77 34.20
N ALA A 115 -10.63 -37.72 32.90
CA ALA A 115 -9.25 -37.73 32.44
C ALA A 115 -9.00 -36.89 31.18
N LYS A 116 -7.91 -36.12 31.22
CA LYS A 116 -7.37 -35.36 30.11
C LYS A 116 -5.95 -35.85 29.81
N VAL A 117 -5.71 -36.29 28.59
CA VAL A 117 -4.46 -36.88 28.11
C VAL A 117 -3.88 -36.05 26.97
N SER A 118 -2.59 -35.74 27.04
CA SER A 118 -1.93 -34.85 26.10
C SER A 118 -0.41 -35.04 26.04
N ASN A 119 0.21 -34.56 24.96
CA ASN A 119 1.66 -34.61 24.70
C ASN A 119 2.25 -36.03 24.76
N GLY A 120 1.57 -37.00 24.15
CA GLY A 120 2.04 -38.39 24.00
C GLY A 120 1.65 -39.33 25.13
N GLY A 121 0.87 -38.88 26.11
CA GLY A 121 0.41 -39.74 27.20
C GLY A 121 -0.59 -40.82 26.77
N SER A 122 -0.67 -41.89 27.55
CA SER A 122 -1.66 -42.97 27.40
C SER A 122 -2.47 -43.19 28.67
N LEU A 123 -3.79 -43.32 28.54
CA LEU A 123 -4.68 -43.74 29.62
C LEU A 123 -5.37 -45.04 29.25
N ILE A 124 -5.37 -45.99 30.18
CA ILE A 124 -6.08 -47.26 30.07
C ILE A 124 -7.13 -47.30 31.17
N LEU A 125 -8.40 -47.39 30.81
CA LEU A 125 -9.46 -47.88 31.69
C LEU A 125 -9.52 -49.39 31.45
N ASP A 126 -9.16 -50.19 32.46
CA ASP A 126 -9.14 -51.66 32.33
C ASP A 126 -10.54 -52.28 32.44
N ASP A 127 -10.65 -53.58 32.16
CA ASP A 127 -11.87 -54.40 32.27
C ASP A 127 -12.51 -54.41 33.68
N ASN A 128 -11.86 -53.83 34.70
CA ASN A 128 -12.38 -53.69 36.07
C ASN A 128 -12.85 -52.26 36.36
N SER A 129 -12.76 -51.34 35.40
CA SER A 129 -13.27 -49.97 35.50
C SER A 129 -14.78 -49.96 35.38
N ILE A 130 -15.45 -49.34 36.34
CA ILE A 130 -16.88 -49.06 36.28
C ILE A 130 -17.05 -47.56 36.55
N ILE A 131 -17.73 -46.85 35.67
CA ILE A 131 -17.93 -45.40 35.76
C ILE A 131 -19.42 -45.08 35.71
N ASP A 132 -19.97 -44.66 36.84
CA ASP A 132 -21.35 -44.17 36.92
C ASP A 132 -21.39 -42.63 36.87
N ILE A 133 -22.24 -42.07 36.01
CA ILE A 133 -22.37 -40.62 35.80
C ILE A 133 -23.82 -40.21 36.04
N ASN A 134 -24.05 -39.26 36.95
CA ASN A 134 -25.37 -38.65 37.17
C ASN A 134 -25.33 -37.18 36.77
N VAL A 135 -26.11 -36.82 35.75
CA VAL A 135 -26.05 -35.50 35.10
C VAL A 135 -27.33 -34.70 35.31
N ASN A 136 -27.19 -33.46 35.75
CA ASN A 136 -28.29 -32.48 35.79
C ASN A 136 -27.91 -31.23 34.99
N TYR A 137 -28.70 -30.88 33.97
CA TYR A 137 -28.47 -29.71 33.12
C TYR A 137 -29.12 -28.43 33.64
N ILE A 138 -28.28 -27.42 33.91
CA ILE A 138 -28.71 -26.06 34.27
C ILE A 138 -28.91 -25.20 33.00
N ASP A 139 -29.98 -24.40 32.97
CA ASP A 139 -30.24 -23.45 31.87
C ASP A 139 -29.38 -22.19 32.04
N VAL A 140 -28.29 -22.12 31.28
CA VAL A 140 -27.38 -20.97 31.21
C VAL A 140 -27.12 -20.58 29.76
N SER A 141 -26.62 -19.36 29.54
CA SER A 141 -26.24 -18.89 28.20
C SER A 141 -24.83 -19.30 27.77
N ALA A 142 -24.06 -19.95 28.64
CA ALA A 142 -22.70 -20.41 28.39
C ALA A 142 -22.67 -21.87 27.89
N SER A 143 -21.62 -22.20 27.15
CA SER A 143 -21.34 -23.54 26.62
C SER A 143 -19.84 -23.80 26.69
N ILE A 144 -19.45 -25.05 26.97
CA ILE A 144 -18.05 -25.49 26.97
C ILE A 144 -17.86 -26.60 25.94
N ASN A 145 -16.64 -26.72 25.39
CA ASN A 145 -16.27 -27.83 24.51
C ASN A 145 -15.35 -28.76 25.31
N ASN A 146 -15.93 -29.80 25.90
CA ASN A 146 -15.27 -30.69 26.85
C ASN A 146 -15.92 -32.08 26.83
N ALA A 147 -15.34 -33.05 27.55
CA ALA A 147 -15.89 -34.39 27.75
C ALA A 147 -15.34 -35.02 29.04
N LEU A 148 -15.89 -36.18 29.42
CA LEU A 148 -15.40 -37.01 30.52
C LEU A 148 -13.96 -37.48 30.27
N LEU A 149 -13.68 -37.98 29.06
CA LEU A 149 -12.39 -38.47 28.59
C LEU A 149 -11.95 -37.61 27.40
N VAL A 150 -10.82 -36.92 27.54
CA VAL A 150 -10.30 -35.98 26.53
C VAL A 150 -8.88 -36.35 26.13
N ALA A 151 -8.64 -36.66 24.86
CA ALA A 151 -7.29 -36.88 24.31
C ALA A 151 -6.93 -35.74 23.34
N ASN A 152 -5.74 -35.15 23.46
CA ASN A 152 -5.36 -33.96 22.70
C ASN A 152 -3.88 -33.98 22.26
N GLY A 153 -3.65 -33.91 20.94
CA GLY A 153 -2.31 -33.88 20.35
C GLY A 153 -1.78 -35.25 19.93
N GLU A 154 -1.06 -35.30 18.81
CA GLU A 154 -0.44 -36.50 18.22
C GLU A 154 0.19 -37.46 19.25
N ASN A 155 -0.01 -38.75 19.04
CA ASN A 155 0.44 -39.86 19.91
C ASN A 155 -0.22 -39.93 21.31
N SER A 156 -1.12 -39.01 21.66
CA SER A 156 -1.90 -39.09 22.91
C SER A 156 -3.07 -40.06 22.74
N SER A 157 -3.27 -40.97 23.69
CA SER A 157 -4.25 -42.07 23.56
C SER A 157 -5.10 -42.31 24.82
N ILE A 158 -6.35 -42.75 24.62
CA ILE A 158 -7.20 -43.33 25.67
C ILE A 158 -7.79 -44.64 25.17
N ALA A 159 -7.69 -45.71 25.95
CA ALA A 159 -8.35 -46.99 25.71
C ALA A 159 -9.37 -47.26 26.83
N ASN A 160 -10.66 -47.40 26.48
CA ASN A 160 -11.70 -47.88 27.38
C ASN A 160 -12.00 -49.36 27.16
N GLN A 161 -11.68 -50.20 28.14
CA GLN A 161 -12.04 -51.63 28.17
C GLN A 161 -13.10 -51.94 29.24
N GLY A 162 -13.47 -50.97 30.09
CA GLY A 162 -14.47 -51.12 31.14
C GLY A 162 -15.82 -50.47 30.82
N ASP A 163 -16.69 -50.42 31.83
CA ASP A 163 -18.10 -50.07 31.68
C ASP A 163 -18.36 -48.61 32.08
N ILE A 164 -19.14 -47.88 31.27
CA ILE A 164 -19.54 -46.50 31.52
C ILE A 164 -21.06 -46.35 31.41
N THR A 165 -21.73 -46.09 32.54
CA THR A 165 -23.18 -45.83 32.59
C THR A 165 -23.45 -44.34 32.88
N SER A 166 -24.27 -43.70 32.05
CA SER A 166 -24.66 -42.29 32.19
C SER A 166 -26.16 -42.12 32.34
N HIS A 167 -26.60 -41.66 33.51
CA HIS A 167 -27.96 -41.26 33.81
C HIS A 167 -28.15 -39.76 33.54
N GLY A 168 -28.80 -39.45 32.42
CA GLY A 168 -28.69 -38.16 31.75
C GLY A 168 -27.52 -38.15 30.76
N VAL A 169 -27.65 -37.37 29.69
CA VAL A 169 -26.71 -37.38 28.57
C VAL A 169 -25.41 -36.65 28.92
N TYR A 170 -24.26 -37.23 28.58
CA TYR A 170 -22.94 -36.59 28.72
C TYR A 170 -22.10 -36.77 27.45
N SER A 171 -21.08 -35.93 27.26
CA SER A 171 -20.05 -36.22 26.26
C SER A 171 -18.97 -37.06 26.94
N ILE A 172 -18.87 -38.33 26.55
CA ILE A 172 -18.03 -39.32 27.23
C ILE A 172 -16.61 -39.25 26.67
N MET A 173 -16.44 -39.29 25.36
CA MET A 173 -15.13 -39.31 24.70
C MET A 173 -14.99 -38.14 23.73
N ARG A 174 -13.91 -37.38 23.83
CA ARG A 174 -13.54 -36.36 22.85
C ARG A 174 -12.06 -36.41 22.51
N VAL A 175 -11.76 -36.37 21.21
CA VAL A 175 -10.40 -36.42 20.69
C VAL A 175 -10.12 -35.21 19.81
N ASP A 176 -8.92 -34.63 19.97
CA ASP A 176 -8.51 -33.36 19.38
C ASP A 176 -7.07 -33.45 18.80
N ASN A 177 -6.79 -32.65 17.77
CA ASN A 177 -5.43 -32.37 17.27
C ASN A 177 -4.54 -33.63 16.99
N GLY A 178 -5.10 -34.67 16.36
CA GLY A 178 -4.33 -35.86 15.94
C GLY A 178 -4.16 -36.94 17.01
N ALA A 179 -4.89 -36.86 18.12
CA ALA A 179 -4.94 -37.90 19.14
C ALA A 179 -5.84 -39.09 18.73
N THR A 180 -5.91 -40.14 19.55
CA THR A 180 -6.78 -41.30 19.31
C THR A 180 -7.51 -41.74 20.57
N ILE A 181 -8.78 -42.14 20.46
CA ILE A 181 -9.51 -42.84 21.53
C ILE A 181 -10.07 -44.17 20.97
N SER A 182 -10.07 -45.20 21.80
CA SER A 182 -10.62 -46.51 21.46
C SER A 182 -11.53 -47.03 22.58
N ASN A 183 -12.70 -47.54 22.21
CA ASN A 183 -13.63 -48.22 23.10
C ASN A 183 -13.75 -49.70 22.72
N SER A 184 -13.54 -50.61 23.66
CA SER A 184 -13.83 -52.04 23.53
C SER A 184 -14.62 -52.58 24.74
N GLY A 185 -15.15 -51.69 25.58
CA GLY A 185 -16.09 -51.99 26.67
C GLY A 185 -17.50 -51.46 26.37
N GLU A 186 -18.37 -51.41 27.39
CA GLU A 186 -19.76 -50.95 27.26
C GLU A 186 -19.91 -49.46 27.62
N ILE A 187 -20.63 -48.70 26.78
CA ILE A 187 -21.05 -47.32 27.09
C ILE A 187 -22.58 -47.22 26.96
N LEU A 188 -23.26 -47.14 28.11
CA LEU A 188 -24.72 -47.05 28.20
C LEU A 188 -25.17 -45.64 28.61
N VAL A 189 -25.96 -44.99 27.76
CA VAL A 189 -26.45 -43.62 28.00
C VAL A 189 -27.97 -43.55 28.01
N TYR A 190 -28.53 -43.28 29.19
CA TYR A 190 -29.94 -42.93 29.38
C TYR A 190 -30.13 -41.44 29.14
N ALA A 191 -30.59 -41.08 27.94
CA ALA A 191 -30.84 -39.72 27.53
C ALA A 191 -32.21 -39.20 28.03
N THR A 192 -32.48 -39.36 29.33
CA THR A 192 -33.78 -39.05 29.96
C THR A 192 -33.86 -37.64 30.55
N SER A 193 -35.08 -37.12 30.66
CA SER A 193 -35.34 -35.71 31.04
C SER A 193 -35.04 -35.36 32.51
N ASN A 194 -33.78 -34.95 32.80
CA ASN A 194 -33.30 -34.67 34.16
C ASN A 194 -33.03 -33.19 34.49
N GLY A 195 -33.32 -32.24 33.58
CA GLY A 195 -32.98 -30.81 33.77
C GLY A 195 -33.74 -29.84 32.87
N GLY A 196 -33.34 -28.57 32.88
CA GLY A 196 -33.98 -27.50 32.10
C GLY A 196 -33.10 -26.85 31.03
N GLY A 197 -31.84 -27.29 30.89
CA GLY A 197 -30.85 -26.75 29.95
C GLY A 197 -30.82 -27.44 28.58
N ASP A 198 -29.81 -27.06 27.78
CA ASP A 198 -29.46 -27.71 26.51
C ASP A 198 -28.63 -28.97 26.79
N ASP A 199 -29.10 -30.14 26.32
CA ASP A 199 -28.56 -31.47 26.64
C ASP A 199 -28.09 -32.25 25.40
N ARG A 200 -28.15 -31.66 24.20
CA ARG A 200 -27.62 -32.27 22.97
C ARG A 200 -26.14 -32.60 23.15
N THR A 201 -25.73 -33.77 22.65
CA THR A 201 -24.35 -34.23 22.81
C THR A 201 -23.96 -35.25 21.75
N ALA A 202 -22.66 -35.43 21.61
CA ALA A 202 -22.07 -36.62 21.01
C ALA A 202 -21.41 -37.41 22.15
N VAL A 203 -21.77 -38.69 22.28
CA VAL A 203 -21.20 -39.61 23.29
C VAL A 203 -19.71 -39.79 23.00
N ALA A 204 -19.35 -40.06 21.75
CA ALA A 204 -17.99 -40.01 21.24
C ALA A 204 -17.85 -38.92 20.14
N ARG A 205 -16.83 -38.06 20.22
CA ARG A 205 -16.60 -36.98 19.25
C ARG A 205 -15.15 -36.82 18.82
N ALA A 206 -14.91 -36.88 17.51
CA ALA A 206 -13.62 -36.50 16.91
C ALA A 206 -13.67 -35.07 16.38
N ASP A 207 -12.70 -34.25 16.81
CA ASP A 207 -12.50 -32.86 16.41
C ASP A 207 -11.10 -32.68 15.79
N ASP A 208 -11.00 -31.85 14.75
CA ASP A 208 -9.78 -31.54 14.01
C ASP A 208 -9.18 -32.70 13.18
N ALA A 209 -8.46 -32.34 12.11
CA ALA A 209 -7.87 -33.29 11.16
C ALA A 209 -6.88 -34.26 11.82
N GLY A 210 -7.06 -35.55 11.52
CA GLY A 210 -6.21 -36.65 12.01
C GLY A 210 -6.58 -37.18 13.40
N SER A 211 -7.55 -36.58 14.08
CA SER A 211 -8.10 -37.10 15.35
C SER A 211 -9.10 -38.23 15.07
N VAL A 212 -8.97 -39.37 15.76
CA VAL A 212 -9.78 -40.57 15.46
C VAL A 212 -10.41 -41.17 16.71
N ILE A 213 -11.69 -41.58 16.64
CA ILE A 213 -12.29 -42.50 17.62
C ILE A 213 -12.71 -43.80 16.95
N HIS A 214 -12.27 -44.91 17.54
CA HIS A 214 -12.77 -46.26 17.23
C HIS A 214 -13.71 -46.77 18.33
N ASN A 215 -14.90 -47.21 17.97
CA ASN A 215 -15.57 -48.29 18.70
C ASN A 215 -14.99 -49.59 18.13
N GLN A 216 -14.05 -50.20 18.84
CA GLN A 216 -13.28 -51.36 18.40
C GLN A 216 -14.10 -52.65 18.54
N SER A 217 -13.62 -53.72 17.90
CA SER A 217 -14.14 -55.09 18.04
C SER A 217 -14.45 -55.43 19.51
N GLY A 218 -15.70 -55.80 19.79
CA GLY A 218 -16.22 -56.08 21.13
C GLY A 218 -16.79 -54.89 21.92
N GLY A 219 -16.58 -53.65 21.46
CA GLY A 219 -17.14 -52.44 22.08
C GLY A 219 -18.61 -52.21 21.73
N ASP A 220 -19.38 -51.77 22.73
CA ASP A 220 -20.79 -51.40 22.57
C ASP A 220 -21.04 -49.94 22.97
N ILE A 221 -21.84 -49.22 22.17
CA ILE A 221 -22.38 -47.90 22.55
C ILE A 221 -23.90 -47.94 22.42
N THR A 222 -24.60 -47.87 23.56
CA THR A 222 -26.06 -47.91 23.65
C THR A 222 -26.63 -46.55 24.09
N ILE A 223 -27.58 -46.00 23.33
CA ILE A 223 -28.32 -44.77 23.66
C ILE A 223 -29.83 -45.06 23.72
N ILE A 224 -30.45 -44.76 24.86
CA ILE A 224 -31.90 -44.88 25.08
C ILE A 224 -32.47 -43.49 25.41
N SER A 225 -33.37 -42.96 24.58
CA SER A 225 -33.95 -41.62 24.68
C SER A 225 -35.48 -41.66 24.78
N ASP A 226 -36.05 -41.24 25.91
CA ASP A 226 -37.49 -40.96 26.06
C ASP A 226 -37.88 -39.55 25.56
N GLN A 227 -36.88 -38.76 25.14
CA GLN A 227 -37.03 -37.37 24.72
C GLN A 227 -37.33 -37.25 23.21
N GLN A 228 -37.69 -36.04 22.78
CA GLN A 228 -38.08 -35.73 21.39
C GLN A 228 -37.39 -34.45 20.93
N PRO A 229 -36.80 -34.38 19.71
CA PRO A 229 -36.17 -33.17 19.20
C PRO A 229 -37.04 -31.92 19.28
N VAL A 230 -36.56 -30.87 19.97
CA VAL A 230 -37.23 -29.56 20.08
C VAL A 230 -36.35 -28.44 19.55
N LYS A 231 -36.97 -27.43 18.92
CA LYS A 231 -36.24 -26.28 18.39
C LYS A 231 -35.69 -25.42 19.54
N TYR A 232 -34.40 -25.10 19.49
CA TYR A 232 -33.70 -24.33 20.52
C TYR A 232 -32.67 -23.37 19.87
N LYS A 233 -31.51 -23.16 20.52
CA LYS A 233 -30.35 -22.36 20.04
C LYS A 233 -29.55 -23.11 18.96
N GLY A 234 -28.75 -22.39 18.18
CA GLY A 234 -27.93 -22.93 17.09
C GLY A 234 -26.50 -23.29 17.51
N PHE A 235 -26.04 -24.51 17.22
CA PHE A 235 -24.66 -24.99 17.45
C PHE A 235 -24.09 -25.69 16.22
N SER A 236 -23.14 -25.04 15.52
CA SER A 236 -22.55 -25.52 14.26
C SER A 236 -21.60 -26.73 14.39
N PHE A 237 -21.42 -27.29 15.59
CA PHE A 237 -20.69 -28.55 15.78
C PHE A 237 -21.55 -29.79 15.50
N PHE A 238 -22.88 -29.64 15.48
CA PHE A 238 -23.82 -30.76 15.29
C PHE A 238 -24.50 -30.68 13.91
N PRO A 239 -24.69 -31.81 13.21
CA PRO A 239 -25.46 -31.89 11.97
C PRO A 239 -26.81 -31.16 12.04
N LEU A 240 -27.56 -31.35 13.13
CA LEU A 240 -28.84 -30.68 13.40
C LEU A 240 -28.68 -29.44 14.29
N LYS A 241 -28.07 -28.40 13.72
CA LYS A 241 -27.67 -27.16 14.41
C LYS A 241 -28.71 -26.55 15.34
N TRP A 242 -29.99 -26.51 14.94
CA TRP A 242 -31.04 -25.70 15.60
C TRP A 242 -31.92 -26.45 16.60
N TYR A 243 -31.62 -27.71 16.91
CA TYR A 243 -32.47 -28.58 17.73
C TYR A 243 -31.74 -29.16 18.94
N ASN A 244 -32.39 -29.11 20.10
CA ASN A 244 -31.99 -29.84 21.29
C ASN A 244 -32.61 -31.26 21.29
N HIS A 245 -32.19 -32.12 22.22
CA HIS A 245 -32.52 -33.54 22.27
C HIS A 245 -32.10 -34.26 20.97
N THR A 246 -30.86 -33.97 20.55
CA THR A 246 -30.18 -34.64 19.43
C THR A 246 -28.93 -35.31 19.97
N PHE A 247 -28.87 -36.64 19.86
CA PHE A 247 -27.88 -37.46 20.55
C PHE A 247 -27.15 -38.33 19.55
N TYR A 248 -25.83 -38.15 19.43
CA TYR A 248 -25.00 -38.86 18.47
C TYR A 248 -24.13 -39.88 19.21
N ALA A 249 -24.16 -41.15 18.81
CA ALA A 249 -23.27 -42.18 19.37
C ALA A 249 -21.81 -41.86 19.03
N MET A 250 -21.54 -41.56 17.76
CA MET A 250 -20.23 -41.10 17.31
C MET A 250 -20.39 -39.91 16.35
N LEU A 251 -19.59 -38.86 16.52
CA LEU A 251 -19.61 -37.67 15.66
C LEU A 251 -18.22 -37.19 15.26
N ALA A 252 -17.93 -37.20 13.96
CA ALA A 252 -16.81 -36.49 13.35
C ALA A 252 -17.16 -35.01 13.07
N SER A 253 -16.29 -34.12 13.50
CA SER A 253 -16.38 -32.66 13.36
C SER A 253 -14.99 -32.09 13.03
N GLY A 254 -14.94 -30.94 12.35
CA GLY A 254 -13.67 -30.26 12.06
C GLY A 254 -12.65 -31.08 11.23
N TYR A 255 -13.10 -32.08 10.47
CA TYR A 255 -12.28 -33.07 9.73
C TYR A 255 -11.62 -34.17 10.58
N GLY A 256 -12.08 -34.42 11.81
CA GLY A 256 -11.80 -35.66 12.52
C GLY A 256 -12.54 -36.87 11.92
N ASP A 257 -12.21 -38.07 12.39
CA ASP A 257 -12.79 -39.34 11.88
C ASP A 257 -13.40 -40.18 13.02
N VAL A 258 -14.54 -40.83 12.75
CA VAL A 258 -15.17 -41.79 13.67
C VAL A 258 -15.48 -43.12 12.98
N VAL A 259 -15.15 -44.22 13.66
CA VAL A 259 -15.24 -45.58 13.11
C VAL A 259 -15.91 -46.52 14.11
N ASN A 260 -16.98 -47.20 13.69
CA ASN A 260 -17.48 -48.41 14.34
C ASN A 260 -16.86 -49.63 13.63
N ASP A 261 -15.86 -50.27 14.24
CA ASP A 261 -15.05 -51.32 13.63
C ASP A 261 -15.87 -52.62 13.39
N GLU A 262 -15.29 -53.56 12.64
CA GLU A 262 -15.84 -54.92 12.51
C GLU A 262 -15.95 -55.60 13.90
N ASP A 263 -17.03 -56.36 14.11
CA ASP A 263 -17.43 -56.94 15.41
C ASP A 263 -17.71 -55.92 16.54
N ALA A 264 -17.96 -54.64 16.23
CA ALA A 264 -18.40 -53.61 17.19
C ALA A 264 -19.88 -53.22 16.99
N ALA A 265 -20.58 -52.85 18.06
CA ALA A 265 -22.03 -52.62 18.07
C ALA A 265 -22.43 -51.21 18.54
N ILE A 266 -23.50 -50.67 17.93
CA ILE A 266 -24.17 -49.44 18.38
C ILE A 266 -25.67 -49.67 18.44
N HIS A 267 -26.29 -49.42 19.59
CA HIS A 267 -27.74 -49.56 19.80
C HIS A 267 -28.40 -48.20 20.06
N LEU A 268 -29.50 -47.92 19.34
CA LEU A 268 -30.17 -46.63 19.35
C LEU A 268 -31.68 -46.83 19.52
N GLN A 269 -32.24 -46.40 20.64
CA GLN A 269 -33.68 -46.40 20.90
C GLN A 269 -34.20 -44.98 21.16
N GLY A 270 -35.21 -44.55 20.40
CA GLY A 270 -35.94 -43.30 20.66
C GLY A 270 -35.96 -42.30 19.51
N ALA A 271 -36.55 -41.14 19.77
CA ALA A 271 -36.51 -40.01 18.84
C ALA A 271 -35.23 -39.18 19.06
N GLY A 272 -34.66 -38.66 17.98
CA GLY A 272 -33.49 -37.77 18.04
C GLY A 272 -32.16 -38.47 18.28
N VAL A 273 -32.09 -39.80 18.12
CA VAL A 273 -30.85 -40.58 18.26
C VAL A 273 -30.21 -40.82 16.88
N TYR A 274 -28.89 -40.72 16.83
CA TYR A 274 -28.09 -40.84 15.62
C TYR A 274 -26.87 -41.72 15.90
N GLY A 275 -26.53 -42.63 14.99
CA GLY A 275 -25.37 -43.52 15.14
C GLY A 275 -24.07 -42.84 14.73
N VAL A 276 -23.38 -43.43 13.76
CA VAL A 276 -22.06 -42.96 13.31
C VAL A 276 -22.24 -41.79 12.33
N SER A 277 -21.86 -40.59 12.75
CA SER A 277 -22.21 -39.34 12.07
C SER A 277 -21.00 -38.47 11.79
N ALA A 278 -21.07 -37.63 10.76
CA ALA A 278 -20.03 -36.66 10.42
C ALA A 278 -20.65 -35.36 9.88
N ILE A 279 -20.18 -34.21 10.37
CA ILE A 279 -20.51 -32.89 9.80
C ILE A 279 -19.43 -32.41 8.81
N LYS A 280 -18.16 -32.54 9.21
CA LYS A 280 -16.95 -32.37 8.40
C LYS A 280 -15.93 -33.43 8.79
N GLY A 281 -15.39 -34.18 7.82
CA GLY A 281 -14.59 -35.39 8.06
C GLY A 281 -15.30 -36.66 7.58
N ALA A 282 -14.86 -37.84 8.07
CA ALA A 282 -15.47 -39.11 7.72
C ALA A 282 -16.14 -39.83 8.90
N ALA A 283 -17.21 -40.56 8.59
CA ALA A 283 -17.89 -41.51 9.46
C ALA A 283 -17.90 -42.88 8.78
N LEU A 284 -17.43 -43.93 9.46
CA LEU A 284 -17.38 -45.29 8.92
C LEU A 284 -18.08 -46.28 9.84
N ASN A 285 -19.01 -47.08 9.30
CA ASN A 285 -19.54 -48.27 9.97
C ASN A 285 -19.06 -49.53 9.26
N ALA A 286 -18.24 -50.33 9.94
CA ALA A 286 -17.87 -51.69 9.54
C ALA A 286 -18.56 -52.77 10.39
N GLY A 287 -18.97 -52.45 11.61
CA GLY A 287 -19.76 -53.31 12.49
C GLY A 287 -21.27 -53.21 12.30
N ASP A 288 -22.02 -53.43 13.38
CA ASP A 288 -23.49 -53.45 13.39
C ASP A 288 -24.07 -52.20 14.08
N ILE A 289 -25.06 -51.57 13.44
CA ILE A 289 -25.89 -50.53 14.04
C ILE A 289 -27.33 -51.03 14.13
N TYR A 290 -27.95 -50.91 15.31
CA TYR A 290 -29.34 -51.21 15.57
C TYR A 290 -30.09 -49.92 15.92
N LEU A 291 -31.15 -49.61 15.18
CA LEU A 291 -31.96 -48.41 15.37
C LEU A 291 -33.45 -48.75 15.46
N ASP A 292 -34.11 -48.29 16.52
CA ASP A 292 -35.56 -48.15 16.57
C ASP A 292 -35.94 -46.71 16.98
N GLY A 293 -36.52 -45.98 16.03
CA GLY A 293 -36.95 -44.59 16.19
C GLY A 293 -38.20 -44.37 17.03
N PHE A 294 -38.84 -45.42 17.56
CA PHE A 294 -39.96 -45.27 18.48
C PHE A 294 -39.48 -44.81 19.86
N VAL A 295 -40.19 -43.85 20.44
CA VAL A 295 -39.94 -43.32 21.78
C VAL A 295 -40.36 -44.38 22.82
N PRO A 296 -39.44 -44.87 23.68
CA PRO A 296 -39.72 -45.81 24.74
C PRO A 296 -40.42 -45.14 25.93
N THR A 297 -41.09 -45.95 26.75
CA THR A 297 -41.50 -45.62 28.11
C THR A 297 -40.72 -46.50 29.06
N LEU A 298 -39.90 -45.89 29.93
CA LEU A 298 -39.05 -46.57 30.90
C LEU A 298 -39.74 -46.68 32.26
N ASP A 299 -39.32 -47.65 33.08
CA ASP A 299 -39.66 -47.72 34.51
C ASP A 299 -38.53 -47.15 35.40
N ASP A 300 -38.68 -47.27 36.73
CA ASP A 300 -37.74 -46.72 37.72
C ASP A 300 -36.36 -47.43 37.67
N GLU A 301 -36.30 -48.64 37.12
CA GLU A 301 -35.08 -49.43 36.89
C GLU A 301 -34.44 -49.15 35.52
N GLY A 302 -35.13 -48.45 34.61
CA GLY A 302 -34.65 -48.10 33.28
C GLY A 302 -35.04 -49.10 32.18
N ASP A 303 -35.90 -50.08 32.47
CA ASP A 303 -36.34 -51.10 31.51
C ASP A 303 -37.43 -50.56 30.57
N ILE A 304 -37.38 -50.95 29.28
CA ILE A 304 -38.38 -50.52 28.28
C ILE A 304 -39.69 -51.30 28.46
N THR A 305 -40.74 -50.60 28.89
CA THR A 305 -42.07 -51.19 29.13
C THR A 305 -43.00 -51.13 27.91
N SER A 306 -42.82 -50.15 27.03
CA SER A 306 -43.53 -49.99 25.75
C SER A 306 -42.83 -48.96 24.86
N THR A 307 -43.17 -48.90 23.56
CA THR A 307 -42.62 -47.95 22.59
C THR A 307 -43.74 -47.31 21.75
N SER A 308 -43.50 -46.12 21.18
CA SER A 308 -44.48 -45.43 20.33
C SER A 308 -43.85 -44.53 19.26
N TYR A 309 -44.50 -44.41 18.09
CA TYR A 309 -44.03 -43.53 17.02
C TYR A 309 -44.19 -42.05 17.36
N TRP A 310 -43.12 -41.28 17.20
CA TRP A 310 -43.13 -39.82 17.22
C TRP A 310 -43.12 -39.28 15.79
N HIS A 311 -44.02 -38.34 15.47
CA HIS A 311 -44.07 -37.70 14.17
C HIS A 311 -43.12 -36.49 14.12
N PRO A 312 -42.03 -36.53 13.32
CA PRO A 312 -41.03 -35.48 13.30
C PRO A 312 -41.56 -34.20 12.63
N SER A 313 -41.28 -33.04 13.22
CA SER A 313 -41.72 -31.74 12.65
C SER A 313 -41.04 -31.36 11.32
N SER A 314 -40.01 -32.11 10.93
CA SER A 314 -39.25 -32.01 9.67
C SER A 314 -38.49 -33.31 9.48
N LEU A 315 -38.42 -33.84 8.25
CA LEU A 315 -37.90 -35.19 7.98
C LEU A 315 -36.43 -35.39 8.39
N TYR A 316 -35.62 -34.33 8.43
CA TYR A 316 -34.23 -34.41 8.90
C TYR A 316 -34.10 -34.62 10.42
N LEU A 317 -35.20 -34.60 11.19
CA LEU A 317 -35.23 -34.90 12.63
C LEU A 317 -35.46 -36.39 12.94
N THR A 318 -35.76 -37.20 11.92
CA THR A 318 -35.91 -38.64 12.08
C THR A 318 -34.58 -39.25 12.52
N SER A 319 -34.62 -40.09 13.56
CA SER A 319 -33.46 -40.85 14.05
C SER A 319 -32.79 -41.63 12.89
N ALA A 320 -31.46 -41.69 12.85
CA ALA A 320 -30.75 -42.29 11.72
C ALA A 320 -29.49 -43.08 12.11
N GLY A 321 -29.25 -44.22 11.47
CA GLY A 321 -28.09 -45.08 11.74
C GLY A 321 -26.76 -44.37 11.41
N MET A 322 -26.72 -43.60 10.32
CA MET A 322 -25.61 -42.70 10.00
C MET A 322 -26.09 -41.36 9.45
N VAL A 323 -25.35 -40.27 9.72
CA VAL A 323 -25.65 -38.91 9.20
C VAL A 323 -24.41 -38.27 8.58
N ALA A 324 -24.54 -37.69 7.39
CA ALA A 324 -23.51 -36.88 6.74
C ALA A 324 -23.98 -35.44 6.48
N GLY A 325 -23.16 -34.43 6.80
CA GLY A 325 -23.41 -33.02 6.49
C GLY A 325 -24.20 -32.26 7.56
N SER A 326 -24.83 -31.14 7.19
CA SER A 326 -25.55 -30.25 8.12
C SER A 326 -26.91 -29.77 7.60
N THR A 327 -27.79 -29.31 8.50
CA THR A 327 -29.02 -28.58 8.10
C THR A 327 -28.73 -27.23 7.45
N ASP A 328 -27.53 -26.66 7.64
CA ASP A 328 -27.17 -25.31 7.26
C ASP A 328 -26.05 -25.29 6.20
N GLY A 329 -26.21 -24.41 5.19
CA GLY A 329 -25.25 -24.29 4.09
C GLY A 329 -23.87 -23.79 4.52
N GLY A 330 -22.82 -24.51 4.12
CA GLY A 330 -21.41 -24.21 4.43
C GLY A 330 -20.89 -24.82 5.75
N ASP A 331 -21.80 -25.26 6.62
CA ASP A 331 -21.46 -25.93 7.87
C ASP A 331 -21.11 -27.42 7.66
N GLY A 332 -21.48 -28.05 6.54
CA GLY A 332 -21.19 -29.46 6.24
C GLY A 332 -20.48 -29.73 4.90
N ASP A 333 -19.63 -30.74 4.87
CA ASP A 333 -18.94 -31.32 3.69
C ASP A 333 -18.54 -32.80 3.86
N ALA A 334 -19.07 -33.48 4.88
CA ALA A 334 -18.67 -34.83 5.30
C ALA A 334 -19.12 -35.99 4.38
N THR A 335 -18.42 -37.12 4.53
CA THR A 335 -18.83 -38.42 3.98
C THR A 335 -19.12 -39.42 5.10
N ALA A 336 -20.26 -40.11 5.03
CA ALA A 336 -20.57 -41.26 5.88
C ALA A 336 -20.65 -42.54 5.02
N THR A 337 -19.93 -43.59 5.40
CA THR A 337 -19.86 -44.85 4.64
C THR A 337 -20.26 -46.04 5.51
N ASN A 338 -21.22 -46.83 5.05
CA ASN A 338 -21.54 -48.12 5.66
C ASN A 338 -20.91 -49.26 4.84
N THR A 339 -20.01 -50.03 5.43
CA THR A 339 -19.52 -51.32 4.92
C THR A 339 -20.05 -52.52 5.71
N GLY A 340 -20.54 -52.31 6.93
CA GLY A 340 -21.17 -53.32 7.79
C GLY A 340 -22.69 -53.41 7.64
N THR A 341 -23.41 -53.65 8.74
CA THR A 341 -24.87 -53.76 8.76
C THR A 341 -25.52 -52.59 9.50
N ILE A 342 -26.63 -52.07 8.95
CA ILE A 342 -27.53 -51.17 9.66
C ILE A 342 -28.92 -51.81 9.69
N ASN A 343 -29.42 -52.12 10.88
CA ASN A 343 -30.73 -52.71 11.13
C ASN A 343 -31.66 -51.61 11.66
N VAL A 344 -32.66 -51.22 10.89
CA VAL A 344 -33.66 -50.23 11.29
C VAL A 344 -35.00 -50.92 11.48
N ASN A 345 -35.49 -50.91 12.72
CA ASN A 345 -36.75 -51.52 13.11
C ASN A 345 -37.80 -50.44 13.39
N ASN A 346 -39.05 -50.69 13.00
CA ASN A 346 -40.25 -49.87 13.27
C ASN A 346 -40.26 -48.44 12.69
N ALA A 347 -39.27 -47.61 12.98
CA ALA A 347 -39.07 -46.29 12.40
C ALA A 347 -37.60 -45.86 12.39
N GLY A 348 -37.24 -44.96 11.48
CA GLY A 348 -35.89 -44.42 11.36
C GLY A 348 -35.38 -44.43 9.92
N PHE A 349 -34.22 -43.81 9.71
CA PHE A 349 -33.47 -43.87 8.45
C PHE A 349 -32.20 -44.72 8.63
N GLY A 350 -31.86 -45.58 7.68
CA GLY A 350 -30.59 -46.32 7.72
C GLY A 350 -29.40 -45.37 7.62
N MET A 351 -29.41 -44.54 6.57
CA MET A 351 -28.44 -43.46 6.37
C MET A 351 -29.15 -42.17 5.94
N MET A 352 -28.64 -41.01 6.39
CA MET A 352 -29.16 -39.69 6.02
C MET A 352 -28.03 -38.78 5.53
N ALA A 353 -28.22 -38.15 4.37
CA ALA A 353 -27.35 -37.09 3.87
C ALA A 353 -28.09 -35.74 3.93
N LEU A 354 -27.43 -34.74 4.53
CA LEU A 354 -27.87 -33.36 4.67
C LEU A 354 -27.03 -32.43 3.78
N ASN A 355 -27.15 -31.11 3.91
CA ASN A 355 -26.43 -30.16 3.05
C ASN A 355 -24.91 -30.39 3.10
N GLY A 356 -24.30 -30.48 1.91
CA GLY A 356 -22.88 -30.79 1.72
C GLY A 356 -22.47 -32.23 2.02
N GLY A 357 -23.35 -33.03 2.65
CA GLY A 357 -23.08 -34.40 3.05
C GLY A 357 -23.28 -35.42 1.93
N THR A 358 -22.44 -36.46 1.96
CA THR A 358 -22.60 -37.66 1.12
C THR A 358 -22.69 -38.91 1.99
N ALA A 359 -23.73 -39.72 1.83
CA ALA A 359 -23.88 -40.99 2.54
C ALA A 359 -23.82 -42.16 1.55
N ILE A 360 -22.94 -43.13 1.80
CA ILE A 360 -22.60 -44.22 0.88
C ILE A 360 -22.85 -45.58 1.54
N ASN A 361 -23.77 -46.39 1.00
CA ASN A 361 -23.96 -47.77 1.42
C ASN A 361 -23.16 -48.72 0.51
N GLN A 362 -22.14 -49.36 1.07
CA GLN A 362 -21.37 -50.46 0.49
C GLN A 362 -21.65 -51.82 1.18
N GLY A 363 -22.30 -51.79 2.35
CA GLY A 363 -22.74 -52.95 3.13
C GLY A 363 -24.23 -53.23 3.00
N THR A 364 -24.86 -53.64 4.12
CA THR A 364 -26.28 -54.02 4.17
C THR A 364 -27.10 -53.06 5.03
N ILE A 365 -28.28 -52.65 4.55
CA ILE A 365 -29.30 -51.95 5.34
C ILE A 365 -30.56 -52.83 5.37
N ASN A 366 -31.05 -53.18 6.55
CA ASN A 366 -32.27 -53.97 6.76
C ASN A 366 -33.38 -53.09 7.34
N LEU A 367 -34.57 -53.11 6.74
CA LEU A 367 -35.76 -52.39 7.21
C LEU A 367 -36.83 -53.39 7.69
N THR A 368 -36.97 -53.50 9.02
CA THR A 368 -37.86 -54.45 9.69
C THR A 368 -38.96 -53.75 10.51
N ALA A 369 -39.94 -54.51 10.97
CA ALA A 369 -40.99 -54.04 11.85
C ALA A 369 -41.48 -55.18 12.77
N ASP A 370 -41.81 -54.84 14.01
CA ASP A 370 -42.33 -55.82 14.97
C ASP A 370 -43.74 -56.30 14.61
N GLU A 371 -44.11 -57.47 15.14
CA GLU A 371 -45.42 -58.07 14.89
C GLU A 371 -46.56 -57.13 15.34
N GLY A 372 -47.36 -56.66 14.38
CA GLY A 372 -48.50 -55.77 14.62
C GLY A 372 -48.20 -54.28 14.44
N VAL A 373 -46.94 -53.88 14.24
CA VAL A 373 -46.60 -52.51 13.85
C VAL A 373 -47.04 -52.26 12.41
N THR A 374 -47.71 -51.14 12.17
CA THR A 374 -48.25 -50.76 10.87
C THR A 374 -47.88 -49.32 10.54
N LYS A 375 -48.03 -48.94 9.28
CA LYS A 375 -47.74 -47.61 8.78
C LYS A 375 -48.58 -46.53 9.47
N ILE A 376 -47.91 -45.64 10.21
CA ILE A 376 -48.49 -44.43 10.78
C ILE A 376 -48.21 -43.22 9.87
N ASP A 377 -47.08 -43.22 9.17
CA ASP A 377 -46.58 -42.11 8.36
C ASP A 377 -45.99 -42.58 7.01
N ASP A 378 -45.93 -41.70 6.01
CA ASP A 378 -45.40 -42.01 4.69
C ASP A 378 -43.89 -42.25 4.67
N ASN A 379 -43.15 -41.59 5.56
CA ASN A 379 -41.68 -41.66 5.63
C ASN A 379 -41.21 -42.17 7.00
N GLN A 380 -41.98 -43.06 7.62
CA GLN A 380 -41.68 -43.65 8.93
C GLN A 380 -40.37 -44.45 8.94
N LEU A 381 -40.10 -45.22 7.88
CA LEU A 381 -38.99 -46.17 7.79
C LEU A 381 -38.36 -46.13 6.39
N VAL A 382 -37.08 -45.76 6.28
CA VAL A 382 -36.38 -45.57 5.00
C VAL A 382 -34.94 -46.10 5.05
N GLY A 383 -34.46 -46.68 3.95
CA GLY A 383 -33.06 -47.14 3.82
C GLY A 383 -32.08 -45.97 3.79
N MET A 384 -32.19 -45.10 2.79
CA MET A 384 -31.33 -43.93 2.64
C MET A 384 -32.15 -42.66 2.31
N ALA A 385 -31.91 -41.57 3.03
CA ALA A 385 -32.61 -40.29 2.85
C ALA A 385 -31.66 -39.15 2.47
N ALA A 386 -31.92 -38.49 1.34
CA ALA A 386 -31.20 -37.30 0.88
C ALA A 386 -32.06 -36.05 1.09
N LEU A 387 -31.64 -35.14 1.97
CA LEU A 387 -32.40 -33.96 2.39
C LEU A 387 -31.51 -32.71 2.37
N ASN A 388 -32.11 -31.53 2.24
CA ASN A 388 -31.46 -30.22 2.26
C ASN A 388 -30.29 -30.06 1.26
N GLY A 389 -30.27 -30.83 0.17
CA GLY A 389 -29.17 -30.85 -0.81
C GLY A 389 -28.11 -31.91 -0.58
N GLY A 390 -28.36 -32.90 0.28
CA GLY A 390 -27.49 -34.05 0.48
C GLY A 390 -27.49 -35.02 -0.71
N THR A 391 -26.49 -35.90 -0.75
CA THR A 391 -26.39 -36.98 -1.73
C THR A 391 -26.35 -38.33 -1.03
N VAL A 392 -27.24 -39.27 -1.38
CA VAL A 392 -27.12 -40.68 -0.95
C VAL A 392 -26.76 -41.58 -2.13
N ILE A 393 -25.90 -42.56 -1.89
CA ILE A 393 -25.39 -43.50 -2.88
C ILE A 393 -25.50 -44.92 -2.33
N ASN A 394 -26.36 -45.76 -2.90
CA ASN A 394 -26.25 -47.20 -2.71
C ASN A 394 -25.25 -47.74 -3.75
N ASP A 395 -24.04 -48.07 -3.32
CA ASP A 395 -22.94 -48.49 -4.18
C ASP A 395 -23.21 -49.86 -4.83
N THR A 396 -22.42 -50.25 -5.82
CA THR A 396 -22.44 -51.57 -6.47
C THR A 396 -22.41 -52.76 -5.51
N THR A 397 -21.77 -52.64 -4.34
CA THR A 397 -21.79 -53.68 -3.28
C THR A 397 -22.93 -53.54 -2.28
N GLY A 398 -23.60 -52.38 -2.25
CA GLY A 398 -24.64 -52.03 -1.31
C GLY A 398 -25.95 -52.79 -1.54
N THR A 399 -26.51 -53.33 -0.46
CA THR A 399 -27.81 -54.00 -0.45
C THR A 399 -28.77 -53.32 0.53
N ILE A 400 -30.00 -53.05 0.09
CA ILE A 400 -31.10 -52.57 0.95
C ILE A 400 -32.21 -53.62 0.96
N ASN A 401 -32.44 -54.25 2.11
CA ASN A 401 -33.50 -55.24 2.34
C ASN A 401 -34.71 -54.57 3.00
N ILE A 402 -35.90 -54.87 2.49
CA ILE A 402 -37.17 -54.29 2.90
C ILE A 402 -38.15 -55.43 3.21
N ASP A 403 -38.23 -55.77 4.49
CA ASP A 403 -39.12 -56.81 5.02
C ASP A 403 -40.35 -56.18 5.72
N ALA A 404 -40.28 -54.90 6.06
CA ALA A 404 -41.43 -54.11 6.51
C ALA A 404 -42.26 -53.62 5.30
N SER A 405 -43.55 -53.99 5.26
CA SER A 405 -44.51 -53.64 4.18
C SER A 405 -44.71 -52.14 3.88
N TYR A 406 -44.15 -51.25 4.70
CA TYR A 406 -44.20 -49.79 4.55
C TYR A 406 -42.82 -49.12 4.47
N GLY A 407 -41.74 -49.90 4.50
CA GLY A 407 -40.38 -49.40 4.30
C GLY A 407 -40.14 -48.94 2.86
N LYS A 408 -39.23 -47.98 2.69
CA LYS A 408 -38.80 -47.47 1.38
C LYS A 408 -37.28 -47.58 1.26
N PRO A 409 -36.70 -47.88 0.09
CA PRO A 409 -35.25 -47.88 -0.05
C PRO A 409 -34.70 -46.45 -0.02
N PHE A 410 -35.37 -45.52 -0.69
CA PHE A 410 -34.89 -44.15 -0.90
C PHE A 410 -35.95 -43.09 -0.56
N LEU A 411 -35.45 -41.90 -0.22
CA LEU A 411 -36.23 -40.67 -0.04
C LEU A 411 -35.34 -39.50 -0.49
N ALA A 412 -35.88 -38.61 -1.33
CA ALA A 412 -35.21 -37.37 -1.71
C ALA A 412 -36.15 -36.17 -1.56
N ASP A 413 -35.59 -34.99 -1.25
CA ASP A 413 -36.24 -33.72 -1.58
C ASP A 413 -35.77 -33.18 -2.95
N ASN A 414 -36.46 -32.16 -3.46
CA ASN A 414 -36.26 -31.61 -4.81
C ASN A 414 -34.84 -31.05 -5.08
N ASN A 415 -34.01 -30.83 -4.06
CA ASN A 415 -32.67 -30.27 -4.21
C ASN A 415 -31.57 -31.32 -3.94
N SER A 416 -31.96 -32.50 -3.50
CA SER A 416 -31.07 -33.58 -3.06
C SER A 416 -30.93 -34.64 -4.16
N SER A 417 -30.02 -35.61 -3.99
CA SER A 417 -29.77 -36.64 -5.02
C SER A 417 -29.66 -38.04 -4.43
N VAL A 418 -30.36 -38.99 -5.04
CA VAL A 418 -30.21 -40.43 -4.79
C VAL A 418 -29.53 -41.04 -6.00
N ILE A 419 -28.47 -41.82 -5.77
CA ILE A 419 -27.83 -42.65 -6.79
C ILE A 419 -27.92 -44.10 -6.30
N ASN A 420 -28.37 -45.01 -7.16
CA ASN A 420 -28.42 -46.44 -6.85
C ASN A 420 -27.68 -47.23 -7.93
N TYR A 421 -26.52 -47.77 -7.57
CA TYR A 421 -25.77 -48.76 -8.34
C TYR A 421 -25.95 -50.18 -7.79
N GLY A 422 -26.37 -50.31 -6.53
CA GLY A 422 -26.53 -51.58 -5.81
C GLY A 422 -27.88 -52.28 -5.99
N THR A 423 -28.20 -53.13 -5.01
CA THR A 423 -29.37 -54.01 -5.02
C THR A 423 -30.43 -53.57 -4.01
N VAL A 424 -31.70 -53.63 -4.40
CA VAL A 424 -32.86 -53.41 -3.52
C VAL A 424 -33.70 -54.70 -3.47
N CYS A 425 -34.00 -55.21 -2.28
CA CYS A 425 -34.75 -56.44 -2.09
C CYS A 425 -36.05 -56.18 -1.30
N PHE A 426 -37.19 -56.63 -1.81
CA PHE A 426 -38.48 -56.60 -1.11
C PHE A 426 -38.94 -58.03 -0.81
N ASP A 427 -39.20 -58.39 0.43
CA ASP A 427 -39.59 -59.77 0.84
C ASP A 427 -38.68 -60.85 0.20
N SER A 428 -37.35 -60.70 0.31
CA SER A 428 -36.32 -61.52 -0.37
C SER A 428 -36.30 -61.51 -1.91
N ASN A 429 -37.12 -60.70 -2.59
CA ASN A 429 -37.09 -60.55 -4.05
C ASN A 429 -36.22 -59.34 -4.45
N CYS A 430 -35.00 -59.63 -4.90
CA CYS A 430 -33.97 -58.64 -5.20
C CYS A 430 -34.02 -58.12 -6.66
N GLN A 431 -33.85 -56.81 -6.81
CA GLN A 431 -33.77 -56.08 -8.07
C GLN A 431 -32.43 -55.35 -8.16
N SER A 432 -31.77 -55.46 -9.32
CA SER A 432 -30.58 -54.66 -9.62
C SER A 432 -30.95 -53.19 -9.92
N SER A 433 -29.98 -52.29 -9.87
CA SER A 433 -30.11 -50.88 -10.27
C SER A 433 -30.85 -50.68 -11.60
N ASP A 434 -30.46 -51.39 -12.67
CA ASP A 434 -31.13 -51.35 -13.99
C ASP A 434 -32.64 -51.71 -13.94
N GLN A 435 -33.06 -52.51 -12.96
CA GLN A 435 -34.44 -52.95 -12.78
C GLN A 435 -35.23 -52.03 -11.84
N TYR A 436 -34.58 -51.51 -10.79
CA TYR A 436 -35.20 -50.67 -9.77
C TYR A 436 -35.29 -49.20 -10.20
N ASN A 437 -34.19 -48.62 -10.67
CA ASN A 437 -34.04 -47.17 -10.89
C ASN A 437 -35.14 -46.59 -11.80
N PRO A 438 -35.54 -47.23 -12.92
CA PRO A 438 -36.60 -46.69 -13.79
C PRO A 438 -38.00 -46.69 -13.15
N THR A 439 -38.15 -47.24 -11.94
CA THR A 439 -39.43 -47.34 -11.21
C THR A 439 -39.58 -46.31 -10.07
N ASP A 440 -38.49 -45.65 -9.67
CA ASP A 440 -38.46 -44.70 -8.56
C ASP A 440 -37.94 -43.33 -9.01
N SER A 441 -38.84 -42.34 -9.06
CA SER A 441 -38.53 -40.96 -9.47
C SER A 441 -37.60 -40.19 -8.52
N ASN A 442 -37.24 -40.75 -7.36
CA ASN A 442 -36.21 -40.16 -6.50
C ASN A 442 -34.79 -40.45 -7.02
N VAL A 443 -34.59 -41.55 -7.76
CA VAL A 443 -33.27 -41.98 -8.23
C VAL A 443 -32.85 -41.12 -9.43
N SER A 444 -31.73 -40.41 -9.30
CA SER A 444 -31.14 -39.59 -10.36
C SER A 444 -30.43 -40.46 -11.39
N LEU A 445 -30.44 -40.02 -12.66
CA LEU A 445 -29.69 -40.70 -13.72
C LEU A 445 -28.20 -40.34 -13.57
N ALA A 446 -27.43 -41.28 -13.03
CA ALA A 446 -25.99 -41.14 -12.78
C ALA A 446 -25.18 -41.85 -13.88
N PHE A 447 -24.46 -41.07 -14.68
CA PHE A 447 -23.73 -41.55 -15.86
C PHE A 447 -22.26 -41.87 -15.56
N ALA A 448 -21.78 -42.97 -16.13
CA ALA A 448 -20.41 -43.48 -16.06
C ALA A 448 -19.63 -43.21 -17.36
N ASP A 449 -18.34 -43.61 -17.38
CA ASP A 449 -17.43 -43.29 -18.48
C ASP A 449 -17.81 -44.08 -19.76
N GLY A 450 -18.07 -43.35 -20.84
CA GLY A 450 -18.51 -43.88 -22.13
C GLY A 450 -20.02 -43.89 -22.35
N ASP A 451 -20.83 -43.44 -21.39
CA ASP A 451 -22.30 -43.43 -21.54
C ASP A 451 -22.81 -42.29 -22.43
N VAL A 452 -24.07 -42.44 -22.89
CA VAL A 452 -24.78 -41.45 -23.71
C VAL A 452 -26.08 -41.05 -23.00
N ILE A 453 -26.27 -39.75 -22.73
CA ILE A 453 -27.48 -39.22 -22.06
C ILE A 453 -28.72 -39.43 -22.92
N THR A 454 -28.66 -39.08 -24.21
CA THR A 454 -29.76 -39.22 -25.17
C THR A 454 -29.20 -39.21 -26.59
N ALA A 455 -29.66 -40.13 -27.44
CA ALA A 455 -29.16 -40.25 -28.82
C ALA A 455 -29.80 -39.23 -29.77
N ALA A 456 -29.19 -39.04 -30.95
CA ALA A 456 -29.65 -38.08 -31.94
C ALA A 456 -31.10 -38.34 -32.40
N GLY A 457 -31.97 -37.35 -32.20
CA GLY A 457 -33.41 -37.42 -32.54
C GLY A 457 -34.33 -37.92 -31.42
N GLU A 458 -33.78 -38.31 -30.26
CA GLU A 458 -34.54 -38.68 -29.07
C GLU A 458 -34.76 -37.48 -28.13
N THR A 459 -35.66 -37.63 -27.15
CA THR A 459 -35.96 -36.60 -26.15
C THR A 459 -36.12 -37.21 -24.76
N LEU A 460 -35.37 -36.69 -23.80
CA LEU A 460 -35.44 -36.99 -22.37
C LEU A 460 -36.01 -35.76 -21.64
N THR A 461 -36.95 -35.95 -20.72
CA THR A 461 -37.75 -34.83 -20.17
C THR A 461 -37.92 -34.91 -18.67
N GLY A 462 -37.49 -33.85 -17.97
CA GLY A 462 -37.71 -33.68 -16.53
C GLY A 462 -36.71 -34.39 -15.62
N GLU A 463 -35.77 -35.14 -16.19
CA GLU A 463 -34.78 -35.93 -15.44
C GLU A 463 -33.66 -35.07 -14.84
N THR A 464 -33.24 -35.39 -13.62
CA THR A 464 -32.01 -34.86 -13.03
C THR A 464 -30.86 -35.79 -13.40
N ILE A 465 -29.87 -35.24 -14.10
CA ILE A 465 -28.75 -35.97 -14.70
C ILE A 465 -27.46 -35.54 -14.00
N ILE A 466 -26.67 -36.52 -13.55
CA ILE A 466 -25.43 -36.30 -12.79
C ILE A 466 -24.32 -37.17 -13.40
N THR A 467 -23.11 -36.64 -13.57
CA THR A 467 -21.91 -37.49 -13.80
C THR A 467 -21.50 -38.13 -12.48
N SER A 468 -21.10 -39.41 -12.49
CA SER A 468 -20.88 -40.21 -11.28
C SER A 468 -20.15 -39.45 -10.14
N PRO A 469 -20.78 -39.26 -8.96
CA PRO A 469 -20.22 -38.45 -7.87
C PRO A 469 -19.06 -39.13 -7.13
N ILE A 470 -18.84 -40.43 -7.37
CA ILE A 470 -17.76 -41.25 -6.79
C ILE A 470 -16.61 -41.48 -7.79
N ALA A 471 -16.61 -40.77 -8.92
CA ALA A 471 -15.54 -40.88 -9.91
C ALA A 471 -14.18 -40.49 -9.33
N THR A 472 -13.16 -41.29 -9.61
CA THR A 472 -11.75 -41.03 -9.28
C THR A 472 -10.88 -40.76 -10.52
N GLN A 473 -11.51 -40.82 -11.70
CA GLN A 473 -10.93 -40.61 -13.03
C GLN A 473 -11.98 -39.95 -13.94
N THR A 474 -11.57 -39.36 -15.05
CA THR A 474 -12.47 -38.67 -16.00
C THR A 474 -13.60 -39.59 -16.48
N VAL A 475 -14.81 -39.04 -16.50
CA VAL A 475 -16.06 -39.69 -16.90
C VAL A 475 -16.58 -38.98 -18.14
N HIS A 476 -16.29 -39.51 -19.33
CA HIS A 476 -16.73 -38.93 -20.59
C HIS A 476 -18.16 -39.36 -20.89
N VAL A 477 -19.05 -38.39 -21.09
CA VAL A 477 -20.48 -38.62 -21.37
C VAL A 477 -20.91 -37.77 -22.56
N THR A 478 -21.69 -38.31 -23.49
CA THR A 478 -22.17 -37.54 -24.65
C THR A 478 -23.69 -37.32 -24.64
N ASN A 479 -24.13 -36.24 -25.28
CA ASN A 479 -25.53 -36.00 -25.59
C ASN A 479 -25.66 -35.54 -27.05
N ALA A 480 -26.46 -36.26 -27.84
CA ALA A 480 -26.76 -35.91 -29.23
C ALA A 480 -28.25 -35.59 -29.47
N GLY A 481 -29.11 -35.85 -28.47
CA GLY A 481 -30.55 -35.59 -28.51
C GLY A 481 -31.00 -34.41 -27.62
N ILE A 482 -32.28 -34.38 -27.29
CA ILE A 482 -32.90 -33.26 -26.55
C ILE A 482 -33.09 -33.62 -25.07
N VAL A 483 -32.40 -32.92 -24.17
CA VAL A 483 -32.67 -32.92 -22.73
C VAL A 483 -33.51 -31.69 -22.41
N SER A 484 -34.82 -31.87 -22.24
CA SER A 484 -35.79 -30.78 -22.04
C SER A 484 -36.42 -30.79 -20.66
N GLY A 485 -36.00 -29.86 -19.80
CA GLY A 485 -36.38 -29.84 -18.39
C GLY A 485 -35.46 -30.74 -17.55
N GLY A 486 -35.33 -30.40 -16.27
CA GLY A 486 -34.24 -30.93 -15.44
C GLY A 486 -32.93 -30.14 -15.61
N LYS A 487 -31.88 -30.61 -14.93
CA LYS A 487 -30.53 -30.03 -14.93
C LYS A 487 -29.51 -31.16 -15.12
N VAL A 488 -28.58 -30.97 -16.05
CA VAL A 488 -27.35 -31.78 -16.14
C VAL A 488 -26.33 -31.17 -15.18
N THR A 489 -25.86 -31.92 -14.19
CA THR A 489 -24.83 -31.48 -13.24
C THR A 489 -23.56 -32.26 -13.47
N VAL A 490 -22.54 -31.57 -14.00
CA VAL A 490 -21.20 -32.11 -14.20
C VAL A 490 -20.43 -31.98 -12.90
N ARG A 491 -20.28 -33.09 -12.18
CA ARG A 491 -19.49 -33.20 -10.95
C ARG A 491 -17.98 -33.18 -11.29
N ASN A 492 -17.14 -33.16 -10.25
CA ASN A 492 -15.70 -33.37 -10.38
C ASN A 492 -15.39 -34.63 -11.22
N TYR A 493 -14.38 -34.55 -12.09
CA TYR A 493 -14.04 -35.55 -13.13
C TYR A 493 -15.09 -35.79 -14.23
N GLY A 494 -16.28 -35.20 -14.19
CA GLY A 494 -17.22 -35.29 -15.32
C GLY A 494 -16.70 -34.53 -16.54
N ASP A 495 -16.75 -35.13 -17.73
CA ASP A 495 -16.56 -34.46 -19.02
C ASP A 495 -17.77 -34.73 -19.92
N VAL A 496 -18.68 -33.76 -20.02
CA VAL A 496 -19.92 -33.90 -20.80
C VAL A 496 -19.80 -33.16 -22.13
N THR A 497 -19.99 -33.85 -23.24
CA THR A 497 -20.06 -33.23 -24.57
C THR A 497 -21.49 -33.24 -25.11
N ASN A 498 -22.09 -32.06 -25.27
CA ASN A 498 -23.32 -31.86 -26.03
C ASN A 498 -22.97 -31.66 -27.51
N GLU A 499 -23.08 -32.73 -28.30
CA GLU A 499 -22.73 -32.76 -29.72
C GLU A 499 -23.58 -31.78 -30.55
N SER A 500 -23.15 -31.51 -31.79
CA SER A 500 -23.79 -30.52 -32.69
C SER A 500 -25.30 -30.67 -32.92
N THR A 501 -25.89 -31.86 -32.76
CA THR A 501 -27.35 -32.09 -32.83
C THR A 501 -28.07 -32.02 -31.48
N GLY A 502 -27.32 -32.00 -30.38
CA GLY A 502 -27.83 -32.05 -29.02
C GLY A 502 -28.36 -30.72 -28.50
N SER A 503 -29.38 -30.78 -27.65
CA SER A 503 -30.00 -29.62 -27.02
C SER A 503 -30.21 -29.86 -25.52
N ILE A 504 -29.63 -29.04 -24.64
CA ILE A 504 -29.77 -29.17 -23.19
C ILE A 504 -30.39 -27.90 -22.57
N SER A 505 -31.42 -28.06 -21.74
CA SER A 505 -32.11 -26.93 -21.10
C SER A 505 -31.29 -26.23 -20.01
N SER A 506 -30.52 -26.95 -19.21
CA SER A 506 -29.73 -26.36 -18.12
C SER A 506 -28.55 -27.25 -17.76
N VAL A 507 -27.36 -26.65 -17.65
CA VAL A 507 -26.14 -27.31 -17.17
C VAL A 507 -25.60 -26.57 -15.95
N GLY A 508 -25.21 -27.30 -14.92
CA GLY A 508 -24.29 -26.81 -13.87
C GLY A 508 -22.98 -27.57 -13.96
N ILE A 509 -21.87 -26.88 -13.81
CA ILE A 509 -20.52 -27.44 -13.87
C ILE A 509 -19.85 -27.14 -12.55
N ASP A 510 -19.71 -28.15 -11.71
CA ASP A 510 -19.08 -28.03 -10.40
C ASP A 510 -17.55 -28.02 -10.54
N LYS A 511 -16.84 -27.79 -9.44
CA LYS A 511 -15.38 -27.75 -9.41
C LYS A 511 -14.76 -29.05 -9.96
N GLY A 512 -13.91 -28.89 -10.97
CA GLY A 512 -13.25 -30.01 -11.66
C GLY A 512 -14.09 -30.73 -12.71
N GLY A 513 -15.33 -30.29 -12.97
CA GLY A 513 -16.12 -30.73 -14.12
C GLY A 513 -15.77 -29.97 -15.40
N VAL A 514 -15.99 -30.61 -16.54
CA VAL A 514 -15.83 -30.06 -17.89
C VAL A 514 -17.13 -30.23 -18.68
N TYR A 515 -17.59 -29.17 -19.34
CA TYR A 515 -18.71 -29.25 -20.28
C TYR A 515 -18.31 -28.65 -21.62
N THR A 516 -18.52 -29.40 -22.70
CA THR A 516 -18.30 -28.96 -24.08
C THR A 516 -19.64 -28.89 -24.81
N ASN A 517 -20.05 -27.70 -25.23
CA ASN A 517 -21.25 -27.49 -26.04
C ASN A 517 -20.89 -27.21 -27.50
N GLU A 518 -21.17 -28.16 -28.38
CA GLU A 518 -21.16 -28.01 -29.83
C GLU A 518 -22.57 -27.76 -30.40
N GLY A 519 -23.60 -28.25 -29.69
CA GLY A 519 -25.01 -28.05 -30.04
C GLY A 519 -25.62 -26.78 -29.45
N THR A 520 -26.84 -26.91 -28.90
CA THR A 520 -27.56 -25.80 -28.26
C THR A 520 -27.71 -26.02 -26.75
N THR A 521 -27.35 -25.02 -25.95
CA THR A 521 -27.66 -25.01 -24.50
C THR A 521 -28.48 -23.78 -24.14
N ALA A 522 -29.46 -23.90 -23.24
CA ALA A 522 -30.25 -22.73 -22.83
C ALA A 522 -29.66 -21.98 -21.63
N ALA A 523 -29.23 -22.65 -20.57
CA ALA A 523 -28.57 -22.02 -19.42
C ALA A 523 -27.35 -22.82 -18.94
N VAL A 524 -26.32 -22.10 -18.48
CA VAL A 524 -25.08 -22.70 -17.94
C VAL A 524 -24.66 -21.99 -16.66
N SER A 525 -24.44 -22.75 -15.58
CA SER A 525 -23.74 -22.28 -14.37
C SER A 525 -22.36 -22.93 -14.32
N VAL A 526 -21.30 -22.15 -14.14
CA VAL A 526 -19.91 -22.63 -14.05
C VAL A 526 -19.36 -22.26 -12.68
N ASP A 527 -19.27 -23.25 -11.80
CA ASP A 527 -19.06 -23.09 -10.37
C ASP A 527 -17.78 -23.84 -9.94
N GLY A 528 -16.66 -23.40 -10.53
CA GLY A 528 -15.30 -23.93 -10.33
C GLY A 528 -14.81 -24.86 -11.44
N GLY A 529 -15.63 -25.14 -12.45
CA GLY A 529 -15.31 -26.00 -13.59
C GLY A 529 -14.88 -25.26 -14.87
N VAL A 530 -14.81 -26.01 -15.98
CA VAL A 530 -14.46 -25.50 -17.31
C VAL A 530 -15.64 -25.65 -18.27
N PHE A 531 -16.03 -24.55 -18.93
CA PHE A 531 -17.04 -24.55 -19.98
C PHE A 531 -16.41 -24.21 -21.33
N ASN A 532 -16.54 -25.11 -22.31
CA ASN A 532 -16.13 -24.91 -23.69
C ASN A 532 -17.38 -24.75 -24.58
N ASN A 533 -17.58 -23.60 -25.20
CA ASN A 533 -18.69 -23.36 -26.13
C ASN A 533 -18.19 -23.15 -27.55
N THR A 534 -18.46 -24.11 -28.43
CA THR A 534 -18.28 -24.01 -29.89
C THR A 534 -19.64 -23.85 -30.62
N GLY A 535 -20.73 -24.27 -29.96
CA GLY A 535 -22.12 -24.13 -30.41
C GLY A 535 -22.82 -22.85 -29.95
N THR A 536 -24.10 -22.95 -29.58
CA THR A 536 -24.93 -21.81 -29.19
C THR A 536 -25.45 -21.91 -27.76
N VAL A 537 -25.21 -20.88 -26.94
CA VAL A 537 -25.93 -20.66 -25.67
C VAL A 537 -27.01 -19.60 -25.85
N THR A 538 -28.29 -20.00 -25.72
CA THR A 538 -29.44 -19.13 -26.03
C THR A 538 -29.90 -18.27 -24.85
N GLY A 539 -29.52 -18.60 -23.62
CA GLY A 539 -29.85 -17.84 -22.41
C GLY A 539 -28.60 -17.35 -21.68
N LYS A 540 -28.58 -17.50 -20.35
CA LYS A 540 -27.53 -16.97 -19.48
C LYS A 540 -26.46 -18.03 -19.16
N THR A 541 -25.20 -17.65 -19.34
CA THR A 541 -24.03 -18.28 -18.71
C THR A 541 -23.64 -17.45 -17.49
N GLY A 542 -23.52 -18.09 -16.32
CA GLY A 542 -23.11 -17.45 -15.08
C GLY A 542 -21.95 -18.18 -14.40
N THR A 543 -21.18 -17.47 -13.59
CA THR A 543 -20.25 -18.08 -12.62
C THR A 543 -20.58 -17.57 -11.22
N THR A 544 -20.54 -18.44 -10.20
CA THR A 544 -20.74 -18.03 -8.80
C THR A 544 -19.60 -18.43 -7.86
N VAL A 545 -18.68 -19.26 -8.34
CA VAL A 545 -17.48 -19.72 -7.61
C VAL A 545 -16.22 -19.24 -8.31
N ALA A 546 -15.18 -18.91 -7.52
CA ALA A 546 -13.91 -18.43 -8.06
C ALA A 546 -13.14 -19.54 -8.79
N GLY A 547 -12.43 -19.17 -9.86
CA GLY A 547 -11.59 -20.08 -10.63
C GLY A 547 -12.28 -20.79 -11.80
N SER A 548 -13.57 -20.52 -12.06
CA SER A 548 -14.26 -20.97 -13.26
C SER A 548 -13.60 -20.46 -14.55
N ILE A 549 -13.57 -21.30 -15.59
CA ILE A 549 -13.02 -20.96 -16.91
C ILE A 549 -14.11 -21.10 -17.97
N ILE A 550 -14.29 -20.07 -18.81
CA ILE A 550 -15.20 -20.09 -19.96
C ILE A 550 -14.38 -19.89 -21.24
N ASN A 551 -14.38 -20.86 -22.14
CA ASN A 551 -13.79 -20.75 -23.47
C ASN A 551 -14.93 -20.68 -24.49
N ASN A 552 -15.03 -19.60 -25.28
CA ASN A 552 -16.07 -19.44 -26.29
C ASN A 552 -15.48 -19.18 -27.67
N SER A 553 -15.76 -20.08 -28.63
CA SER A 553 -15.60 -19.85 -30.06
C SER A 553 -16.95 -19.88 -30.81
N GLY A 554 -18.04 -20.21 -30.11
CA GLY A 554 -19.40 -20.19 -30.62
C GLY A 554 -20.15 -18.89 -30.31
N SER A 555 -21.46 -18.99 -30.15
CA SER A 555 -22.34 -17.86 -29.83
C SER A 555 -22.93 -17.97 -28.42
N MET A 556 -22.94 -16.89 -27.64
CA MET A 556 -23.61 -16.82 -26.34
C MET A 556 -24.45 -15.56 -26.22
N ASN A 557 -25.68 -15.69 -25.72
CA ASN A 557 -26.60 -14.58 -25.57
C ASN A 557 -26.21 -13.66 -24.40
N ALA A 558 -26.14 -14.19 -23.16
CA ALA A 558 -25.80 -13.39 -21.99
C ALA A 558 -24.77 -14.08 -21.10
N VAL A 559 -23.77 -13.32 -20.65
CA VAL A 559 -22.67 -13.79 -19.78
C VAL A 559 -22.56 -12.86 -18.57
N GLU A 560 -22.67 -13.41 -17.36
CA GLU A 560 -22.42 -12.68 -16.11
C GLU A 560 -21.32 -13.39 -15.31
N GLN A 561 -20.16 -12.75 -15.20
CA GLN A 561 -18.96 -13.37 -14.63
C GLN A 561 -18.58 -12.79 -13.28
N TRP A 562 -18.43 -13.68 -12.31
CA TRP A 562 -17.92 -13.42 -10.98
C TRP A 562 -16.66 -14.27 -10.73
N ALA A 563 -15.52 -13.60 -10.47
CA ALA A 563 -14.24 -14.19 -10.07
C ALA A 563 -13.72 -15.33 -10.98
N SER A 564 -13.97 -15.19 -12.29
CA SER A 564 -13.70 -16.20 -13.32
C SER A 564 -12.85 -15.62 -14.45
N THR A 565 -12.30 -16.49 -15.30
CA THR A 565 -11.64 -16.10 -16.56
C THR A 565 -12.47 -16.55 -17.76
N MET A 566 -12.65 -15.66 -18.74
CA MET A 566 -13.22 -16.01 -20.04
C MET A 566 -12.26 -15.72 -21.18
N ASN A 567 -12.12 -16.67 -22.09
CA ASN A 567 -11.41 -16.54 -23.36
C ASN A 567 -12.44 -16.55 -24.50
N ASN A 568 -12.56 -15.45 -25.26
CA ASN A 568 -13.54 -15.30 -26.33
C ASN A 568 -12.86 -15.15 -27.70
N THR A 569 -13.22 -16.04 -28.63
CA THR A 569 -12.97 -15.97 -30.08
C THR A 569 -14.27 -16.05 -30.90
N GLY A 570 -15.43 -16.09 -30.22
CA GLY A 570 -16.76 -16.13 -30.82
C GLY A 570 -17.59 -14.89 -30.48
N THR A 571 -18.93 -14.99 -30.59
CA THR A 571 -19.84 -13.84 -30.39
C THR A 571 -20.53 -13.87 -29.02
N VAL A 572 -20.57 -12.74 -28.31
CA VAL A 572 -21.32 -12.56 -27.05
C VAL A 572 -22.26 -11.37 -27.15
N SER A 573 -23.57 -11.55 -27.04
CA SER A 573 -24.52 -10.42 -27.20
C SER A 573 -24.50 -9.47 -25.98
N ALA A 574 -24.38 -9.99 -24.76
CA ALA A 574 -24.24 -9.19 -23.56
C ALA A 574 -23.27 -9.81 -22.55
N TRP A 575 -22.28 -9.03 -22.12
CA TRP A 575 -21.32 -9.38 -21.08
C TRP A 575 -21.42 -8.43 -19.88
N VAL A 576 -21.30 -9.00 -18.67
CA VAL A 576 -21.30 -8.29 -17.39
C VAL A 576 -20.18 -8.82 -16.48
N GLY A 577 -19.25 -7.94 -16.09
CA GLY A 577 -18.23 -8.24 -15.08
C GLY A 577 -18.69 -7.86 -13.68
N ALA A 578 -18.90 -8.85 -12.81
CA ALA A 578 -19.57 -8.70 -11.50
C ALA A 578 -18.63 -8.68 -10.28
N SER A 579 -17.33 -8.88 -10.42
CA SER A 579 -16.37 -8.74 -9.31
C SER A 579 -14.98 -8.27 -9.77
N GLY A 580 -14.14 -7.86 -8.82
CA GLY A 580 -12.77 -7.38 -9.08
C GLY A 580 -11.79 -8.44 -9.57
N SER A 581 -12.15 -9.73 -9.44
CA SER A 581 -11.31 -10.85 -9.89
C SER A 581 -11.80 -11.47 -11.22
N THR A 582 -12.79 -10.85 -11.87
CA THR A 582 -13.28 -11.26 -13.18
C THR A 582 -12.34 -10.77 -14.29
N VAL A 583 -11.92 -11.66 -15.19
CA VAL A 583 -11.05 -11.36 -16.34
C VAL A 583 -11.71 -11.85 -17.63
N LEU A 584 -11.93 -10.93 -18.58
CA LEU A 584 -12.36 -11.24 -19.94
C LEU A 584 -11.21 -10.98 -20.91
N ASN A 585 -10.79 -12.00 -21.65
CA ASN A 585 -9.87 -11.93 -22.76
C ASN A 585 -10.67 -12.11 -24.06
N ASN A 586 -10.96 -11.02 -24.77
CA ASN A 586 -11.55 -11.04 -26.11
C ASN A 586 -10.43 -11.05 -27.14
N TYR A 587 -10.15 -12.21 -27.73
CA TYR A 587 -9.09 -12.42 -28.70
C TYR A 587 -9.50 -11.89 -30.09
N SER A 588 -8.53 -11.84 -31.01
CA SER A 588 -8.80 -11.60 -32.43
C SER A 588 -9.85 -12.61 -32.96
N GLY A 589 -10.87 -12.10 -33.64
CA GLY A 589 -12.03 -12.88 -34.08
C GLY A 589 -13.21 -12.91 -33.11
N GLY A 590 -13.00 -12.58 -31.82
CA GLY A 590 -14.07 -12.46 -30.84
C GLY A 590 -14.84 -11.14 -30.95
N GLU A 591 -16.17 -11.19 -30.85
CA GLU A 591 -17.07 -10.03 -30.89
C GLU A 591 -17.96 -9.99 -29.64
N ILE A 592 -18.10 -8.80 -29.04
CA ILE A 592 -19.02 -8.56 -27.92
C ILE A 592 -19.91 -7.37 -28.27
N ASP A 593 -21.22 -7.60 -28.39
CA ASP A 593 -22.13 -6.52 -28.74
C ASP A 593 -22.27 -5.51 -27.59
N LYS A 594 -22.48 -5.97 -26.35
CA LYS A 594 -22.61 -5.09 -25.18
C LYS A 594 -21.75 -5.51 -24.00
N LEU A 595 -20.98 -4.56 -23.44
CA LEU A 595 -20.06 -4.79 -22.33
C LEU A 595 -20.35 -3.83 -21.16
N ASN A 596 -20.59 -4.39 -19.96
CA ASN A 596 -20.95 -3.62 -18.76
C ASN A 596 -20.17 -4.10 -17.52
N PHE A 597 -20.01 -3.20 -16.55
CA PHE A 597 -19.35 -3.48 -15.27
C PHE A 597 -20.32 -3.28 -14.10
N THR A 598 -20.46 -4.30 -13.25
CA THR A 598 -21.14 -4.20 -11.94
C THR A 598 -20.16 -4.38 -10.77
N GLY A 599 -18.95 -4.88 -11.04
CA GLY A 599 -17.77 -4.82 -10.17
C GLY A 599 -16.51 -4.39 -10.94
N ALA A 600 -15.38 -4.28 -10.25
CA ALA A 600 -14.11 -3.78 -10.78
C ALA A 600 -13.35 -4.79 -11.70
N ALA A 601 -14.06 -5.42 -12.64
CA ALA A 601 -13.49 -6.44 -13.51
C ALA A 601 -12.37 -5.91 -14.44
N THR A 602 -11.61 -6.82 -15.06
CA THR A 602 -10.63 -6.51 -16.10
C THR A 602 -11.09 -7.07 -17.45
N VAL A 603 -10.98 -6.26 -18.50
CA VAL A 603 -11.29 -6.63 -19.89
C VAL A 603 -10.07 -6.35 -20.75
N ASN A 604 -9.61 -7.35 -21.50
CA ASN A 604 -8.53 -7.26 -22.47
C ASN A 604 -9.11 -7.57 -23.85
N ASN A 605 -9.03 -6.63 -24.80
CA ASN A 605 -9.67 -6.74 -26.11
C ASN A 605 -8.68 -6.59 -27.26
N ALA A 606 -8.46 -7.67 -28.01
CA ALA A 606 -7.88 -7.70 -29.36
C ALA A 606 -8.93 -8.02 -30.44
N GLY A 607 -10.21 -8.11 -30.07
CA GLY A 607 -11.36 -8.35 -30.95
C GLY A 607 -12.23 -7.10 -31.14
N ILE A 608 -13.52 -7.28 -31.36
CA ILE A 608 -14.51 -6.21 -31.59
C ILE A 608 -15.44 -6.05 -30.37
N ILE A 609 -15.68 -4.82 -29.92
CA ILE A 609 -16.69 -4.49 -28.89
C ILE A 609 -17.57 -3.34 -29.39
N ASN A 610 -18.87 -3.58 -29.60
CA ASN A 610 -19.77 -2.61 -30.25
C ASN A 610 -20.41 -1.58 -29.29
N ASN A 611 -20.56 -1.92 -28.01
CA ASN A 611 -21.16 -1.05 -26.99
C ASN A 611 -20.38 -1.20 -25.67
N GLY A 612 -19.18 -0.66 -25.63
CA GLY A 612 -18.30 -0.64 -24.46
C GLY A 612 -18.69 0.42 -23.42
N SER A 613 -18.55 0.08 -22.14
CA SER A 613 -18.69 1.01 -21.01
C SER A 613 -17.69 0.64 -19.92
N VAL A 614 -17.36 1.55 -18.99
CA VAL A 614 -16.49 1.26 -17.83
C VAL A 614 -17.03 1.95 -16.57
N ASP A 615 -17.29 1.17 -15.53
CA ASP A 615 -17.83 1.65 -14.25
C ASP A 615 -17.24 0.83 -13.09
N LYS A 616 -17.54 1.24 -11.85
CA LYS A 616 -17.23 0.52 -10.61
C LYS A 616 -15.75 0.24 -10.36
N GLY A 617 -14.86 1.02 -10.98
CA GLY A 617 -13.41 0.85 -10.87
C GLY A 617 -12.84 -0.22 -11.80
N GLY A 618 -13.61 -0.69 -12.78
CA GLY A 618 -13.14 -1.66 -13.77
C GLY A 618 -12.00 -1.12 -14.63
N THR A 619 -11.24 -2.03 -15.22
CA THR A 619 -10.17 -1.72 -16.19
C THR A 619 -10.53 -2.34 -17.53
N PHE A 620 -10.54 -1.54 -18.58
CA PHE A 620 -10.79 -2.00 -19.94
C PHE A 620 -9.60 -1.60 -20.84
N ASN A 621 -8.82 -2.60 -21.20
CA ASN A 621 -7.66 -2.53 -22.09
C ASN A 621 -8.10 -2.92 -23.50
N ASN A 622 -8.21 -1.96 -24.42
CA ASN A 622 -8.29 -2.23 -25.85
C ASN A 622 -6.86 -2.30 -26.41
N LEU A 623 -6.42 -3.49 -26.77
CA LEU A 623 -5.05 -3.80 -27.18
C LEU A 623 -4.82 -3.48 -28.67
N GLU A 624 -3.58 -3.55 -29.13
CA GLU A 624 -3.24 -3.40 -30.55
C GLU A 624 -4.09 -4.36 -31.42
N GLY A 625 -4.68 -3.81 -32.49
CA GLY A 625 -5.62 -4.52 -33.37
C GLY A 625 -7.06 -4.62 -32.86
N GLY A 626 -7.33 -4.37 -31.58
CA GLY A 626 -8.68 -4.35 -31.02
C GLY A 626 -9.51 -3.14 -31.48
N VAL A 627 -10.81 -3.32 -31.71
CA VAL A 627 -11.73 -2.27 -32.15
C VAL A 627 -12.89 -2.09 -31.16
N VAL A 628 -13.13 -0.86 -30.73
CA VAL A 628 -14.18 -0.52 -29.75
C VAL A 628 -15.06 0.60 -30.26
N THR A 629 -16.36 0.45 -30.04
CA THR A 629 -17.34 1.55 -30.04
C THR A 629 -17.85 1.67 -28.61
N LEU A 630 -17.64 2.83 -27.99
CA LEU A 630 -18.10 3.13 -26.64
C LEU A 630 -19.54 3.63 -26.67
N ILE A 631 -20.30 3.36 -25.61
CA ILE A 631 -21.61 4.00 -25.42
C ILE A 631 -21.41 5.46 -25.00
N ASN A 632 -22.33 6.33 -25.44
CA ASN A 632 -22.39 7.73 -24.99
C ASN A 632 -22.49 7.81 -23.46
N ASP A 633 -21.70 8.67 -22.82
CA ASP A 633 -21.51 8.71 -21.36
C ASP A 633 -21.13 7.34 -20.75
N GLY A 634 -20.33 6.53 -21.46
CA GLY A 634 -19.99 5.16 -21.08
C GLY A 634 -18.90 5.02 -20.03
N LEU A 635 -18.09 6.05 -19.80
CA LEU A 635 -16.91 5.99 -18.93
C LEU A 635 -17.17 6.67 -17.58
N TRP A 636 -17.60 5.92 -16.58
CA TRP A 636 -18.06 6.44 -15.27
C TRP A 636 -16.94 6.49 -14.23
N ALA A 637 -16.32 5.34 -13.93
CA ALA A 637 -15.31 5.20 -12.88
C ALA A 637 -14.45 3.97 -13.13
N GLY A 638 -13.13 4.14 -13.16
CA GLY A 638 -12.17 3.10 -13.54
C GLY A 638 -11.13 3.62 -14.54
N ALA A 639 -10.57 2.70 -15.33
CA ALA A 639 -9.58 3.00 -16.35
C ALA A 639 -10.00 2.42 -17.72
N PHE A 640 -9.85 3.22 -18.78
CA PHE A 640 -9.93 2.78 -20.16
C PHE A 640 -8.58 3.06 -20.85
N ASN A 641 -7.87 1.99 -21.23
CA ASN A 641 -6.56 2.04 -21.84
C ASN A 641 -6.66 1.56 -23.30
N ASN A 642 -6.15 2.31 -24.27
CA ASN A 642 -6.33 2.04 -25.69
C ASN A 642 -5.01 2.06 -26.47
N TRP A 643 -4.61 0.90 -26.98
CA TRP A 643 -3.58 0.65 -27.99
C TRP A 643 -4.19 0.25 -29.35
N GLY A 644 -5.49 -0.05 -29.37
CA GLY A 644 -6.28 -0.34 -30.58
C GLY A 644 -7.01 0.87 -31.16
N THR A 645 -8.13 0.64 -31.85
CA THR A 645 -8.96 1.70 -32.44
C THR A 645 -10.28 1.90 -31.70
N VAL A 646 -10.62 3.13 -31.34
CA VAL A 646 -11.95 3.55 -30.88
C VAL A 646 -12.66 4.28 -32.02
N ASN A 647 -13.85 3.81 -32.42
CA ASN A 647 -14.66 4.38 -33.51
C ASN A 647 -15.90 5.11 -33.00
N SER A 648 -15.75 5.83 -31.89
CA SER A 648 -16.80 6.61 -31.24
C SER A 648 -16.22 7.77 -30.45
N ASP A 649 -17.12 8.63 -29.98
CA ASP A 649 -16.80 9.57 -28.90
C ASP A 649 -16.53 8.79 -27.60
N ALA A 650 -15.63 9.32 -26.76
CA ALA A 650 -15.15 8.72 -25.51
C ALA A 650 -15.51 9.62 -24.33
N ASP A 651 -16.81 9.70 -24.05
CA ASP A 651 -17.38 10.61 -23.05
C ASP A 651 -17.28 10.06 -21.62
N ILE A 652 -16.59 10.83 -20.76
CA ILE A 652 -16.45 10.57 -19.32
C ILE A 652 -17.63 11.18 -18.57
N ALA A 653 -18.38 10.34 -17.86
CA ALA A 653 -19.71 10.61 -17.37
C ALA A 653 -19.77 11.53 -16.13
N THR A 654 -20.83 12.36 -16.11
CA THR A 654 -21.06 13.51 -15.22
C THR A 654 -21.09 13.26 -13.69
N GLY A 655 -21.04 12.01 -13.23
CA GLY A 655 -21.36 11.64 -11.83
C GLY A 655 -20.39 10.68 -11.13
N GLY A 656 -19.29 10.29 -11.77
CA GLY A 656 -18.32 9.34 -11.21
C GLY A 656 -17.32 9.96 -10.22
N SER A 657 -16.60 9.10 -9.50
CA SER A 657 -15.49 9.47 -8.59
C SER A 657 -14.18 9.79 -9.31
N GLY A 658 -14.24 10.09 -10.61
CA GLY A 658 -13.09 10.18 -11.51
C GLY A 658 -12.91 8.92 -12.37
N HIS A 659 -12.53 9.13 -13.62
CA HIS A 659 -12.12 8.10 -14.58
C HIS A 659 -10.73 8.45 -15.13
N THR A 660 -9.99 7.46 -15.63
CA THR A 660 -8.73 7.67 -16.35
C THR A 660 -8.84 7.06 -17.75
N LEU A 661 -8.75 7.90 -18.78
CA LEU A 661 -8.58 7.45 -20.16
C LEU A 661 -7.11 7.59 -20.56
N TYR A 662 -6.53 6.51 -21.08
CA TYR A 662 -5.21 6.51 -21.69
C TYR A 662 -5.31 6.01 -23.13
N ASN A 663 -4.88 6.83 -24.10
CA ASN A 663 -4.68 6.39 -25.48
C ASN A 663 -3.17 6.24 -25.71
N GLY A 664 -2.68 5.00 -25.69
CA GLY A 664 -1.26 4.69 -25.84
C GLY A 664 -0.72 4.93 -27.24
N SER A 665 0.58 4.79 -27.42
CA SER A 665 1.31 5.20 -28.64
C SER A 665 0.81 4.62 -29.97
N THR A 666 0.26 3.40 -29.98
CA THR A 666 -0.39 2.77 -31.14
C THR A 666 -1.89 3.06 -31.26
N GLY A 667 -2.50 3.60 -30.20
CA GLY A 667 -3.93 3.80 -30.06
C GLY A 667 -4.48 4.92 -30.94
N VAL A 668 -5.63 4.66 -31.56
CA VAL A 668 -6.34 5.63 -32.42
C VAL A 668 -7.75 5.87 -31.89
N ILE A 669 -8.13 7.12 -31.63
CA ILE A 669 -9.50 7.51 -31.28
C ILE A 669 -10.09 8.36 -32.40
N ASN A 670 -11.08 7.81 -33.12
CA ASN A 670 -11.81 8.48 -34.20
C ASN A 670 -13.10 9.13 -33.65
N GLY A 671 -12.93 10.07 -32.72
CA GLY A 671 -14.00 10.73 -32.00
C GLY A 671 -13.49 11.81 -31.04
N GLN A 672 -14.39 12.41 -30.27
CA GLN A 672 -14.05 13.38 -29.22
C GLN A 672 -13.92 12.72 -27.84
N ILE A 673 -12.97 13.18 -27.03
CA ILE A 673 -12.90 12.89 -25.60
C ILE A 673 -13.56 14.07 -24.86
N THR A 674 -14.61 13.81 -24.10
CA THR A 674 -15.22 14.84 -23.24
C THR A 674 -15.28 14.41 -21.79
N THR A 675 -15.35 15.38 -20.88
CA THR A 675 -15.50 15.15 -19.45
C THR A 675 -16.75 15.84 -18.91
N ALA A 676 -17.88 15.74 -19.63
CA ALA A 676 -19.10 16.49 -19.35
C ALA A 676 -19.38 16.67 -17.84
N LYS A 677 -19.37 17.92 -17.35
CA LYS A 677 -19.73 18.30 -15.95
C LYS A 677 -18.92 17.60 -14.84
N ASN A 678 -17.65 17.28 -15.08
CA ASN A 678 -16.81 16.53 -14.17
C ASN A 678 -16.53 17.24 -12.82
N ASN A 679 -17.09 16.71 -11.72
CA ASN A 679 -16.83 17.25 -10.39
C ASN A 679 -15.61 16.63 -9.68
N GLY A 680 -15.08 15.51 -10.19
CA GLY A 680 -14.15 14.60 -9.49
C GLY A 680 -12.71 14.52 -10.02
N GLY A 681 -12.34 15.28 -11.04
CA GLY A 681 -10.95 15.41 -11.49
C GLY A 681 -10.42 14.24 -12.32
N SER A 682 -11.16 13.83 -13.36
CA SER A 682 -10.71 12.77 -14.28
C SER A 682 -9.53 13.21 -15.14
N LYS A 683 -8.80 12.19 -15.63
CA LYS A 683 -7.65 12.36 -16.51
C LYS A 683 -7.94 11.76 -17.89
N ALA A 684 -7.49 12.44 -18.94
CA ALA A 684 -7.38 11.86 -20.28
C ALA A 684 -5.99 12.16 -20.83
N ILE A 685 -5.24 11.13 -21.22
CA ILE A 685 -3.88 11.23 -21.73
C ILE A 685 -3.85 10.60 -23.13
N ASN A 686 -3.30 11.31 -24.11
CA ASN A 686 -3.13 10.85 -25.48
C ASN A 686 -1.66 10.80 -25.88
N ASP A 687 -1.09 9.61 -25.98
CA ASP A 687 0.24 9.35 -26.55
C ASP A 687 0.13 8.83 -27.99
N GLY A 688 -1.05 8.32 -28.39
CA GLY A 688 -1.38 7.91 -29.75
C GLY A 688 -2.02 9.03 -30.59
N THR A 689 -2.99 8.67 -31.42
CA THR A 689 -3.67 9.60 -32.35
C THR A 689 -5.14 9.83 -32.00
N ILE A 690 -5.59 11.08 -31.93
CA ILE A 690 -7.02 11.45 -31.93
C ILE A 690 -7.37 12.09 -33.28
N ASN A 691 -8.43 11.64 -33.93
CA ASN A 691 -8.94 12.18 -35.19
C ASN A 691 -10.36 12.73 -35.00
N ILE A 692 -10.57 14.01 -35.32
CA ILE A 692 -11.89 14.63 -35.37
C ILE A 692 -12.19 15.20 -36.77
N ASP A 693 -13.41 15.03 -37.27
CA ASP A 693 -13.81 15.62 -38.57
C ASP A 693 -15.33 15.90 -38.63
N LYS A 694 -15.82 16.74 -37.71
CA LYS A 694 -17.23 17.08 -37.57
C LYS A 694 -17.37 18.55 -37.17
N THR A 695 -18.04 19.35 -38.00
CA THR A 695 -18.17 20.81 -37.80
C THR A 695 -18.50 21.18 -36.35
N GLY A 696 -17.65 21.99 -35.74
CA GLY A 696 -17.80 22.50 -34.38
C GLY A 696 -17.43 21.56 -33.23
N ASN A 697 -16.89 20.36 -33.48
CA ASN A 697 -16.49 19.45 -32.39
C ASN A 697 -15.11 19.77 -31.80
N VAL A 698 -14.78 19.12 -30.68
CA VAL A 698 -13.55 19.35 -29.90
C VAL A 698 -12.88 18.00 -29.65
N ALA A 699 -11.58 17.84 -29.92
CA ALA A 699 -10.92 16.54 -29.72
C ALA A 699 -10.78 16.19 -28.22
N MET A 700 -10.49 17.17 -27.37
CA MET A 700 -10.41 17.01 -25.91
C MET A 700 -11.13 18.18 -25.19
N SER A 701 -12.26 17.91 -24.54
CA SER A 701 -13.10 18.90 -23.83
C SER A 701 -13.07 18.69 -22.30
N ALA A 702 -12.40 19.62 -21.61
CA ALA A 702 -12.13 19.61 -20.18
C ALA A 702 -13.15 20.48 -19.41
N HIS A 703 -14.02 19.82 -18.62
CA HIS A 703 -14.93 20.46 -17.67
C HIS A 703 -14.42 20.37 -16.23
N GLY A 704 -14.93 21.24 -15.36
CA GLY A 704 -14.71 21.14 -13.92
C GLY A 704 -13.24 21.10 -13.54
N SER A 705 -12.75 20.05 -12.86
CA SER A 705 -11.32 19.89 -12.50
C SER A 705 -10.59 18.87 -13.37
N ALA A 706 -11.07 18.60 -14.59
CA ALA A 706 -10.45 17.62 -15.48
C ALA A 706 -9.04 18.03 -15.92
N LYS A 707 -8.17 17.03 -16.12
CA LYS A 707 -6.80 17.18 -16.63
C LYS A 707 -6.64 16.41 -17.94
N MET A 708 -6.34 17.11 -19.02
CA MET A 708 -6.21 16.52 -20.35
C MET A 708 -4.82 16.79 -20.94
N VAL A 709 -4.13 15.74 -21.37
CA VAL A 709 -2.77 15.80 -21.90
C VAL A 709 -2.72 15.20 -23.30
N ASN A 710 -2.05 15.88 -24.23
CA ASN A 710 -1.68 15.34 -25.53
C ASN A 710 -0.15 15.24 -25.64
N ASN A 711 0.41 14.04 -25.60
CA ASN A 711 1.80 13.74 -25.92
C ASN A 711 1.98 13.25 -27.37
N GLY A 712 0.92 12.70 -27.98
CA GLY A 712 0.87 12.19 -29.35
C GLY A 712 0.31 13.18 -30.38
N GLU A 713 -0.52 12.71 -31.30
CA GLU A 713 -1.12 13.51 -32.37
C GLU A 713 -2.63 13.78 -32.17
N ILE A 714 -3.06 15.03 -32.40
CA ILE A 714 -4.46 15.40 -32.58
C ILE A 714 -4.67 15.97 -33.98
N ASN A 715 -5.51 15.33 -34.78
CA ASN A 715 -5.88 15.77 -36.13
C ASN A 715 -7.25 16.46 -36.13
N VAL A 716 -7.22 17.79 -36.25
CA VAL A 716 -8.38 18.70 -36.28
C VAL A 716 -8.87 18.87 -37.73
N GLY A 717 -9.73 17.94 -38.15
CA GLY A 717 -10.22 17.76 -39.52
C GLY A 717 -9.43 16.69 -40.28
N THR A 718 -10.01 16.15 -41.36
CA THR A 718 -9.23 15.39 -42.36
C THR A 718 -8.63 16.32 -43.42
N LYS A 719 -7.51 15.94 -44.05
CA LYS A 719 -6.88 16.73 -45.13
C LYS A 719 -7.85 16.96 -46.28
N GLY A 720 -8.21 18.23 -46.52
CA GLY A 720 -9.18 18.63 -47.54
C GLY A 720 -10.65 18.57 -47.11
N THR A 721 -10.93 18.46 -45.80
CA THR A 721 -12.29 18.47 -45.27
C THR A 721 -13.03 19.79 -45.55
N THR A 722 -14.35 19.71 -45.69
CA THR A 722 -15.24 20.88 -45.74
C THR A 722 -15.84 21.23 -44.37
N GLN A 723 -15.54 20.45 -43.33
CA GLN A 723 -15.94 20.73 -41.96
C GLN A 723 -15.17 21.95 -41.42
N THR A 724 -15.77 22.69 -40.49
CA THR A 724 -15.18 23.93 -39.96
C THR A 724 -15.45 24.12 -38.46
N GLY A 725 -14.77 25.08 -37.82
CA GLY A 725 -15.12 25.50 -36.45
C GLY A 725 -14.65 24.59 -35.32
N MET A 726 -13.82 23.59 -35.63
CA MET A 726 -13.37 22.54 -34.71
C MET A 726 -12.27 23.05 -33.77
N VAL A 727 -12.03 22.35 -32.66
CA VAL A 727 -10.98 22.70 -31.69
C VAL A 727 -10.16 21.45 -31.31
N GLY A 728 -8.85 21.59 -31.14
CA GLY A 728 -8.01 20.53 -30.55
C GLY A 728 -8.39 20.28 -29.08
N MET A 729 -8.03 21.21 -28.20
CA MET A 729 -8.28 21.11 -26.76
C MET A 729 -9.09 22.32 -26.25
N GLN A 730 -10.10 22.10 -25.42
CA GLN A 730 -10.96 23.17 -24.87
C GLN A 730 -11.13 23.06 -23.36
N LEU A 731 -10.89 24.17 -22.66
CA LEU A 731 -11.38 24.41 -21.32
C LEU A 731 -12.80 24.97 -21.38
N GLU A 732 -13.74 24.25 -20.79
CA GLU A 732 -15.16 24.56 -20.82
C GLU A 732 -15.55 25.67 -19.84
N SER A 733 -16.77 26.19 -19.98
CA SER A 733 -17.24 27.35 -19.20
C SER A 733 -17.35 27.10 -17.68
N ASP A 734 -17.42 25.84 -17.26
CA ASP A 734 -17.47 25.35 -15.88
C ASP A 734 -16.11 24.82 -15.37
N ALA A 735 -15.03 25.05 -16.11
CA ALA A 735 -13.66 24.75 -15.65
C ALA A 735 -13.34 25.48 -14.33
N LYS A 736 -12.70 24.77 -13.42
CA LYS A 736 -12.18 25.25 -12.13
C LYS A 736 -10.72 25.70 -12.30
N SER A 737 -10.16 26.33 -11.26
CA SER A 737 -8.78 26.83 -11.27
C SER A 737 -7.73 25.75 -11.47
N ASP A 738 -8.02 24.50 -11.09
CA ASP A 738 -7.14 23.33 -11.18
C ASP A 738 -7.35 22.48 -12.44
N ALA A 739 -8.21 22.92 -13.35
CA ALA A 739 -8.41 22.30 -14.67
C ALA A 739 -7.21 22.55 -15.58
N VAL A 740 -6.86 21.57 -16.41
CA VAL A 740 -5.69 21.65 -17.29
C VAL A 740 -6.02 21.08 -18.67
N ILE A 741 -5.63 21.81 -19.71
CA ILE A 741 -5.34 21.23 -21.04
C ILE A 741 -3.86 21.47 -21.35
N GLU A 742 -3.13 20.40 -21.65
CA GLU A 742 -1.67 20.39 -21.82
C GLU A 742 -1.30 19.69 -23.13
N ASN A 743 -0.63 20.39 -24.03
CA ASN A 743 -0.10 19.81 -25.27
C ASN A 743 1.43 19.71 -25.21
N ASN A 744 1.95 18.50 -25.21
CA ASN A 744 3.36 18.15 -25.34
C ASN A 744 3.69 17.58 -26.74
N GLY A 745 2.67 17.04 -27.43
CA GLY A 745 2.74 16.45 -28.76
C GLY A 745 2.40 17.43 -29.90
N THR A 746 1.73 16.93 -30.94
CA THR A 746 1.36 17.70 -32.13
C THR A 746 -0.15 17.86 -32.28
N ILE A 747 -0.63 19.08 -32.52
CA ILE A 747 -2.00 19.37 -32.96
C ILE A 747 -1.95 19.83 -34.42
N ASN A 748 -2.47 19.02 -35.34
CA ASN A 748 -2.57 19.32 -36.77
C ASN A 748 -3.96 19.89 -37.10
N ILE A 749 -4.03 21.07 -37.74
CA ILE A 749 -5.29 21.71 -38.15
C ILE A 749 -5.45 21.64 -39.67
N TYR A 750 -6.34 20.74 -40.12
CA TYR A 750 -6.68 20.49 -41.53
C TYR A 750 -8.05 21.06 -41.95
N ALA A 751 -8.73 21.77 -41.03
CA ALA A 751 -10.03 22.39 -41.27
C ALA A 751 -9.99 23.94 -41.15
N SER A 752 -10.84 24.62 -41.91
CA SER A 752 -10.99 26.08 -41.85
C SER A 752 -11.81 26.56 -40.64
N ASN A 753 -11.55 27.76 -40.15
CA ASN A 753 -12.13 28.35 -38.93
C ASN A 753 -11.93 27.51 -37.65
N SER A 754 -10.88 26.69 -37.59
CA SER A 754 -10.60 25.75 -36.50
C SER A 754 -9.39 26.18 -35.67
N TYR A 755 -9.29 25.72 -34.42
CA TYR A 755 -8.30 26.23 -33.46
C TYR A 755 -7.60 25.12 -32.69
N ALA A 756 -6.35 25.31 -32.25
CA ALA A 756 -5.71 24.33 -31.37
C ALA A 756 -6.31 24.39 -29.96
N PHE A 757 -6.52 25.60 -29.44
CA PHE A 757 -6.99 25.83 -28.07
C PHE A 757 -8.26 26.69 -27.99
N SER A 758 -9.03 26.50 -26.92
CA SER A 758 -10.17 27.35 -26.58
C SER A 758 -10.37 27.42 -25.06
N GLN A 759 -10.63 28.60 -24.51
CA GLN A 759 -11.01 28.80 -23.11
C GLN A 759 -12.33 29.57 -23.03
N LEU A 760 -13.42 28.86 -22.72
CA LEU A 760 -14.75 29.46 -22.57
C LEU A 760 -14.93 30.15 -21.21
N GLY A 761 -14.29 29.63 -20.15
CA GLY A 761 -14.29 30.19 -18.80
C GLY A 761 -13.18 31.21 -18.53
N SER A 762 -13.06 31.61 -17.26
CA SER A 762 -11.97 32.45 -16.73
C SER A 762 -10.87 31.67 -16.01
N ASN A 763 -11.05 30.37 -15.81
CA ASN A 763 -10.23 29.53 -14.94
C ASN A 763 -9.58 28.38 -15.73
N GLY A 764 -8.64 27.70 -15.09
CA GLY A 764 -7.89 26.58 -15.65
C GLY A 764 -6.67 27.03 -16.45
N HIS A 765 -5.74 26.10 -16.62
CA HIS A 765 -4.46 26.30 -17.29
C HIS A 765 -4.49 25.76 -18.72
N ILE A 766 -3.97 26.54 -19.66
CA ILE A 766 -3.67 26.11 -21.02
C ILE A 766 -2.16 26.08 -21.14
N VAL A 767 -1.63 24.89 -21.38
CA VAL A 767 -0.19 24.66 -21.50
C VAL A 767 0.13 24.12 -22.89
N ASN A 768 1.15 24.68 -23.53
CA ASN A 768 1.70 24.17 -24.77
C ASN A 768 3.22 24.07 -24.66
N ASN A 769 3.74 22.85 -24.51
CA ASN A 769 5.14 22.49 -24.70
C ASN A 769 5.38 21.91 -26.12
N GLY A 770 4.31 21.49 -26.80
CA GLY A 770 4.33 20.86 -28.12
C GLY A 770 4.11 21.79 -29.31
N THR A 771 3.81 21.19 -30.46
CA THR A 771 3.69 21.86 -31.78
C THR A 771 2.24 22.03 -32.23
N VAL A 772 1.90 23.14 -32.88
CA VAL A 772 0.61 23.34 -33.56
C VAL A 772 0.84 23.58 -35.06
N TYR A 773 0.61 22.55 -35.87
CA TYR A 773 0.64 22.68 -37.33
C TYR A 773 -0.71 23.18 -37.85
N ILE A 774 -0.72 24.20 -38.70
CA ILE A 774 -1.92 24.65 -39.42
C ILE A 774 -1.66 24.52 -40.91
N ASP A 775 -2.53 23.80 -41.62
CA ASP A 775 -2.34 23.50 -43.04
C ASP A 775 -2.51 24.74 -43.93
N ASP A 776 -1.58 24.98 -44.86
CA ASP A 776 -1.60 26.10 -45.81
C ASP A 776 -2.93 26.23 -46.58
N SER A 777 -3.68 25.13 -46.75
CA SER A 777 -4.94 25.12 -47.50
C SER A 777 -6.14 25.67 -46.73
N VAL A 778 -6.03 25.91 -45.41
CA VAL A 778 -7.15 26.34 -44.56
C VAL A 778 -7.12 27.83 -44.21
N THR A 779 -8.30 28.40 -43.95
CA THR A 779 -8.47 29.84 -43.71
C THR A 779 -9.30 30.12 -42.46
N GLY A 780 -9.01 31.22 -41.78
CA GLY A 780 -9.69 31.61 -40.53
C GLY A 780 -9.37 30.74 -39.30
N SER A 781 -8.45 29.79 -39.45
CA SER A 781 -7.93 28.94 -38.37
C SER A 781 -6.80 29.64 -37.61
N GLY A 782 -6.51 29.20 -36.38
CA GLY A 782 -5.49 29.83 -35.55
C GLY A 782 -5.15 29.09 -34.26
N PHE A 783 -4.26 29.66 -33.46
CA PHE A 783 -3.75 29.00 -32.25
C PHE A 783 -4.81 28.88 -31.15
N ILE A 784 -5.39 30.00 -30.70
CA ILE A 784 -6.43 30.04 -29.67
C ILE A 784 -7.66 30.83 -30.14
N LYS A 785 -8.86 30.31 -29.83
CA LYS A 785 -10.15 30.82 -30.31
C LYS A 785 -10.56 32.16 -29.68
N GLN A 786 -10.04 32.50 -28.50
CA GLN A 786 -10.33 33.73 -27.76
C GLN A 786 -9.07 34.60 -27.64
N SER A 787 -9.22 35.91 -27.78
CA SER A 787 -8.11 36.86 -27.62
C SER A 787 -7.78 37.15 -26.15
N GLY A 788 -6.51 37.43 -25.86
CA GLY A 788 -6.06 37.89 -24.55
C GLY A 788 -6.07 36.82 -23.45
N LYS A 789 -5.93 35.55 -23.82
CA LYS A 789 -5.72 34.43 -22.90
C LYS A 789 -4.23 34.15 -22.72
N THR A 790 -3.83 33.82 -21.50
CA THR A 790 -2.47 33.35 -21.19
C THR A 790 -2.33 31.89 -21.61
N ILE A 791 -1.16 31.54 -22.12
CA ILE A 791 -0.75 30.17 -22.43
C ILE A 791 0.63 29.99 -21.82
N GLU A 792 0.80 28.93 -21.05
CA GLU A 792 2.02 28.57 -20.33
C GLU A 792 2.78 27.50 -21.16
N GLY A 793 4.07 27.29 -20.93
CA GLY A 793 4.82 26.20 -21.58
C GLY A 793 5.96 26.65 -22.50
N SER A 794 6.79 25.69 -22.91
CA SER A 794 7.98 25.90 -23.74
C SER A 794 7.73 25.93 -25.24
N GLY A 795 6.54 25.52 -25.69
CA GLY A 795 6.15 25.41 -27.09
C GLY A 795 5.64 26.73 -27.68
N GLU A 796 5.12 26.64 -28.90
CA GLU A 796 4.59 27.80 -29.62
C GLU A 796 3.57 28.61 -28.79
N ASN A 797 3.71 29.94 -28.78
CA ASN A 797 2.89 30.89 -28.01
C ASN A 797 2.82 30.68 -26.47
N GLY A 798 3.62 29.77 -25.90
CA GLY A 798 3.83 29.66 -24.46
C GLY A 798 4.70 30.80 -23.89
N ASP A 799 5.02 30.72 -22.61
CA ASP A 799 5.88 31.69 -21.90
C ASP A 799 7.37 31.34 -21.98
N GLY A 800 7.72 30.23 -22.63
CA GLY A 800 9.09 29.77 -22.87
C GLY A 800 9.67 28.92 -21.75
N THR A 801 8.88 28.59 -20.73
CA THR A 801 9.29 27.68 -19.65
C THR A 801 8.50 26.37 -19.79
N GLU A 802 9.17 25.22 -19.77
CA GLU A 802 8.47 23.92 -19.81
C GLU A 802 7.66 23.72 -18.51
N VAL A 803 6.37 23.41 -18.64
CA VAL A 803 5.43 23.29 -17.52
C VAL A 803 4.61 22.02 -17.65
N HIS A 804 4.49 21.25 -16.57
CA HIS A 804 3.63 20.06 -16.51
C HIS A 804 2.76 20.10 -15.25
N TYR A 805 1.46 19.85 -15.39
CA TYR A 805 0.51 19.82 -14.26
C TYR A 805 -0.06 18.44 -13.96
N VAL A 806 0.30 17.41 -14.73
CA VAL A 806 -0.39 16.11 -14.73
C VAL A 806 0.58 14.96 -14.48
N ASP A 807 0.79 14.62 -13.21
CA ASP A 807 1.46 13.36 -12.86
C ASP A 807 0.62 12.17 -13.35
N PHE A 808 1.19 11.36 -14.23
CA PHE A 808 0.61 10.13 -14.76
C PHE A 808 1.69 9.06 -14.89
N ILE A 809 1.32 7.80 -14.64
CA ILE A 809 2.20 6.65 -14.85
C ILE A 809 1.55 5.86 -15.98
N GLU A 810 2.26 5.72 -17.10
CA GLU A 810 1.81 4.92 -18.24
C GLU A 810 1.53 3.46 -17.82
N PRO A 811 0.36 2.90 -18.11
CA PRO A 811 0.12 1.48 -17.98
C PRO A 811 0.86 0.72 -19.08
N THR A 812 1.49 -0.41 -18.77
CA THR A 812 2.05 -1.30 -19.80
C THR A 812 0.94 -2.06 -20.52
N GLU A 813 1.03 -2.21 -21.84
CA GLU A 813 0.07 -3.02 -22.61
C GLU A 813 0.03 -4.48 -22.10
N PRO A 814 -1.14 -5.01 -21.69
CA PRO A 814 -1.25 -6.40 -21.26
C PRO A 814 -1.13 -7.38 -22.44
N THR A 815 -0.19 -8.31 -22.36
CA THR A 815 -0.08 -9.41 -23.32
C THR A 815 -1.15 -10.48 -23.05
N ILE A 816 -2.07 -10.68 -24.00
CA ILE A 816 -2.87 -11.92 -24.04
C ILE A 816 -1.97 -13.01 -24.64
N ASN A 817 -1.49 -13.93 -23.80
CA ASN A 817 -0.55 -14.98 -24.24
C ASN A 817 -1.26 -16.04 -25.10
N ASP A 818 -1.12 -15.92 -26.42
CA ASP A 818 -1.22 -17.05 -27.36
C ASP A 818 0.09 -17.18 -28.16
N GLY A 819 0.49 -18.40 -28.50
CA GLY A 819 1.88 -18.80 -28.73
C GLY A 819 2.49 -18.45 -30.10
N MET A 820 2.35 -17.23 -30.63
CA MET A 820 2.95 -16.86 -31.93
C MET A 820 3.36 -15.38 -32.07
N THR A 821 4.49 -15.10 -32.73
CA THR A 821 5.12 -13.76 -32.90
C THR A 821 5.54 -13.49 -34.35
N THR A 822 5.49 -12.22 -34.84
CA THR A 822 6.34 -11.66 -35.94
C THR A 822 6.14 -10.13 -36.15
N VAL A 823 7.00 -9.46 -36.95
CA VAL A 823 7.30 -7.99 -36.94
C VAL A 823 7.53 -7.39 -38.37
N THR A 824 7.54 -6.04 -38.55
CA THR A 824 8.11 -5.17 -39.66
C THR A 824 7.29 -4.87 -40.96
N THR A 825 7.38 -3.74 -41.71
CA THR A 825 7.97 -2.34 -41.62
C THR A 825 7.52 -1.40 -42.78
N SER A 826 7.51 -0.05 -42.56
CA SER A 826 7.83 1.11 -43.48
C SER A 826 7.16 1.35 -44.88
N ASP A 827 6.75 2.59 -45.26
CA ASP A 827 7.58 3.65 -45.95
C ASP A 827 6.85 4.80 -46.77
N SER A 828 7.25 6.07 -46.56
CA SER A 828 7.44 7.29 -47.45
C SER A 828 6.42 8.04 -48.40
N ALA A 829 6.62 9.39 -48.44
CA ALA A 829 6.43 10.45 -49.50
C ALA A 829 5.03 11.12 -49.78
N GLY A 830 4.87 12.41 -50.17
CA GLY A 830 5.78 13.60 -50.25
C GLY A 830 5.25 14.80 -51.14
N SER A 831 5.73 16.05 -50.92
CA SER A 831 5.61 17.29 -51.78
C SER A 831 4.28 18.10 -51.79
N SER A 832 4.18 19.45 -51.89
CA SER A 832 5.12 20.60 -51.67
C SER A 832 4.46 22.00 -51.86
N THR A 833 4.64 22.94 -50.92
CA THR A 833 4.63 24.43 -51.10
C THR A 833 5.71 25.09 -50.23
N THR A 834 5.91 26.42 -50.33
CA THR A 834 7.04 27.17 -49.72
C THR A 834 6.85 27.50 -48.24
N ASN A 835 7.79 27.12 -47.37
CA ASN A 835 7.65 27.22 -45.90
C ASN A 835 8.46 28.38 -45.27
N ASN A 836 7.93 28.95 -44.18
CA ASN A 836 8.60 29.97 -43.35
C ASN A 836 9.16 29.30 -42.07
N LEU A 837 10.46 29.47 -41.79
CA LEU A 837 11.15 28.81 -40.67
C LEU A 837 11.58 29.79 -39.56
N SER A 838 10.98 30.98 -39.50
CA SER A 838 11.27 31.97 -38.46
C SER A 838 10.93 31.42 -37.06
N GLY A 839 11.94 31.22 -36.21
CA GLY A 839 11.80 30.66 -34.86
C GLY A 839 12.18 29.18 -34.72
N TYR A 840 12.53 28.48 -35.81
CA TYR A 840 12.99 27.09 -35.75
C TYR A 840 14.41 27.01 -35.17
N VAL A 841 14.61 26.17 -34.14
CA VAL A 841 15.93 25.91 -33.53
C VAL A 841 16.39 24.48 -33.81
N VAL A 842 17.56 24.32 -34.43
CA VAL A 842 18.22 23.01 -34.56
C VAL A 842 18.79 22.59 -33.20
N GLY A 843 18.27 21.50 -32.64
CA GLY A 843 18.80 20.88 -31.42
C GLY A 843 20.08 20.07 -31.69
N THR A 844 21.03 20.10 -30.76
CA THR A 844 22.31 19.38 -30.82
C THR A 844 22.59 18.65 -29.50
N SER A 845 23.32 17.54 -29.58
CA SER A 845 23.58 16.64 -28.44
C SER A 845 25.07 16.44 -28.21
N ALA A 846 25.44 16.11 -26.96
CA ALA A 846 26.83 15.95 -26.52
C ALA A 846 27.61 14.83 -27.25
N ASP A 847 26.95 13.91 -27.95
CA ASP A 847 27.60 12.90 -28.79
C ASP A 847 28.05 13.44 -30.16
N GLY A 848 27.78 14.72 -30.46
CA GLY A 848 28.06 15.36 -31.74
C GLY A 848 26.93 15.20 -32.78
N SER A 849 25.77 14.68 -32.40
CA SER A 849 24.59 14.63 -33.27
C SER A 849 23.78 15.93 -33.26
N ALA A 850 22.99 16.13 -34.32
CA ALA A 850 22.05 17.24 -34.46
C ALA A 850 20.73 16.77 -35.06
N GLY A 851 19.64 17.44 -34.68
CA GLY A 851 18.32 17.27 -35.28
C GLY A 851 18.33 17.64 -36.77
N LYS A 852 17.53 16.91 -37.55
CA LYS A 852 17.44 17.08 -39.00
C LYS A 852 16.02 17.41 -39.43
N LEU A 853 15.82 18.54 -40.11
CA LEU A 853 14.54 18.95 -40.67
C LEU A 853 14.44 18.54 -42.15
N LYS A 854 13.40 17.79 -42.52
CA LYS A 854 13.08 17.51 -43.93
C LYS A 854 12.01 18.46 -44.45
N VAL A 855 12.45 19.51 -45.14
CA VAL A 855 11.58 20.55 -45.70
C VAL A 855 12.08 20.95 -47.10
N SER A 856 11.19 21.35 -47.99
CA SER A 856 11.55 21.89 -49.30
C SER A 856 10.90 23.25 -49.52
N ASN A 857 11.45 24.05 -50.44
CA ASN A 857 10.96 25.38 -50.79
C ASN A 857 11.00 26.40 -49.64
N ALA A 858 11.97 26.33 -48.72
CA ALA A 858 12.00 27.13 -47.49
C ALA A 858 13.24 28.03 -47.37
N SER A 859 13.09 29.20 -46.72
CA SER A 859 14.18 30.10 -46.36
C SER A 859 14.69 29.81 -44.95
N MET A 860 16.02 29.76 -44.75
CA MET A 860 16.65 29.60 -43.44
C MET A 860 16.76 30.92 -42.64
N ASN A 861 16.15 32.01 -43.13
CA ASN A 861 16.15 33.29 -42.44
C ASN A 861 15.25 33.22 -41.19
N GLY A 862 15.85 33.42 -40.01
CA GLY A 862 15.18 33.27 -38.71
C GLY A 862 15.28 31.87 -38.11
N VAL A 863 16.11 30.97 -38.67
CA VAL A 863 16.49 29.70 -38.05
C VAL A 863 17.68 29.90 -37.10
N GLU A 864 17.68 29.20 -35.97
CA GLU A 864 18.78 29.18 -35.02
C GLU A 864 19.29 27.75 -34.76
N ILE A 865 20.40 27.60 -34.02
CA ILE A 865 20.95 26.32 -33.60
C ILE A 865 21.52 26.42 -32.17
N ASN A 866 21.20 25.43 -31.34
CA ASN A 866 21.63 25.39 -29.95
C ASN A 866 23.05 24.81 -29.80
N THR A 867 23.55 24.76 -28.56
CA THR A 867 24.95 24.40 -28.27
C THR A 867 25.09 23.20 -27.33
N GLY A 868 24.11 22.30 -27.29
CA GLY A 868 24.15 21.09 -26.46
C GLY A 868 25.35 20.17 -26.77
N PHE A 869 25.88 20.23 -27.99
CA PHE A 869 27.12 19.53 -28.37
C PHE A 869 28.35 19.95 -27.55
N ALA A 870 28.40 21.18 -27.03
CA ALA A 870 29.58 21.73 -26.37
C ALA A 870 29.93 21.03 -25.05
N ALA A 871 29.00 20.26 -24.47
CA ALA A 871 29.27 19.40 -23.31
C ALA A 871 30.17 18.19 -23.66
N GLY A 872 30.23 17.79 -24.93
CA GLY A 872 30.94 16.58 -25.37
C GLY A 872 32.29 16.82 -26.04
N THR A 873 32.56 18.01 -26.58
CA THR A 873 33.82 18.32 -27.28
C THR A 873 34.46 19.62 -26.81
N ALA A 874 35.79 19.60 -26.71
CA ALA A 874 36.62 20.78 -26.44
C ALA A 874 37.02 21.54 -27.72
N ASP A 875 36.59 21.07 -28.89
CA ASP A 875 36.85 21.73 -30.17
C ASP A 875 36.16 23.10 -30.23
N THR A 876 36.85 24.09 -30.76
CA THR A 876 36.31 25.45 -30.94
C THR A 876 35.57 25.63 -32.28
N THR A 877 35.43 24.57 -33.07
CA THR A 877 34.66 24.52 -34.31
C THR A 877 34.09 23.12 -34.51
N VAL A 878 32.77 23.03 -34.75
CA VAL A 878 32.03 21.76 -34.92
C VAL A 878 31.07 21.91 -36.10
N SER A 879 30.99 20.90 -36.97
CA SER A 879 30.13 20.93 -38.16
C SER A 879 29.07 19.83 -38.09
N PHE A 880 27.85 20.17 -38.50
CA PHE A 880 26.70 19.29 -38.56
C PHE A 880 26.21 19.19 -40.01
N ASP A 881 26.40 18.01 -40.59
CA ASP A 881 26.06 17.76 -41.99
C ASP A 881 24.57 17.44 -42.15
N ASN A 882 23.93 18.06 -43.14
CA ASN A 882 22.55 17.84 -43.53
C ASN A 882 21.53 18.09 -42.39
N VAL A 883 21.68 19.21 -41.67
CA VAL A 883 20.71 19.64 -40.63
C VAL A 883 19.35 20.05 -41.23
N VAL A 884 19.33 20.47 -42.50
CA VAL A 884 18.08 20.60 -43.28
C VAL A 884 18.22 19.87 -44.62
N GLU A 885 17.43 18.83 -44.84
CA GLU A 885 17.45 17.99 -46.05
C GLU A 885 16.25 18.32 -46.96
N GLY A 886 16.51 18.70 -48.22
CA GLY A 886 15.44 18.97 -49.19
C GLY A 886 15.85 19.82 -50.39
N SER A 887 14.85 20.27 -51.15
CA SER A 887 15.04 20.94 -52.44
C SER A 887 14.54 22.39 -52.43
N ASN A 888 15.18 23.26 -53.22
CA ASN A 888 14.85 24.69 -53.34
C ASN A 888 14.88 25.45 -52.00
N LEU A 889 15.93 25.22 -51.20
CA LEU A 889 16.18 25.95 -49.96
C LEU A 889 16.92 27.28 -50.25
N SER A 890 16.67 28.32 -49.47
CA SER A 890 17.36 29.62 -49.60
C SER A 890 17.91 30.14 -48.26
N ASP A 891 18.77 31.15 -48.33
CA ASP A 891 19.25 31.93 -47.17
C ASP A 891 20.00 31.13 -46.08
N ALA A 892 20.62 29.99 -46.42
CA ALA A 892 21.37 29.15 -45.47
C ALA A 892 22.36 29.92 -44.56
N GLY A 893 22.99 30.98 -45.08
CA GLY A 893 23.89 31.84 -44.30
C GLY A 893 23.23 32.74 -43.25
N ALA A 894 21.91 32.71 -43.11
CA ALA A 894 21.14 33.48 -42.14
C ALA A 894 20.87 32.73 -40.82
N ILE A 895 21.31 31.47 -40.70
CA ILE A 895 21.20 30.68 -39.46
C ILE A 895 22.07 31.30 -38.35
N GLN A 896 21.51 31.49 -37.16
CA GLN A 896 22.18 32.09 -35.99
C GLN A 896 22.37 31.05 -34.86
N SER A 897 23.16 31.36 -33.83
CA SER A 897 23.22 30.51 -32.63
C SER A 897 22.30 31.08 -31.55
N THR A 898 21.67 30.21 -30.77
CA THR A 898 20.89 30.61 -29.58
C THR A 898 21.75 31.17 -28.44
N THR A 899 23.09 31.15 -28.58
CA THR A 899 24.02 31.65 -27.56
C THR A 899 24.94 32.72 -28.14
N VAL A 900 25.37 33.68 -27.31
CA VAL A 900 26.34 34.69 -27.75
C VAL A 900 27.78 34.15 -27.81
N VAL A 901 28.04 33.01 -27.17
CA VAL A 901 29.38 32.37 -27.09
C VAL A 901 29.70 31.54 -28.32
N TRP A 902 28.70 31.13 -29.09
CA TRP A 902 28.88 30.44 -30.37
C TRP A 902 28.33 31.26 -31.53
N LYS A 903 28.88 31.01 -32.71
CA LYS A 903 28.44 31.58 -33.96
C LYS A 903 28.11 30.45 -34.94
N ALA A 904 26.88 30.42 -35.39
CA ALA A 904 26.45 29.54 -36.47
C ALA A 904 26.83 30.11 -37.84
N GLN A 905 27.10 29.22 -38.79
CA GLN A 905 27.23 29.52 -40.20
C GLN A 905 26.65 28.36 -41.02
N GLY A 906 25.49 28.58 -41.63
CA GLY A 906 24.89 27.62 -42.56
C GLY A 906 25.42 27.77 -43.99
N SER A 907 25.56 26.65 -44.68
CA SER A 907 25.97 26.55 -46.09
C SER A 907 25.25 25.42 -46.81
N GLN A 908 25.09 25.51 -48.12
CA GLN A 908 24.50 24.43 -48.90
C GLN A 908 25.54 23.44 -49.42
N ASP A 909 25.22 22.16 -49.29
CA ASP A 909 26.05 21.04 -49.75
C ASP A 909 25.92 20.82 -51.27
N SER A 910 26.65 19.83 -51.82
CA SER A 910 26.57 19.49 -53.25
C SER A 910 25.23 18.92 -53.72
N ASN A 911 24.35 18.50 -52.80
CA ASN A 911 23.02 17.95 -53.08
C ASN A 911 21.90 19.01 -52.93
N GLY A 912 22.20 20.17 -52.32
CA GLY A 912 21.27 21.28 -52.06
C GLY A 912 20.70 21.31 -50.64
N ASN A 913 21.15 20.40 -49.77
CA ASN A 913 20.83 20.38 -48.34
C ASN A 913 21.60 21.48 -47.60
N VAL A 914 21.22 21.80 -46.37
CA VAL A 914 21.93 22.78 -45.53
C VAL A 914 22.72 22.07 -44.44
N ASP A 915 24.02 22.35 -44.41
CA ASP A 915 24.96 22.02 -43.34
C ASP A 915 25.16 23.25 -42.45
N VAL A 916 25.46 23.07 -41.17
CA VAL A 916 25.77 24.18 -40.24
C VAL A 916 27.08 23.95 -39.51
N THR A 917 27.97 24.93 -39.57
CA THR A 917 29.21 24.95 -38.78
C THR A 917 29.09 25.96 -37.64
N MET A 918 29.37 25.48 -36.43
CA MET A 918 29.40 26.24 -35.18
C MET A 918 30.84 26.59 -34.82
N THR A 919 31.12 27.87 -34.58
CA THR A 919 32.45 28.36 -34.17
C THR A 919 32.36 29.12 -32.85
N LYS A 920 33.25 28.84 -31.88
CA LYS A 920 33.26 29.53 -30.59
C LYS A 920 33.81 30.95 -30.73
N ASN A 921 33.06 31.93 -30.20
CA ASN A 921 33.53 33.29 -29.95
C ASN A 921 34.38 33.33 -28.67
N ALA A 922 35.42 34.17 -28.62
CA ALA A 922 36.16 34.40 -27.39
C ALA A 922 35.26 35.07 -26.34
N TYR A 923 35.24 34.58 -25.11
CA TYR A 923 34.54 35.23 -23.99
C TYR A 923 35.01 36.69 -23.82
N ALA A 924 36.29 36.98 -24.08
CA ALA A 924 36.83 38.34 -24.06
C ALA A 924 36.29 39.27 -25.16
N ASP A 925 35.85 38.72 -26.30
CA ASP A 925 35.23 39.48 -27.40
C ASP A 925 33.72 39.67 -27.19
N VAL A 926 33.06 38.75 -26.47
CA VAL A 926 31.63 38.80 -26.17
C VAL A 926 31.33 39.61 -24.90
N ALA A 927 32.21 39.54 -23.89
CA ALA A 927 32.06 40.28 -22.64
C ALA A 927 32.28 41.78 -22.83
N THR A 928 31.35 42.59 -22.33
CA THR A 928 31.36 44.06 -22.48
C THR A 928 31.65 44.82 -21.20
N ASP A 929 31.69 44.14 -20.06
CA ASP A 929 32.08 44.74 -18.78
C ASP A 929 33.59 44.63 -18.54
N ALA A 930 34.28 45.77 -18.48
CA ALA A 930 35.73 45.82 -18.29
C ALA A 930 36.22 45.13 -17.00
N SER A 931 35.39 45.02 -15.96
CA SER A 931 35.74 44.35 -14.69
C SER A 931 35.98 42.85 -14.82
N VAL A 932 35.40 42.21 -15.84
CA VAL A 932 35.58 40.77 -16.11
C VAL A 932 36.54 40.44 -17.26
N SER A 933 37.10 41.44 -17.92
CA SER A 933 38.03 41.25 -19.05
C SER A 933 39.21 40.31 -18.73
N GLY A 934 39.74 40.36 -17.51
CA GLY A 934 40.80 39.49 -17.04
C GLY A 934 40.38 38.02 -16.89
N VAL A 935 39.21 37.74 -16.31
CA VAL A 935 38.70 36.36 -16.20
C VAL A 935 38.27 35.82 -17.55
N ALA A 936 37.62 36.63 -18.41
CA ALA A 936 37.22 36.22 -19.76
C ALA A 936 38.42 35.76 -20.59
N SER A 937 39.49 36.56 -20.62
CA SER A 937 40.74 36.23 -21.33
C SER A 937 41.42 34.96 -20.78
N ALA A 938 41.38 34.76 -19.45
CA ALA A 938 41.94 33.57 -18.81
C ALA A 938 41.10 32.32 -19.13
N LEU A 939 39.77 32.45 -19.17
CA LEU A 939 38.86 31.36 -19.52
C LEU A 939 39.00 30.95 -21.00
N ASP A 940 39.18 31.90 -21.93
CA ASP A 940 39.48 31.58 -23.33
C ASP A 940 40.79 30.82 -23.50
N ALA A 941 41.84 31.21 -22.77
CA ALA A 941 43.13 30.53 -22.81
C ALA A 941 43.12 29.13 -22.15
N GLY A 942 42.09 28.80 -21.37
CA GLY A 942 41.92 27.52 -20.66
C GLY A 942 40.77 26.64 -21.17
N TYR A 943 40.12 27.01 -22.28
CA TYR A 943 38.88 26.39 -22.74
C TYR A 943 38.96 24.86 -22.89
N THR A 944 37.98 24.16 -22.35
CA THR A 944 37.81 22.69 -22.43
C THR A 944 36.34 22.31 -22.22
N ASN A 945 35.98 21.04 -22.39
CA ASN A 945 34.62 20.51 -22.26
C ASN A 945 34.25 20.04 -20.84
N ASN A 946 34.27 20.96 -19.87
CA ASN A 946 33.86 20.65 -18.49
C ASN A 946 32.63 21.47 -18.05
N GLU A 947 32.23 21.31 -16.78
CA GLU A 947 30.97 21.87 -16.27
C GLU A 947 31.00 23.41 -16.32
N LEU A 948 32.15 24.02 -15.96
CA LEU A 948 32.37 25.47 -15.98
C LEU A 948 32.27 26.08 -17.38
N TYR A 949 32.75 25.41 -18.42
CA TYR A 949 32.70 25.94 -19.77
C TYR A 949 31.35 25.68 -20.45
N THR A 950 30.69 24.57 -20.10
CA THR A 950 29.34 24.25 -20.57
C THR A 950 28.32 25.26 -20.04
N SER A 951 28.41 25.62 -18.75
CA SER A 951 27.51 26.61 -18.12
C SER A 951 27.62 28.02 -18.71
N LEU A 952 28.76 28.35 -19.33
CA LEU A 952 29.01 29.68 -19.90
C LEU A 952 28.42 29.86 -21.32
N ASN A 953 27.79 28.84 -21.91
CA ASN A 953 27.10 28.93 -23.20
C ASN A 953 25.73 29.65 -23.08
N VAL A 954 25.74 30.88 -22.59
CA VAL A 954 24.53 31.63 -22.22
C VAL A 954 23.93 32.44 -23.39
N GLY A 955 22.65 32.75 -23.30
CA GLY A 955 21.87 33.39 -24.37
C GLY A 955 22.21 34.86 -24.62
N THR A 956 22.78 35.58 -23.63
CA THR A 956 23.07 37.02 -23.78
C THR A 956 24.42 37.45 -23.20
N THR A 957 24.99 38.52 -23.78
CA THR A 957 26.19 39.18 -23.25
C THR A 957 26.01 39.70 -21.81
N ALA A 958 24.81 40.14 -21.44
CA ALA A 958 24.52 40.63 -20.10
C ALA A 958 24.61 39.50 -19.06
N GLU A 959 24.09 38.33 -19.41
CA GLU A 959 24.18 37.12 -18.61
C GLU A 959 25.63 36.61 -18.53
N LEU A 960 26.38 36.63 -19.64
CA LEU A 960 27.80 36.25 -19.63
C LEU A 960 28.62 37.17 -18.70
N ASN A 961 28.40 38.49 -18.76
CA ASN A 961 29.03 39.44 -17.84
C ASN A 961 28.69 39.13 -16.36
N ASN A 962 27.45 38.69 -16.06
CA ASN A 962 27.03 38.30 -14.71
C ASN A 962 27.73 37.00 -14.26
N ALA A 963 27.67 35.95 -15.10
CA ALA A 963 28.34 34.67 -14.88
C ALA A 963 29.82 34.86 -14.57
N LEU A 964 30.52 35.65 -15.39
CA LEU A 964 31.94 35.95 -15.24
C LEU A 964 32.26 36.66 -13.91
N LYS A 965 31.42 37.60 -13.44
CA LYS A 965 31.60 38.28 -12.13
C LYS A 965 31.49 37.33 -10.94
N GLN A 966 30.55 36.39 -11.03
CA GLN A 966 30.31 35.43 -9.97
C GLN A 966 31.45 34.40 -9.91
N VAL A 967 31.83 33.78 -11.05
CA VAL A 967 32.91 32.77 -11.07
C VAL A 967 34.28 33.38 -10.78
N SER A 968 34.54 34.64 -11.12
CA SER A 968 35.80 35.30 -10.79
C SER A 968 35.97 35.62 -9.31
N GLY A 969 34.90 35.53 -8.50
CA GLY A 969 34.91 35.98 -7.11
C GLY A 969 35.04 37.49 -6.95
N ALA A 970 34.81 38.30 -7.99
CA ALA A 970 34.89 39.76 -7.89
C ALA A 970 33.85 40.36 -6.92
N GLN A 971 32.77 39.64 -6.67
CA GLN A 971 31.72 40.01 -5.71
C GLN A 971 32.00 39.47 -4.29
N ALA A 972 33.01 38.62 -4.10
CA ALA A 972 33.33 37.91 -2.86
C ALA A 972 34.06 38.83 -1.84
N THR A 973 33.36 39.86 -1.37
CA THR A 973 33.92 40.95 -0.55
C THR A 973 33.43 40.99 0.91
N THR A 974 32.37 40.25 1.25
CA THR A 974 31.72 40.33 2.57
C THR A 974 32.63 39.85 3.70
N VAL A 975 33.27 38.68 3.59
CA VAL A 975 34.10 38.10 4.67
C VAL A 975 35.15 39.09 5.24
N PHE A 976 35.84 39.83 4.37
CA PHE A 976 36.88 40.78 4.76
C PHE A 976 36.32 42.14 5.22
N ARG A 977 35.14 42.52 4.72
CA ARG A 977 34.43 43.73 5.17
C ARG A 977 33.92 43.58 6.60
N GLU A 978 33.28 42.46 6.90
CA GLU A 978 32.74 42.19 8.25
C GLU A 978 33.86 42.03 9.29
N ALA A 979 35.03 41.51 8.91
CA ALA A 979 36.22 41.49 9.77
C ALA A 979 36.65 42.90 10.23
N ARG A 980 36.70 43.88 9.31
CA ARG A 980 37.02 45.29 9.63
C ARG A 980 35.93 45.96 10.46
N ILE A 981 34.65 45.64 10.25
CA ILE A 981 33.54 46.08 11.11
C ILE A 981 33.71 45.53 12.52
N LEU A 982 34.04 44.24 12.65
CA LEU A 982 34.25 43.59 13.94
C LEU A 982 35.45 44.19 14.71
N SER A 983 36.54 44.56 14.02
CA SER A 983 37.65 45.33 14.60
C SER A 983 37.19 46.66 15.21
N ASN A 984 36.37 47.43 14.49
CA ASN A 984 35.79 48.67 15.03
C ASN A 984 34.90 48.39 16.25
N ARG A 985 34.03 47.37 16.20
CA ARG A 985 33.15 47.00 17.32
C ARG A 985 33.90 46.52 18.55
N PHE A 986 34.99 45.78 18.39
CA PHE A 986 35.92 45.46 19.47
C PHE A 986 36.52 46.72 20.13
N ASN A 987 36.96 47.70 19.33
CA ASN A 987 37.47 48.99 19.82
C ASN A 987 36.41 49.69 20.67
N MET A 988 35.19 49.77 20.17
CA MET A 988 34.05 50.38 20.87
C MET A 988 33.68 49.65 22.16
N LEU A 989 33.63 48.31 22.15
CA LEU A 989 33.32 47.52 23.33
C LEU A 989 34.41 47.67 24.41
N ALA A 990 35.67 47.75 24.03
CA ALA A 990 36.79 47.97 24.93
C ALA A 990 36.79 49.39 25.53
N ASP A 991 36.57 50.42 24.71
CA ASP A 991 36.55 51.80 25.19
C ASP A 991 35.31 52.12 26.04
N ALA A 992 34.19 51.43 25.82
CA ALA A 992 33.02 51.51 26.69
C ALA A 992 33.27 50.95 28.11
N ALA A 993 34.30 50.13 28.34
CA ALA A 993 34.59 49.56 29.65
C ALA A 993 35.07 50.65 30.65
N PRO A 994 34.55 50.66 31.90
CA PRO A 994 34.93 51.68 32.88
C PRO A 994 36.42 51.61 33.23
N GLN A 995 37.09 52.76 33.27
CA GLN A 995 38.47 52.83 33.78
C GLN A 995 38.46 52.74 35.31
N ILE A 996 38.84 51.58 35.85
CA ILE A 996 39.09 51.37 37.27
C ILE A 996 40.60 51.52 37.49
N LYS A 997 41.00 52.36 38.45
CA LYS A 997 42.41 52.51 38.81
C LYS A 997 42.95 51.19 39.37
N ASP A 998 44.01 50.67 38.75
CA ASP A 998 44.70 49.43 39.10
C ASP A 998 43.79 48.17 39.09
N GLY A 999 42.62 48.25 38.44
CA GLY A 999 41.60 47.19 38.38
C GLY A 999 41.34 46.67 36.96
N LEU A 1000 40.81 45.44 36.88
CA LEU A 1000 40.35 44.82 35.64
C LEU A 1000 38.86 45.11 35.42
N ALA A 1001 38.51 45.63 34.26
CA ALA A 1001 37.14 45.74 33.77
C ALA A 1001 36.92 44.78 32.60
N PHE A 1002 35.69 44.30 32.42
CA PHE A 1002 35.29 43.53 31.25
C PHE A 1002 33.92 43.95 30.76
N ASN A 1003 33.71 43.83 29.46
CA ASN A 1003 32.43 44.01 28.78
C ASN A 1003 32.13 42.75 27.95
N VAL A 1004 30.87 42.34 27.91
CA VAL A 1004 30.39 41.19 27.12
C VAL A 1004 29.21 41.59 26.25
N VAL A 1005 29.12 40.98 25.08
CA VAL A 1005 27.98 40.99 24.15
C VAL A 1005 27.64 39.53 23.87
N ALA A 1006 26.37 39.16 23.94
CA ALA A 1006 25.90 37.79 23.74
C ALA A 1006 25.21 37.64 22.38
N LYS A 1007 25.38 36.46 21.77
CA LYS A 1007 24.68 36.01 20.56
C LYS A 1007 23.16 36.04 20.79
N GLY A 1008 22.40 36.43 19.76
CA GLY A 1008 20.94 36.58 19.83
C GLY A 1008 20.46 37.95 20.36
N ASP A 1009 21.38 38.85 20.70
CA ASP A 1009 21.08 40.28 20.78
C ASP A 1009 21.08 40.88 19.35
N PRO A 1010 20.04 41.59 18.88
CA PRO A 1010 20.03 42.22 17.55
C PRO A 1010 21.13 43.26 17.30
N ARG A 1011 21.91 43.61 18.33
CA ARG A 1011 23.11 44.47 18.23
C ARG A 1011 24.40 43.68 18.03
N ALA A 1012 24.32 42.35 18.08
CA ALA A 1012 25.40 41.38 17.91
C ALA A 1012 25.36 40.71 16.52
N GLU A 1013 24.87 41.43 15.51
CA GLU A 1013 24.69 40.98 14.13
C GLU A 1013 25.60 41.73 13.16
N LEU A 1014 26.17 41.00 12.20
CA LEU A 1014 26.98 41.46 11.07
C LEU A 1014 26.18 41.26 9.76
N GLY A 1015 26.80 41.53 8.61
CA GLY A 1015 26.21 41.22 7.30
C GLY A 1015 25.75 39.76 7.15
N ASN A 1016 24.76 39.53 6.29
CA ASN A 1016 24.13 38.22 6.04
C ASN A 1016 23.64 37.50 7.32
N ASP A 1017 23.09 38.26 8.27
CA ASP A 1017 22.53 37.80 9.55
C ASP A 1017 23.49 36.98 10.42
N THR A 1018 24.81 37.16 10.21
CA THR A 1018 25.85 36.48 11.00
C THR A 1018 25.87 37.04 12.42
N GLN A 1019 25.71 36.19 13.42
CA GLN A 1019 25.67 36.58 14.83
C GLN A 1019 26.99 36.27 15.54
N TYR A 1020 27.30 36.99 16.62
CA TYR A 1020 28.51 36.76 17.41
C TYR A 1020 28.34 36.91 18.93
N ASP A 1021 29.12 36.13 19.68
CA ASP A 1021 29.46 36.41 21.08
C ASP A 1021 30.76 37.22 21.12
N MET A 1022 30.89 38.23 21.98
CA MET A 1022 32.12 39.02 22.14
C MET A 1022 32.43 39.33 23.61
N LEU A 1023 33.70 39.19 23.99
CA LEU A 1023 34.27 39.61 25.27
C LEU A 1023 35.41 40.61 25.02
N ALA A 1024 35.44 41.71 25.78
CA ALA A 1024 36.58 42.62 25.85
C ALA A 1024 36.99 42.84 27.31
N LEU A 1025 38.30 42.69 27.59
CA LEU A 1025 38.97 42.93 28.87
C LEU A 1025 39.78 44.22 28.78
N ARG A 1026 39.82 45.00 29.86
CA ARG A 1026 40.58 46.25 29.96
C ARG A 1026 41.17 46.42 31.36
N GLN A 1027 42.47 46.69 31.45
CA GLN A 1027 43.14 47.02 32.71
C GLN A 1027 43.96 48.31 32.54
N LYS A 1028 43.80 49.25 33.49
CA LYS A 1028 44.56 50.51 33.51
C LYS A 1028 45.55 50.51 34.69
N LEU A 1029 46.81 50.83 34.38
CA LEU A 1029 47.93 50.90 35.30
C LEU A 1029 48.49 52.32 35.30
N ASP A 1030 48.55 52.98 36.46
CA ASP A 1030 49.24 54.27 36.59
C ASP A 1030 50.75 54.02 36.72
N LEU A 1031 51.53 54.38 35.69
CA LEU A 1031 52.99 54.24 35.67
C LEU A 1031 53.67 55.32 36.51
N THR A 1032 53.15 56.54 36.46
CA THR A 1032 53.54 57.69 37.29
C THR A 1032 52.31 58.56 37.55
N THR A 1033 52.45 59.65 38.32
CA THR A 1033 51.37 60.63 38.51
C THR A 1033 50.92 61.34 37.22
N SER A 1034 51.72 61.29 36.15
CA SER A 1034 51.44 61.91 34.85
C SER A 1034 51.42 60.93 33.68
N GLN A 1035 51.62 59.63 33.91
CA GLN A 1035 51.61 58.61 32.84
C GLN A 1035 50.81 57.39 33.25
N ASN A 1036 49.98 56.90 32.33
CA ASN A 1036 49.22 55.66 32.49
C ASN A 1036 49.34 54.77 31.26
N LEU A 1037 49.20 53.46 31.48
CA LEU A 1037 49.20 52.42 30.47
C LEU A 1037 47.90 51.62 30.61
N THR A 1038 47.20 51.40 29.50
CA THR A 1038 45.99 50.58 29.44
C THR A 1038 46.25 49.39 28.53
N LEU A 1039 46.05 48.18 29.06
CA LEU A 1039 46.06 46.94 28.29
C LEU A 1039 44.62 46.52 27.99
N GLU A 1040 44.39 46.11 26.76
CA GLU A 1040 43.09 45.68 26.24
C GLU A 1040 43.27 44.33 25.52
N TYR A 1041 42.33 43.41 25.73
CA TYR A 1041 42.31 42.10 25.04
C TYR A 1041 40.85 41.75 24.73
N GLY A 1042 40.59 41.04 23.64
CA GLY A 1042 39.23 40.57 23.36
C GLY A 1042 39.18 39.31 22.52
N ILE A 1043 38.02 38.67 22.52
CA ILE A 1043 37.72 37.53 21.67
C ILE A 1043 36.25 37.59 21.25
N ALA A 1044 35.97 37.16 20.03
CA ALA A 1044 34.64 36.96 19.50
C ALA A 1044 34.54 35.61 18.80
N ARG A 1045 33.39 34.95 18.92
CA ARG A 1045 33.02 33.75 18.16
C ARG A 1045 31.87 34.14 17.23
N LEU A 1046 31.97 33.75 15.97
CA LEU A 1046 31.00 34.04 14.91
C LEU A 1046 30.26 32.77 14.50
N ASP A 1047 29.04 32.95 13.99
CA ASP A 1047 28.12 31.88 13.60
C ASP A 1047 27.13 32.45 12.57
N GLY A 1048 26.99 31.84 11.39
CA GLY A 1048 26.22 32.39 10.27
C GLY A 1048 25.91 31.38 9.17
N ASP A 1049 25.06 31.77 8.22
CA ASP A 1049 24.47 30.84 7.22
C ASP A 1049 25.09 30.98 5.81
N GLY A 1050 26.19 31.73 5.64
CA GLY A 1050 26.80 31.99 4.33
C GLY A 1050 26.21 33.19 3.59
N SER A 1051 26.37 33.27 2.25
CA SER A 1051 25.81 34.40 1.48
C SER A 1051 24.39 34.15 1.00
N LYS A 1052 23.59 35.22 1.02
CA LYS A 1052 22.24 35.29 0.42
C LYS A 1052 22.24 35.89 -0.99
N THR A 1053 23.42 36.24 -1.54
CA THR A 1053 23.57 36.85 -2.88
C THR A 1053 24.58 36.07 -3.71
N ALA A 1054 24.20 35.71 -4.94
CA ALA A 1054 25.09 35.01 -5.87
C ALA A 1054 26.35 35.85 -6.18
N GLY A 1055 27.52 35.23 -6.12
CA GLY A 1055 28.85 35.82 -6.27
C GLY A 1055 29.52 36.30 -4.97
N ASP A 1056 28.77 36.52 -3.88
CA ASP A 1056 29.29 37.03 -2.60
C ASP A 1056 29.72 35.91 -1.63
N ASN A 1057 30.66 36.19 -0.71
CA ASN A 1057 31.16 35.25 0.30
C ASN A 1057 30.70 35.63 1.73
N GLY A 1058 29.60 35.04 2.16
CA GLY A 1058 29.04 35.26 3.50
C GLY A 1058 29.75 34.42 4.55
N LEU A 1059 29.74 34.89 5.79
CA LEU A 1059 30.32 34.16 6.92
C LEU A 1059 29.47 32.94 7.27
N THR A 1060 30.12 31.80 7.48
CA THR A 1060 29.53 30.57 8.02
C THR A 1060 30.00 30.30 9.45
N GLY A 1061 31.07 30.95 9.91
CA GLY A 1061 31.57 30.78 11.28
C GLY A 1061 32.92 31.43 11.55
N GLY A 1062 33.55 31.00 12.64
CA GLY A 1062 34.93 31.33 12.98
C GLY A 1062 35.10 32.08 14.31
N TYR A 1063 36.30 32.65 14.50
CA TYR A 1063 36.66 33.39 15.70
C TYR A 1063 37.62 34.55 15.39
N SER A 1064 37.53 35.62 16.19
CA SER A 1064 38.37 36.81 16.07
C SER A 1064 38.95 37.21 17.41
N GLN A 1065 40.18 37.74 17.44
CA GLN A 1065 40.91 38.06 18.66
C GLN A 1065 41.59 39.43 18.60
N PHE A 1066 41.43 40.14 19.71
CA PHE A 1066 41.93 41.42 20.16
C PHE A 1066 43.24 41.51 20.97
N PHE A 1067 44.21 42.35 20.62
CA PHE A 1067 45.14 42.91 21.61
C PHE A 1067 45.38 44.42 21.41
N GLY A 1068 45.32 45.20 22.48
CA GLY A 1068 45.49 46.65 22.48
C GLY A 1068 46.35 47.15 23.62
N LEU A 1069 47.13 48.20 23.35
CA LEU A 1069 48.02 48.86 24.31
C LEU A 1069 47.96 50.38 24.12
N LYS A 1070 47.37 51.10 25.09
CA LYS A 1070 47.23 52.56 25.06
C LYS A 1070 48.12 53.20 26.13
N HIS A 1071 49.03 54.08 25.74
CA HIS A 1071 49.87 54.89 26.65
C HIS A 1071 49.44 56.35 26.59
N SER A 1072 49.21 56.97 27.74
CA SER A 1072 48.80 58.37 27.84
C SER A 1072 49.69 59.11 28.82
N MET A 1073 50.27 60.21 28.35
CA MET A 1073 51.15 61.10 29.11
C MET A 1073 50.51 62.49 29.22
N ALA A 1074 50.17 62.88 30.44
CA ALA A 1074 49.64 64.20 30.76
C ALA A 1074 50.77 65.20 31.03
N PHE A 1075 50.53 66.45 30.65
CA PHE A 1075 51.37 67.62 30.87
C PHE A 1075 50.57 68.71 31.59
N ASP A 1076 51.23 69.80 31.97
CA ASP A 1076 50.58 70.94 32.60
C ASP A 1076 49.54 71.61 31.67
N GLU A 1077 48.65 72.41 32.26
CA GLU A 1077 47.54 73.10 31.57
C GLU A 1077 46.57 72.19 30.77
N GLY A 1078 46.45 70.93 31.15
CA GLY A 1078 45.49 69.99 30.54
C GLY A 1078 45.89 69.47 29.17
N LEU A 1079 47.17 69.62 28.79
CA LEU A 1079 47.74 68.98 27.60
C LEU A 1079 47.98 67.48 27.87
N ALA A 1080 47.77 66.65 26.86
CA ALA A 1080 48.09 65.23 26.89
C ALA A 1080 48.61 64.74 25.54
N TRP A 1081 49.48 63.73 25.57
CA TRP A 1081 49.91 62.98 24.40
C TRP A 1081 49.50 61.52 24.57
N ASN A 1082 48.73 61.00 23.62
CA ASN A 1082 48.21 59.64 23.65
C ASN A 1082 48.80 58.83 22.48
N ASN A 1083 49.21 57.61 22.76
CA ASN A 1083 49.61 56.63 21.76
C ASN A 1083 48.80 55.35 21.97
N SER A 1084 48.36 54.69 20.91
CA SER A 1084 47.71 53.39 20.98
C SER A 1084 48.21 52.46 19.87
N LEU A 1085 48.64 51.27 20.26
CA LEU A 1085 48.97 50.16 19.37
C LEU A 1085 47.88 49.09 19.52
N ARG A 1086 47.36 48.57 18.43
CA ARG A 1086 46.32 47.53 18.39
C ARG A 1086 46.65 46.50 17.32
N TYR A 1087 46.36 45.23 17.61
CA TYR A 1087 46.56 44.11 16.72
C TYR A 1087 45.42 43.10 16.84
N ASP A 1088 44.78 42.81 15.71
CA ASP A 1088 43.61 41.94 15.60
C ASP A 1088 43.92 40.75 14.68
N VAL A 1089 43.37 39.58 14.99
CA VAL A 1089 43.47 38.37 14.16
C VAL A 1089 42.09 37.75 14.00
N HIS A 1090 41.65 37.60 12.76
CA HIS A 1090 40.37 36.99 12.38
C HIS A 1090 40.64 35.68 11.64
N ASN A 1091 40.07 34.58 12.12
CA ASN A 1091 40.06 33.28 11.45
C ASN A 1091 38.58 32.95 11.21
N LEU A 1092 38.14 33.04 9.95
CA LEU A 1092 36.73 33.13 9.56
C LEU A 1092 36.41 32.07 8.52
N ASP A 1093 35.29 31.40 8.71
CA ASP A 1093 34.78 30.41 7.75
C ASP A 1093 33.72 31.11 6.88
N SER A 1094 33.73 30.87 5.56
CA SER A 1094 32.81 31.54 4.63
C SER A 1094 32.44 30.68 3.42
N SER A 1095 31.29 30.95 2.80
CA SER A 1095 30.84 30.27 1.58
C SER A 1095 30.37 31.25 0.50
N ARG A 1096 30.75 30.96 -0.75
CA ARG A 1096 30.40 31.72 -1.96
C ARG A 1096 29.35 30.98 -2.78
N SER A 1097 28.21 31.60 -3.04
CA SER A 1097 27.20 31.07 -3.97
C SER A 1097 27.55 31.47 -5.41
N VAL A 1098 27.25 30.60 -6.38
CA VAL A 1098 27.32 30.87 -7.83
C VAL A 1098 26.00 30.45 -8.44
N SER A 1099 25.25 31.39 -9.01
CA SER A 1099 23.97 31.14 -9.68
C SER A 1099 23.73 32.06 -10.89
N TYR A 1100 23.69 31.45 -12.07
CA TYR A 1100 23.40 32.06 -13.37
C TYR A 1100 23.00 30.96 -14.36
N GLY A 1101 22.09 31.26 -15.32
CA GLY A 1101 21.43 30.22 -16.11
C GLY A 1101 20.93 29.07 -15.21
N ASP A 1102 21.14 27.84 -15.66
CA ASP A 1102 20.81 26.63 -14.89
C ASP A 1102 21.87 26.23 -13.84
N THR A 1103 22.94 27.01 -13.68
CA THR A 1103 24.00 26.72 -12.72
C THR A 1103 23.62 27.18 -11.33
N ASN A 1104 23.79 26.30 -10.33
CA ASN A 1104 23.70 26.64 -8.91
C ASN A 1104 24.75 25.85 -8.12
N LYS A 1105 25.71 26.54 -7.49
CA LYS A 1105 26.83 25.95 -6.73
C LYS A 1105 27.12 26.75 -5.46
N VAL A 1106 27.69 26.09 -4.45
CA VAL A 1106 28.19 26.72 -3.22
C VAL A 1106 29.63 26.27 -2.97
N ALA A 1107 30.52 27.24 -2.74
CA ALA A 1107 31.96 27.05 -2.62
C ALA A 1107 32.45 27.51 -1.23
N ASP A 1108 32.89 26.58 -0.38
CA ASP A 1108 33.26 26.86 1.02
C ASP A 1108 34.75 27.19 1.15
N SER A 1109 35.14 28.08 2.07
CA SER A 1109 36.54 28.44 2.32
C SER A 1109 36.83 28.87 3.76
N ASP A 1110 38.06 28.59 4.20
CA ASP A 1110 38.59 29.05 5.49
C ASP A 1110 39.55 30.23 5.23
N VAL A 1111 39.32 31.36 5.90
CA VAL A 1111 39.92 32.66 5.58
C VAL A 1111 40.59 33.28 6.81
N ARG A 1112 41.72 33.96 6.62
CA ARG A 1112 42.43 34.65 7.71
C ARG A 1112 42.79 36.09 7.38
N GLN A 1113 42.45 37.01 8.27
CA GLN A 1113 42.83 38.43 8.21
C GLN A 1113 43.57 38.84 9.49
N GLN A 1114 44.56 39.72 9.36
CA GLN A 1114 45.34 40.30 10.46
C GLN A 1114 45.32 41.83 10.28
N TYR A 1115 44.97 42.58 11.33
CA TYR A 1115 44.90 44.05 11.30
C TYR A 1115 45.81 44.64 12.37
N LEU A 1116 46.68 45.58 12.00
CA LEU A 1116 47.58 46.30 12.90
C LEU A 1116 47.29 47.79 12.81
N GLU A 1117 47.06 48.46 13.92
CA GLU A 1117 46.82 49.91 14.00
C GLU A 1117 47.76 50.56 15.01
N PHE A 1118 48.37 51.69 14.62
CA PHE A 1118 49.10 52.56 15.52
C PHE A 1118 48.62 54.00 15.37
N ARG A 1119 48.06 54.57 16.43
CA ARG A 1119 47.55 55.94 16.51
C ARG A 1119 48.38 56.75 17.50
N SER A 1120 48.67 57.99 17.16
CA SER A 1120 49.43 58.93 18.00
C SER A 1120 48.87 60.34 17.85
N GLU A 1121 48.51 60.97 18.97
CA GLU A 1121 47.76 62.23 19.00
C GLU A 1121 48.16 63.14 20.17
N GLY A 1122 48.04 64.45 19.95
CA GLY A 1122 48.06 65.46 21.00
C GLY A 1122 46.65 65.97 21.27
N ALA A 1123 46.30 66.10 22.55
CA ALA A 1123 45.01 66.58 23.03
C ALA A 1123 45.19 67.75 24.01
N LYS A 1124 44.24 68.71 24.05
CA LYS A 1124 44.17 69.72 25.12
C LYS A 1124 42.77 69.79 25.71
N THR A 1125 42.64 69.46 27.00
CA THR A 1125 41.36 69.53 27.72
C THR A 1125 41.15 70.93 28.30
N PHE A 1126 40.13 71.61 27.81
CA PHE A 1126 39.61 72.86 28.38
C PHE A 1126 38.48 72.54 29.35
N THR A 1127 38.62 72.97 30.59
CA THR A 1127 37.60 72.81 31.63
C THR A 1127 36.79 74.09 31.76
N LEU A 1128 35.47 73.97 31.61
CA LEU A 1128 34.51 75.08 31.52
C LEU A 1128 33.35 74.86 32.51
N MET A 1129 32.58 75.93 32.77
CA MET A 1129 31.36 75.88 33.59
C MET A 1129 31.60 75.29 35.00
N SER A 1130 32.68 75.71 35.67
CA SER A 1130 33.07 75.22 37.01
C SER A 1130 33.18 73.70 37.08
N ASP A 1131 34.05 73.14 36.22
CA ASP A 1131 34.35 71.71 36.08
C ASP A 1131 33.21 70.81 35.56
N THR A 1132 32.03 71.37 35.25
CA THR A 1132 30.89 70.59 34.73
C THR A 1132 30.96 70.28 33.24
N LEU A 1133 31.73 71.02 32.44
CA LEU A 1133 31.92 70.76 31.02
C LEU A 1133 33.41 70.68 30.67
N LYS A 1134 33.83 69.58 30.03
CA LYS A 1134 35.18 69.42 29.47
C LYS A 1134 35.10 69.35 27.95
N VAL A 1135 35.96 70.13 27.30
CA VAL A 1135 36.06 70.23 25.84
C VAL A 1135 37.49 69.88 25.46
N THR A 1136 37.67 68.78 24.73
CA THR A 1136 38.98 68.22 24.40
C THR A 1136 39.13 68.09 22.88
N PRO A 1137 39.58 69.13 22.17
CA PRO A 1137 40.12 68.98 20.83
C PRO A 1137 41.41 68.15 20.85
N TYR A 1138 41.59 67.34 19.81
CA TYR A 1138 42.79 66.54 19.58
C TYR A 1138 43.11 66.46 18.08
N ALA A 1139 44.39 66.26 17.78
CA ALA A 1139 44.88 66.02 16.42
C ALA A 1139 46.07 65.05 16.43
N GLY A 1140 46.19 64.23 15.38
CA GLY A 1140 47.17 63.15 15.31
C GLY A 1140 47.21 62.45 13.96
N VAL A 1141 47.82 61.27 13.97
CA VAL A 1141 47.93 60.36 12.82
C VAL A 1141 47.59 58.93 13.23
N LYS A 1142 47.05 58.16 12.29
CA LYS A 1142 46.72 56.74 12.44
C LYS A 1142 47.36 55.94 11.31
N PHE A 1143 48.41 55.19 11.61
CA PHE A 1143 48.95 54.16 10.71
C PHE A 1143 48.12 52.89 10.87
N ARG A 1144 47.80 52.21 9.77
CA ARG A 1144 47.15 50.90 9.80
C ARG A 1144 47.63 50.00 8.66
N HIS A 1145 47.69 48.71 8.95
CA HIS A 1145 48.18 47.67 8.04
C HIS A 1145 47.32 46.42 8.17
N THR A 1146 46.68 46.01 7.08
CA THR A 1146 45.86 44.80 6.99
C THR A 1146 46.60 43.77 6.14
N LYS A 1147 46.63 42.51 6.58
CA LYS A 1147 47.09 41.38 5.79
C LYS A 1147 45.99 40.33 5.71
N GLU A 1148 45.68 39.90 4.51
CA GLU A 1148 44.70 38.85 4.20
C GLU A 1148 45.47 37.67 3.63
N ASP A 1149 45.40 36.51 4.27
CA ASP A 1149 46.04 35.31 3.74
C ASP A 1149 45.27 34.78 2.51
N GLY A 1150 45.95 34.03 1.66
CA GLY A 1150 45.33 33.40 0.49
C GLY A 1150 44.50 32.18 0.90
N TYR A 1151 43.43 31.90 0.17
CA TYR A 1151 42.53 30.78 0.45
C TYR A 1151 42.22 29.96 -0.81
N LYS A 1152 41.68 28.75 -0.58
CA LYS A 1152 41.15 27.86 -1.61
C LYS A 1152 39.76 27.42 -1.21
N GLU A 1153 38.84 27.48 -2.15
CA GLU A 1153 37.50 26.97 -1.96
C GLU A 1153 37.42 25.45 -2.21
N ARG A 1154 36.35 24.86 -1.69
CA ARG A 1154 35.96 23.45 -1.84
C ARG A 1154 34.45 23.36 -2.12
N SER A 1155 33.96 22.15 -2.38
CA SER A 1155 32.53 21.81 -2.58
C SER A 1155 31.88 22.20 -3.93
N ALA A 1156 32.44 23.13 -4.71
CA ALA A 1156 31.84 23.61 -5.97
C ALA A 1156 32.45 23.03 -7.27
N GLY A 1157 33.25 21.95 -7.21
CA GLY A 1157 33.82 21.30 -8.39
C GLY A 1157 34.68 22.24 -9.24
N ASP A 1158 34.40 22.33 -10.55
CA ASP A 1158 35.12 23.20 -11.49
C ASP A 1158 35.03 24.70 -11.15
N PHE A 1159 34.03 25.10 -10.35
CA PHE A 1159 33.79 26.48 -9.93
C PHE A 1159 34.59 26.89 -8.67
N ASN A 1160 35.35 25.97 -8.05
CA ASN A 1160 36.20 26.27 -6.88
C ASN A 1160 37.27 27.32 -7.25
N LEU A 1161 37.30 28.43 -6.50
CA LEU A 1161 38.28 29.50 -6.66
C LEU A 1161 39.48 29.31 -5.72
N SER A 1162 40.68 29.61 -6.21
CA SER A 1162 41.89 29.77 -5.39
C SER A 1162 42.38 31.22 -5.51
N MET A 1163 42.44 31.97 -4.41
CA MET A 1163 42.86 33.38 -4.39
C MET A 1163 44.13 33.60 -3.55
N ASN A 1164 45.04 34.45 -4.03
CA ASN A 1164 46.28 34.78 -3.33
C ASN A 1164 46.06 35.69 -2.10
N SER A 1165 47.11 35.87 -1.30
CA SER A 1165 47.12 36.79 -0.15
C SER A 1165 47.16 38.25 -0.58
N GLY A 1166 46.38 39.09 0.10
CA GLY A 1166 46.38 40.54 -0.06
C GLY A 1166 47.06 41.29 1.10
N ASN A 1167 47.52 42.51 0.86
CA ASN A 1167 47.88 43.47 1.90
C ASN A 1167 47.33 44.86 1.60
N GLU A 1168 47.04 45.61 2.66
CA GLU A 1168 46.63 47.01 2.63
C GLU A 1168 47.46 47.78 3.67
N THR A 1169 47.93 48.98 3.35
CA THR A 1169 48.64 49.87 4.28
C THR A 1169 48.19 51.30 4.06
N ALA A 1170 47.82 51.98 5.14
CA ALA A 1170 47.40 53.36 5.09
C ALA A 1170 47.95 54.19 6.26
N VAL A 1171 48.05 55.50 6.03
CA VAL A 1171 48.28 56.50 7.06
C VAL A 1171 47.16 57.51 6.94
N ASP A 1172 46.32 57.60 7.96
CA ASP A 1172 45.22 58.55 8.03
C ASP A 1172 45.61 59.76 8.89
N SER A 1173 45.16 60.94 8.46
CA SER A 1173 45.16 62.12 9.33
C SER A 1173 43.94 62.08 10.25
N LEU A 1174 44.10 62.60 11.47
CA LEU A 1174 43.08 62.47 12.50
C LEU A 1174 42.91 63.80 13.22
N VAL A 1175 41.70 64.36 13.17
CA VAL A 1175 41.30 65.55 13.93
C VAL A 1175 39.96 65.26 14.57
N GLY A 1176 39.82 65.60 15.84
CA GLY A 1176 38.56 65.37 16.53
C GLY A 1176 38.33 66.26 17.75
N LEU A 1177 37.11 66.16 18.25
CA LEU A 1177 36.60 66.91 19.38
C LEU A 1177 35.82 65.98 20.29
N LYS A 1178 36.22 65.91 21.56
CA LYS A 1178 35.47 65.23 22.61
C LYS A 1178 34.85 66.24 23.59
N LEU A 1179 33.59 66.01 23.93
CA LEU A 1179 32.80 66.77 24.90
C LEU A 1179 32.37 65.82 26.02
N ASP A 1180 32.70 66.14 27.26
CA ASP A 1180 32.23 65.41 28.45
C ASP A 1180 31.48 66.41 29.38
N TYR A 1181 30.17 66.22 29.56
CA TYR A 1181 29.32 67.04 30.44
C TYR A 1181 28.87 66.24 31.67
N ALA A 1182 29.19 66.75 32.86
CA ALA A 1182 28.78 66.22 34.15
C ALA A 1182 27.64 67.06 34.74
N GLY A 1183 26.42 66.53 34.68
CA GLY A 1183 25.23 67.14 35.26
C GLY A 1183 25.09 66.89 36.76
N LYS A 1184 24.00 67.41 37.34
CA LYS A 1184 23.59 67.13 38.72
C LYS A 1184 22.80 65.82 38.79
N ASP A 1185 22.64 65.31 40.01
CA ASP A 1185 21.78 64.16 40.33
C ASP A 1185 22.08 62.89 39.52
N GLY A 1186 23.36 62.66 39.20
CA GLY A 1186 23.86 61.43 38.57
C GLY A 1186 23.83 61.40 37.04
N TRP A 1187 23.31 62.42 36.38
CA TRP A 1187 23.26 62.50 34.91
C TRP A 1187 24.53 63.08 34.30
N SER A 1188 24.91 62.58 33.13
CA SER A 1188 26.04 63.07 32.32
C SER A 1188 25.82 62.75 30.84
N ALA A 1189 26.47 63.50 29.95
CA ALA A 1189 26.40 63.29 28.51
C ALA A 1189 27.78 63.41 27.90
N THR A 1190 28.05 62.64 26.85
CA THR A 1190 29.33 62.60 26.15
C THR A 1190 29.11 62.65 24.65
N ALA A 1191 29.92 63.40 23.92
CA ALA A 1191 29.91 63.39 22.46
C ALA A 1191 31.34 63.42 21.91
N THR A 1192 31.62 62.61 20.90
CA THR A 1192 32.90 62.62 20.18
C THR A 1192 32.62 62.70 18.69
N LEU A 1193 33.34 63.58 17.99
CA LEU A 1193 33.38 63.64 16.54
C LEU A 1193 34.84 63.63 16.09
N GLU A 1194 35.17 62.72 15.17
CA GLU A 1194 36.51 62.49 14.66
C GLU A 1194 36.44 62.30 13.14
N GLY A 1195 37.44 62.82 12.42
CA GLY A 1195 37.67 62.41 11.04
C GLY A 1195 38.92 63.01 10.40
N GLY A 1196 39.24 62.49 9.22
CA GLY A 1196 40.31 63.00 8.36
C GLY A 1196 40.53 62.12 7.12
N PRO A 1197 41.17 62.66 6.07
CA PRO A 1197 41.53 61.90 4.88
C PRO A 1197 42.70 60.93 5.11
N ASN A 1198 42.76 59.89 4.27
CA ASN A 1198 43.99 59.13 4.07
C ASN A 1198 45.10 60.08 3.54
N LEU A 1199 46.25 60.14 4.22
CA LEU A 1199 47.47 60.81 3.77
C LEU A 1199 48.31 59.93 2.84
N SER A 1200 48.21 58.61 3.02
CA SER A 1200 48.83 57.59 2.16
C SER A 1200 47.96 56.34 2.18
N TYR A 1201 47.83 55.66 1.03
CA TYR A 1201 47.11 54.40 0.90
C TYR A 1201 47.80 53.54 -0.17
N SER A 1202 47.99 52.25 0.11
CA SER A 1202 48.57 51.27 -0.80
C SER A 1202 47.94 49.90 -0.55
N LYS A 1203 47.50 49.22 -1.61
CA LYS A 1203 46.90 47.87 -1.56
C LYS A 1203 47.49 47.00 -2.66
N SER A 1204 47.78 45.74 -2.37
CA SER A 1204 48.27 44.78 -3.36
C SER A 1204 47.15 44.31 -4.30
N GLN A 1205 47.45 44.15 -5.58
CA GLN A 1205 46.54 43.50 -6.52
C GLN A 1205 46.36 42.00 -6.17
N ARG A 1206 45.10 41.54 -6.09
CA ARG A 1206 44.77 40.12 -5.88
C ARG A 1206 44.68 39.38 -7.22
N THR A 1207 45.02 38.10 -7.20
CA THR A 1207 44.91 37.19 -8.35
C THR A 1207 44.26 35.89 -7.93
N ALA A 1208 43.43 35.33 -8.81
CA ALA A 1208 42.79 34.03 -8.58
C ALA A 1208 42.82 33.13 -9.82
N SER A 1209 42.49 31.85 -9.60
CA SER A 1209 42.38 30.80 -10.61
C SER A 1209 41.19 29.89 -10.28
N LEU A 1210 40.48 29.41 -11.30
CA LEU A 1210 39.36 28.46 -11.17
C LEU A 1210 39.85 27.02 -11.39
N GLN A 1211 39.28 26.07 -10.66
CA GLN A 1211 39.62 24.65 -10.80
C GLN A 1211 39.36 24.12 -12.22
N GLY A 1212 38.23 24.50 -12.83
CA GLY A 1212 37.87 24.12 -14.21
C GLY A 1212 38.73 24.79 -15.30
N ALA A 1213 39.48 25.85 -14.97
CA ALA A 1213 40.34 26.60 -15.90
C ALA A 1213 41.82 26.35 -15.56
N ALA A 1214 42.20 25.07 -15.51
CA ALA A 1214 43.48 24.63 -14.98
C ALA A 1214 44.68 25.32 -15.66
N GLY A 1215 45.56 25.91 -14.83
CA GLY A 1215 46.77 26.60 -15.30
C GLY A 1215 46.59 28.09 -15.63
N GLN A 1216 45.36 28.62 -15.61
CA GLN A 1216 45.07 30.03 -15.90
C GLN A 1216 44.82 30.83 -14.62
N SER A 1217 45.25 32.10 -14.61
CA SER A 1217 45.05 33.01 -13.48
C SER A 1217 44.76 34.44 -13.93
N PHE A 1218 43.84 35.12 -13.24
CA PHE A 1218 43.37 36.47 -13.56
C PHE A 1218 43.46 37.38 -12.33
N GLY A 1219 43.53 38.70 -12.56
CA GLY A 1219 43.46 39.71 -11.51
C GLY A 1219 42.02 39.97 -11.07
N ILE A 1220 41.82 40.30 -9.79
CA ILE A 1220 40.52 40.70 -9.22
C ILE A 1220 40.56 42.19 -8.85
N ASP A 1221 39.54 42.95 -9.27
CA ASP A 1221 39.22 44.28 -8.74
C ASP A 1221 38.06 44.12 -7.73
N ASP A 1222 38.34 44.32 -6.44
CA ASP A 1222 37.35 44.25 -5.36
C ASP A 1222 36.68 45.60 -5.06
N GLY A 1223 36.91 46.60 -5.90
CA GLY A 1223 36.27 47.92 -5.84
C GLY A 1223 36.72 48.84 -4.71
N GLN A 1224 37.51 48.35 -3.74
CA GLN A 1224 37.99 49.17 -2.61
C GLN A 1224 39.08 50.15 -3.06
N LYS A 1225 38.86 51.44 -2.78
CA LYS A 1225 39.75 52.54 -3.20
C LYS A 1225 39.93 53.52 -2.04
N GLY A 1226 41.18 53.73 -1.62
CA GLY A 1226 41.53 54.76 -0.64
C GLY A 1226 41.43 56.18 -1.21
N GLY A 1227 41.64 57.16 -0.33
CA GLY A 1227 41.52 58.61 -0.63
C GLY A 1227 40.21 59.24 -0.15
N GLY A 1228 39.42 58.53 0.66
CA GLY A 1228 38.20 59.04 1.28
C GLY A 1228 38.45 59.81 2.57
N VAL A 1229 37.38 60.38 3.15
CA VAL A 1229 37.38 60.86 4.54
C VAL A 1229 36.88 59.74 5.45
N ASN A 1230 37.74 59.30 6.35
CA ASN A 1230 37.44 58.33 7.39
C ASN A 1230 36.99 59.08 8.66
N GLY A 1231 36.16 58.47 9.50
CA GLY A 1231 35.66 59.16 10.69
C GLY A 1231 34.72 58.37 11.59
N LEU A 1232 34.52 58.91 12.79
CA LEU A 1232 33.70 58.35 13.87
C LEU A 1232 32.89 59.48 14.53
N ALA A 1233 31.59 59.25 14.68
CA ALA A 1233 30.70 60.06 15.50
C ALA A 1233 30.08 59.18 16.59
N THR A 1234 30.13 59.65 17.84
CA THR A 1234 29.48 59.01 19.00
C THR A 1234 28.78 60.05 19.86
N ILE A 1235 27.56 59.75 20.31
CA ILE A 1235 26.80 60.56 21.26
C ILE A 1235 26.21 59.63 22.32
N GLY A 1236 26.41 59.93 23.59
CA GLY A 1236 26.01 59.08 24.70
C GLY A 1236 25.44 59.85 25.88
N VAL A 1237 24.52 59.19 26.60
CA VAL A 1237 23.92 59.69 27.85
C VAL A 1237 24.12 58.64 28.93
N LYS A 1238 24.55 59.08 30.11
CA LYS A 1238 24.86 58.23 31.27
C LYS A 1238 24.09 58.72 32.50
N TYR A 1239 23.45 57.79 33.20
CA TYR A 1239 22.90 57.97 34.53
C TYR A 1239 23.66 57.10 35.54
N SER A 1240 23.92 57.61 36.74
CA SER A 1240 24.68 56.89 37.80
C SER A 1240 24.05 57.07 39.17
N SER A 1241 23.91 55.97 39.91
CA SER A 1241 23.38 55.96 41.27
C SER A 1241 24.07 54.86 42.09
N ASN A 1242 24.69 55.25 43.20
CA ASN A 1242 25.55 54.39 44.02
C ASN A 1242 26.61 53.67 43.15
N ASP A 1243 26.77 52.35 43.33
CA ASP A 1243 27.73 51.55 42.56
C ASP A 1243 27.19 51.08 41.19
N THR A 1244 26.04 51.60 40.70
CA THR A 1244 25.43 51.21 39.41
C THR A 1244 25.32 52.40 38.45
N ALA A 1245 25.58 52.19 37.16
CA ALA A 1245 25.37 53.19 36.11
C ALA A 1245 24.75 52.58 34.85
N LEU A 1246 23.89 53.34 34.17
CA LEU A 1246 23.33 53.01 32.87
C LEU A 1246 23.89 53.99 31.83
N HIS A 1247 24.39 53.48 30.71
CA HIS A 1247 24.79 54.27 29.55
C HIS A 1247 23.96 53.87 28.33
N LEU A 1248 23.55 54.84 27.52
CA LEU A 1248 23.00 54.64 26.18
C LEU A 1248 23.82 55.48 25.20
N ASP A 1249 24.48 54.81 24.27
CA ASP A 1249 25.41 55.40 23.31
C ASP A 1249 24.93 55.10 21.87
N ALA A 1250 24.98 56.09 20.98
CA ALA A 1250 24.68 55.96 19.55
C ALA A 1250 25.92 56.31 18.72
N TYR A 1251 26.17 55.58 17.64
CA TYR A 1251 27.39 55.74 16.84
C TYR A 1251 27.20 55.60 15.33
N GLN A 1252 28.13 56.21 14.60
CA GLN A 1252 28.36 56.01 13.17
C GLN A 1252 29.86 56.05 12.88
N TRP A 1253 30.36 55.04 12.17
CA TRP A 1253 31.75 54.88 11.76
C TRP A 1253 31.86 54.71 10.25
N LYS A 1254 32.96 55.20 9.65
CA LYS A 1254 33.27 54.99 8.23
C LYS A 1254 34.78 54.93 8.00
N GLU A 1255 35.23 53.93 7.24
CA GLU A 1255 36.62 53.77 6.81
C GLU A 1255 36.68 53.18 5.38
N ASP A 1256 37.37 53.86 4.46
CA ASP A 1256 37.66 53.42 3.07
C ASP A 1256 36.43 52.93 2.27
N GLY A 1257 35.23 53.43 2.59
CA GLY A 1257 33.97 53.04 1.97
C GLY A 1257 33.14 52.04 2.77
N ILE A 1258 33.74 51.33 3.72
CA ILE A 1258 33.05 50.53 4.74
C ILE A 1258 32.39 51.48 5.75
N SER A 1259 31.18 51.17 6.23
CA SER A 1259 30.51 51.95 7.27
C SER A 1259 29.72 51.08 8.22
N ASP A 1260 29.71 51.44 9.50
CA ASP A 1260 28.94 50.78 10.57
C ASP A 1260 28.17 51.84 11.37
N LYS A 1261 27.05 51.46 11.98
CA LYS A 1261 26.21 52.35 12.81
C LYS A 1261 25.38 51.54 13.78
N GLY A 1262 25.15 52.05 14.98
CA GLY A 1262 24.34 51.33 15.95
C GLY A 1262 24.07 52.06 17.26
N PHE A 1263 23.41 51.35 18.17
CA PHE A 1263 23.10 51.78 19.53
C PHE A 1263 23.64 50.75 20.53
N MET A 1264 24.30 51.21 21.58
CA MET A 1264 24.81 50.38 22.67
C MET A 1264 24.13 50.78 23.98
N LEU A 1265 23.59 49.81 24.73
CA LEU A 1265 23.08 50.02 26.09
C LEU A 1265 24.00 49.28 27.06
N ASN A 1266 24.73 50.00 27.89
CA ASN A 1266 25.67 49.41 28.85
C ASN A 1266 25.14 49.57 30.28
N VAL A 1267 24.83 48.45 30.95
CA VAL A 1267 24.57 48.42 32.40
C VAL A 1267 25.88 48.12 33.11
N LYS A 1268 26.35 49.04 33.94
CA LYS A 1268 27.60 48.93 34.70
C LYS A 1268 27.29 48.73 36.17
N LYS A 1269 27.86 47.68 36.75
CA LYS A 1269 27.85 47.43 38.19
C LYS A 1269 29.28 47.42 38.70
N THR A 1270 29.59 48.28 39.66
CA THR A 1270 30.86 48.24 40.38
C THR A 1270 30.71 47.27 41.54
N PHE A 1271 31.58 46.27 41.59
CA PHE A 1271 31.77 45.39 42.73
C PHE A 1271 32.99 45.93 43.51
N ARG A 1272 32.91 45.95 44.84
CA ARG A 1272 33.99 46.43 45.72
C ARG A 1272 34.66 45.25 46.41
#